data_AF-A0A812IRK3-F1
#
_entry.id   AF-A0A812IRK3-F1
#
_cell.length_a   1.000
_cell.length_b   1.000
_cell.length_c   1.000
_cell.angle_alpha   90.00
_cell.angle_beta   90.00
_cell.angle_gamma   90.00
#
_symmetry.space_group_name_H-M   'P 1'
#
loop_
_entity.id
_entity.type
_entity.pdbx_description
1 polymer ?
#
loop_
_entity_poly.entity_id
_entity_poly.type
_entity_poly.pdbx_seq_one_letter_code
_entity_poly.pdbx_strand_id
1 'polypeptide(L)'
;MALTENGTLILGTRRAGNVYAIPDALTDPDPEVITLLEDLRMPSGVAVHNGDLYIGAVDRILKVTAIDTQLKPNVPYQVITDQLPGESHHGWKYLKFGPDNALYVPVGAPCNICLSPDPRFASLLKMNPANGETTIYAHGIRNTVGFAWHPEDDSLWISDNGRDMMGDDVPPEELNIATGPGQHFGYPFIHGDDIADPEFGDHKDRAAHVFTAPALNIQAHSAALGITFYNDTQFPQDYKNAVFIAEHGSWNRTEKVGYQVSVVLKKADGVLSYQPFVTGWLKGQENWGRPNDVLVAPDGSLLISDDQGGLVYRVRYTDGLAQLGVEHVFAIVSIHNMPILDAINRLGKTRIIDVRHEQAGTHAADGYARASGKLGVMIASTGPGTSNTVTGLYEAQYGSSRVLVITGQAETGFYGKGLAYVHEAENQVPMLASVCRRVESPRHVSQLASAFAQVIDDMFTGRPAPGALEIPIDLQYATAEAATFSFPEQSRFEPDEQLIDQAVAKIKQSSRRIIVAGGGVIAAGASEALQKLARKLDCPILTTVDGRGVIAEDDPLCVGNYYNSAGIYNAIQGADLTIAIGTKFAVGVDGQFQAQTPPGEMIQIDIDGNMIGRTHRAHLGILADANLALTALNAGLDDLLPNDGQFNQTIWEARDGVRGAMRKRLGEDWPQVMDAIRAKLPRDSVFVRDQTISAYNWGNQQFPIYEPRTSINPTSGAIGPGFPMSVGAAVATGRKTVVIHGDGGFMFHATELATAAQYQLPLIVCVFNDSGYGVLRWLQDNRFGRINETDLGKVAFAQMAQSMGVPGERVASVEEFSNAFDSAMAASGPYLIDVDMEHFAPMEISVMPKQKKEVDLREVTTMSEKLAGSIFVRVEITTAYLMNLNLTPEQDLIIGMVRKFVREEIIPLEMHLDPDADELAPDDKARLIEKTKEMGLYGLDIPPAYGGPEIDLVTRTLIAVEMSQHRAGLYAPCYGTFGGAGLAQLFEATEDQKERYLYPTLRGEKRGFFGLSEPSGGSDPARAIQTKAVQDGEDWVINGGKLWISGADRADFGLVFARTDSDQGRNGVTCFIVDTDTPGFHVRRIVHTLRSAHYATELQFEDMRVPASNILGKLNRGFAIANDRLTRQRIPYAAGCIGVAIKAQEMALEYVPQRETFGAPLSSRQAIQWMLVDNDIDIKQSLWLTLEAANKAEQGEVFRKEAAIAKLVATEAGGRVVDRCMQMFGGLGVAKDLPFERWFREMRIRRIGEGPSEVQRHVIARELLGASLR
;
A
#
# COMPACT_ATOMS: atom_id res chain seq x y z
N MET A 1 -7.28 -11.35 -42.89
CA MET A 1 -6.78 -12.29 -41.87
C MET A 1 -7.81 -13.38 -41.67
N ALA A 2 -7.43 -14.59 -41.24
CA ALA A 2 -8.35 -15.63 -40.80
C ALA A 2 -7.74 -16.45 -39.66
N LEU A 3 -8.57 -17.03 -38.79
CA LEU A 3 -8.12 -17.95 -37.74
C LEU A 3 -8.65 -19.36 -38.02
N THR A 4 -7.81 -20.36 -37.79
CA THR A 4 -8.21 -21.77 -37.84
C THR A 4 -8.87 -22.21 -36.52
N GLU A 5 -9.46 -23.40 -36.49
CA GLU A 5 -10.07 -23.97 -35.29
C GLU A 5 -9.06 -24.19 -34.16
N ASN A 6 -7.80 -24.50 -34.50
CA ASN A 6 -6.71 -24.64 -33.54
C ASN A 6 -6.09 -23.30 -33.11
N GLY A 7 -6.59 -22.16 -33.61
CA GLY A 7 -6.07 -20.83 -33.29
C GLY A 7 -4.87 -20.38 -34.11
N THR A 8 -4.54 -21.06 -35.22
CA THR A 8 -3.49 -20.63 -36.15
C THR A 8 -3.94 -19.39 -36.92
N LEU A 9 -3.16 -18.31 -36.89
CA LEU A 9 -3.45 -17.08 -37.62
C LEU A 9 -2.93 -17.18 -39.06
N ILE A 10 -3.81 -16.98 -40.04
CA ILE A 10 -3.50 -16.98 -41.47
C ILE A 10 -3.53 -15.55 -42.02
N LEU A 11 -2.45 -15.17 -42.71
CA LEU A 11 -2.25 -13.84 -43.28
C LEU A 11 -1.95 -13.92 -44.77
N GLY A 12 -2.72 -13.18 -45.58
CA GLY A 12 -2.47 -13.00 -47.01
C GLY A 12 -1.87 -11.62 -47.28
N THR A 13 -0.86 -11.52 -48.16
CA THR A 13 -0.20 -10.24 -48.46
C THR A 13 -0.36 -9.81 -49.91
N ARG A 14 -0.79 -8.57 -50.11
CA ARG A 14 -1.05 -8.02 -51.45
C ARG A 14 0.23 -7.84 -52.28
N ARG A 15 1.22 -7.12 -51.75
CA ARG A 15 2.43 -6.73 -52.50
C ARG A 15 3.51 -7.81 -52.51
N ALA A 16 3.69 -8.51 -51.39
CA ALA A 16 4.69 -9.57 -51.28
C ALA A 16 4.27 -10.86 -52.00
N GLY A 17 2.97 -11.08 -52.24
CA GLY A 17 2.51 -12.25 -52.98
C GLY A 17 2.47 -13.54 -52.15
N ASN A 18 2.54 -13.43 -50.82
CA ASN A 18 2.71 -14.57 -49.92
C ASN A 18 1.49 -14.80 -49.03
N VAL A 19 1.32 -16.05 -48.59
CA VAL A 19 0.38 -16.47 -47.56
C VAL A 19 1.15 -17.10 -46.41
N TYR A 20 0.92 -16.62 -45.19
CA TYR A 20 1.61 -17.05 -43.97
C TYR A 20 0.64 -17.75 -43.02
N ALA A 21 1.17 -18.66 -42.22
CA ALA A 21 0.55 -19.22 -41.03
C ALA A 21 1.42 -18.92 -39.81
N ILE A 22 0.76 -18.53 -38.72
CA ILE A 22 1.40 -18.23 -37.44
C ILE A 22 0.69 -19.09 -36.38
N PRO A 23 1.18 -20.31 -36.10
CA PRO A 23 0.69 -21.11 -34.98
C PRO A 23 0.93 -20.38 -33.66
N ASP A 24 0.09 -20.67 -32.66
CA ASP A 24 0.24 -20.15 -31.29
C ASP A 24 0.29 -18.61 -31.17
N ALA A 25 -0.22 -17.88 -32.18
CA ALA A 25 -0.18 -16.42 -32.26
C ALA A 25 -0.84 -15.69 -31.07
N LEU A 26 -1.65 -16.40 -30.27
CA LEU A 26 -2.34 -15.86 -29.09
C LEU A 26 -1.68 -16.27 -27.76
N THR A 27 -0.74 -17.20 -27.78
CA THR A 27 -0.18 -17.85 -26.59
C THR A 27 1.33 -17.68 -26.49
N ASP A 28 2.05 -17.65 -27.61
CA ASP A 28 3.49 -17.44 -27.67
C ASP A 28 3.83 -15.95 -27.87
N PRO A 29 4.71 -15.34 -27.05
CA PRO A 29 5.20 -13.98 -27.28
C PRO A 29 6.09 -13.80 -28.52
N ASP A 30 6.65 -14.88 -29.09
CA ASP A 30 7.47 -14.86 -30.31
C ASP A 30 7.10 -16.04 -31.23
N PRO A 31 5.88 -16.05 -31.80
CA PRO A 31 5.37 -17.20 -32.54
C PRO A 31 6.11 -17.40 -33.86
N GLU A 32 6.30 -18.66 -34.26
CA GLU A 32 6.90 -18.99 -35.55
C GLU A 32 6.03 -18.50 -36.71
N VAL A 33 6.65 -17.90 -37.74
CA VAL A 33 5.97 -17.49 -38.96
C VAL A 33 6.32 -18.43 -40.10
N ILE A 34 5.34 -19.19 -40.56
CA ILE A 34 5.49 -20.20 -41.62
C ILE A 34 4.94 -19.63 -42.93
N THR A 35 5.77 -19.44 -43.95
CA THR A 35 5.29 -19.08 -45.29
C THR A 35 4.70 -20.31 -45.97
N LEU A 36 3.37 -20.35 -46.13
CA LEU A 36 2.64 -21.47 -46.74
C LEU A 36 2.77 -21.49 -48.27
N LEU A 37 2.58 -20.32 -48.91
CA LEU A 37 2.61 -20.13 -50.35
C LEU A 37 3.30 -18.81 -50.69
N GLU A 38 4.03 -18.79 -51.80
CA GLU A 38 4.76 -17.63 -52.33
C GLU A 38 4.39 -17.39 -53.81
N ASP A 39 4.79 -16.23 -54.35
CA ASP A 39 4.65 -15.85 -55.76
C ASP A 39 3.21 -15.85 -56.30
N LEU A 40 2.22 -15.67 -55.43
CA LEU A 40 0.83 -15.50 -55.84
C LEU A 40 0.54 -14.03 -56.22
N ARG A 41 -0.36 -13.83 -57.18
CA ARG A 41 -0.77 -12.49 -57.61
C ARG A 41 -1.80 -11.90 -56.63
N MET A 42 -1.31 -11.09 -55.69
CA MET A 42 -2.10 -10.39 -54.66
C MET A 42 -3.04 -11.31 -53.85
N PRO A 43 -2.54 -12.34 -53.14
CA PRO A 43 -3.32 -13.26 -52.32
C PRO A 43 -3.79 -12.60 -51.01
N SER A 44 -4.52 -11.48 -51.10
CA SER A 44 -4.92 -10.68 -49.93
C SER A 44 -6.09 -11.28 -49.15
N GLY A 45 -6.98 -12.02 -49.85
CA GLY A 45 -8.18 -12.58 -49.24
C GLY A 45 -7.89 -13.96 -48.68
N VAL A 46 -8.18 -14.19 -47.41
CA VAL A 46 -8.08 -15.52 -46.78
C VAL A 46 -9.32 -15.78 -45.95
N ALA A 47 -9.84 -16.99 -46.00
CA ALA A 47 -10.96 -17.44 -45.17
C ALA A 47 -10.77 -18.92 -44.80
N VAL A 48 -11.16 -19.29 -43.58
CA VAL A 48 -11.15 -20.68 -43.13
C VAL A 48 -12.60 -21.14 -42.94
N HIS A 49 -12.92 -22.34 -43.41
CA HIS A 49 -14.23 -22.94 -43.23
C HIS A 49 -14.14 -24.46 -43.23
N ASN A 50 -14.68 -25.11 -42.20
CA ASN A 50 -14.63 -26.56 -41.98
C ASN A 50 -13.21 -27.14 -42.10
N GLY A 51 -12.23 -26.47 -41.47
CA GLY A 51 -10.81 -26.87 -41.51
C GLY A 51 -10.08 -26.59 -42.83
N ASP A 52 -10.75 -26.10 -43.87
CA ASP A 52 -10.13 -25.78 -45.16
C ASP A 52 -9.79 -24.28 -45.26
N LEU A 53 -8.61 -23.95 -45.81
CA LEU A 53 -8.18 -22.58 -46.09
C LEU A 53 -8.48 -22.22 -47.54
N TYR A 54 -9.22 -21.12 -47.75
CA TYR A 54 -9.51 -20.52 -49.05
C TYR A 54 -8.69 -19.25 -49.22
N ILE A 55 -8.07 -19.08 -50.39
CA ILE A 55 -7.14 -17.99 -50.69
C ILE A 55 -7.59 -17.31 -51.98
N GLY A 56 -7.86 -16.00 -51.90
CA GLY A 56 -8.26 -15.17 -53.02
C GLY A 56 -7.07 -14.41 -53.58
N ALA A 57 -6.58 -14.84 -54.74
CA ALA A 57 -5.72 -14.06 -55.61
C ALA A 57 -6.59 -13.28 -56.62
N VAL A 58 -6.01 -12.31 -57.34
CA VAL A 58 -6.80 -11.37 -58.19
C VAL A 58 -7.78 -12.09 -59.11
N ASP A 59 -7.32 -13.11 -59.83
CA ASP A 59 -8.03 -13.82 -60.89
C ASP A 59 -8.55 -15.21 -60.50
N ARG A 60 -8.28 -15.68 -59.26
CA ARG A 60 -8.55 -17.08 -58.87
C ARG A 60 -8.78 -17.27 -57.38
N ILE A 61 -9.52 -18.32 -57.02
CA ILE A 61 -9.65 -18.82 -55.65
C ILE A 61 -8.95 -20.18 -55.53
N LEU A 62 -8.07 -20.29 -54.54
CA LEU A 62 -7.36 -21.51 -54.19
C LEU A 62 -7.93 -22.10 -52.89
N LYS A 63 -7.75 -23.41 -52.70
CA LYS A 63 -8.15 -24.15 -51.50
C LYS A 63 -7.02 -25.06 -51.02
N VAL A 64 -6.69 -24.97 -49.75
CA VAL A 64 -5.83 -25.94 -49.03
C VAL A 64 -6.71 -26.72 -48.06
N THR A 65 -6.77 -28.04 -48.22
CA THR A 65 -7.62 -28.89 -47.38
C THR A 65 -6.98 -29.14 -46.01
N ALA A 66 -7.77 -29.14 -44.93
CA ALA A 66 -7.31 -29.49 -43.58
C ALA A 66 -6.02 -28.75 -43.16
N ILE A 67 -6.04 -27.42 -43.20
CA ILE A 67 -4.83 -26.58 -43.12
C ILE A 67 -4.01 -26.80 -41.85
N ASP A 68 -4.64 -27.03 -40.70
CA ASP A 68 -3.93 -27.23 -39.42
C ASP A 68 -3.03 -28.47 -39.41
N THR A 69 -3.24 -29.43 -40.32
CA THR A 69 -2.36 -30.61 -40.47
C THR A 69 -1.23 -30.40 -41.48
N GLN A 70 -1.19 -29.24 -42.13
CA GLN A 70 -0.34 -28.96 -43.29
C GLN A 70 0.42 -27.62 -43.18
N LEU A 71 0.74 -27.18 -41.97
CA LEU A 71 1.53 -25.97 -41.71
C LEU A 71 2.99 -26.15 -42.14
N LYS A 72 3.25 -26.01 -43.45
CA LYS A 72 4.58 -26.16 -44.05
C LYS A 72 4.72 -25.31 -45.32
N PRO A 73 5.97 -24.98 -45.71
CA PRO A 73 6.22 -24.33 -46.99
C PRO A 73 5.75 -25.13 -48.19
N ASN A 74 5.30 -24.41 -49.23
CA ASN A 74 4.80 -24.98 -50.49
C ASN A 74 3.66 -25.98 -50.28
N VAL A 75 2.68 -25.63 -49.45
CA VAL A 75 1.54 -26.49 -49.16
C VAL A 75 0.73 -26.79 -50.44
N PRO A 76 0.32 -28.05 -50.70
CA PRO A 76 -0.51 -28.37 -51.87
C PRO A 76 -1.87 -27.65 -51.82
N TYR A 77 -2.33 -27.15 -52.97
CA TYR A 77 -3.63 -26.50 -53.09
C TYR A 77 -4.39 -26.94 -54.35
N GLN A 78 -5.71 -26.76 -54.32
CA GLN A 78 -6.63 -26.92 -55.45
C GLN A 78 -7.05 -25.53 -55.97
N VAL A 79 -7.15 -25.36 -57.29
CA VAL A 79 -7.82 -24.19 -57.89
C VAL A 79 -9.32 -24.46 -57.92
N ILE A 80 -10.10 -23.66 -57.21
CA ILE A 80 -11.58 -23.77 -57.17
C ILE A 80 -12.20 -23.05 -58.37
N THR A 81 -11.65 -21.88 -58.71
CA THR A 81 -12.00 -21.14 -59.93
C THR A 81 -10.85 -20.25 -60.34
N ASP A 82 -10.65 -20.08 -61.64
CA ASP A 82 -9.73 -19.13 -62.29
C ASP A 82 -10.48 -18.21 -63.28
N GLN A 83 -11.81 -18.11 -63.12
CA GLN A 83 -12.69 -17.35 -64.01
C GLN A 83 -12.98 -15.93 -63.53
N LEU A 84 -12.37 -15.48 -62.42
CA LEU A 84 -12.60 -14.14 -61.88
C LEU A 84 -11.88 -13.08 -62.74
N PRO A 85 -12.41 -11.85 -62.84
CA PRO A 85 -11.72 -10.75 -63.53
C PRO A 85 -10.31 -10.51 -62.96
N GLY A 86 -9.34 -10.27 -63.85
CA GLY A 86 -7.90 -10.26 -63.56
C GLY A 86 -7.27 -8.87 -63.43
N GLU A 87 -8.08 -7.83 -63.45
CA GLU A 87 -7.72 -6.42 -63.39
C GLU A 87 -7.20 -6.07 -61.98
N SER A 88 -6.08 -5.35 -61.91
CA SER A 88 -5.42 -5.06 -60.63
C SER A 88 -5.96 -3.83 -59.90
N HIS A 89 -6.63 -2.92 -60.61
CA HIS A 89 -7.25 -1.73 -60.03
C HIS A 89 -8.45 -2.19 -59.19
N HIS A 90 -8.44 -1.94 -57.88
CA HIS A 90 -9.42 -2.48 -56.91
C HIS A 90 -9.58 -4.02 -56.98
N GLY A 91 -8.57 -4.72 -57.49
CA GLY A 91 -8.65 -6.15 -57.81
C GLY A 91 -8.34 -7.09 -56.65
N TRP A 92 -7.89 -6.57 -55.51
CA TRP A 92 -7.57 -7.39 -54.36
C TRP A 92 -8.86 -7.94 -53.72
N LYS A 93 -8.76 -9.12 -53.10
CA LYS A 93 -9.93 -9.86 -52.62
C LYS A 93 -10.03 -9.79 -51.09
N TYR A 94 -11.27 -9.81 -50.61
CA TYR A 94 -11.63 -10.08 -49.22
C TYR A 94 -12.57 -11.28 -49.20
N LEU A 95 -12.37 -12.24 -48.31
CA LEU A 95 -13.12 -13.48 -48.32
C LEU A 95 -13.79 -13.70 -46.97
N LYS A 96 -15.09 -13.96 -46.97
CA LYS A 96 -15.79 -14.54 -45.81
C LYS A 96 -16.89 -15.49 -46.27
N PHE A 97 -17.15 -16.49 -45.45
CA PHE A 97 -18.32 -17.35 -45.61
C PHE A 97 -19.53 -16.68 -44.98
N GLY A 98 -20.66 -16.73 -45.69
CA GLY A 98 -21.95 -16.30 -45.17
C GLY A 98 -22.63 -17.39 -44.33
N PRO A 99 -23.73 -17.05 -43.62
CA PRO A 99 -24.53 -18.00 -42.85
C PRO A 99 -25.18 -19.10 -43.73
N ASP A 100 -25.20 -18.90 -45.04
CA ASP A 100 -25.66 -19.85 -46.05
C ASP A 100 -24.55 -20.80 -46.57
N ASN A 101 -23.37 -20.79 -45.95
CA ASN A 101 -22.17 -21.55 -46.33
C ASN A 101 -21.62 -21.25 -47.73
N ALA A 102 -22.05 -20.16 -48.37
CA ALA A 102 -21.45 -19.69 -49.61
C ALA A 102 -20.23 -18.80 -49.31
N LEU A 103 -19.24 -18.80 -50.21
CA LEU A 103 -18.09 -17.91 -50.13
C LEU A 103 -18.42 -16.59 -50.83
N TYR A 104 -18.33 -15.47 -50.14
CA TYR A 104 -18.55 -14.15 -50.72
C TYR A 104 -17.22 -13.56 -51.19
N VAL A 105 -17.20 -13.05 -52.41
CA VAL A 105 -15.99 -12.60 -53.12
C VAL A 105 -16.27 -11.26 -53.81
N PRO A 106 -15.60 -10.17 -53.42
CA PRO A 106 -15.79 -8.88 -54.05
C PRO A 106 -14.99 -8.77 -55.34
N VAL A 107 -15.54 -8.00 -56.28
CA VAL A 107 -14.86 -7.61 -57.51
C VAL A 107 -15.02 -6.10 -57.64
N GLY A 108 -14.01 -5.37 -57.15
CA GLY A 108 -13.97 -3.91 -57.21
C GLY A 108 -13.82 -3.38 -58.64
N ALA A 109 -14.23 -2.14 -58.88
CA ALA A 109 -14.24 -1.51 -60.19
C ALA A 109 -12.84 -1.48 -60.83
N PRO A 110 -12.70 -1.73 -62.15
CA PRO A 110 -11.39 -1.82 -62.81
C PRO A 110 -10.73 -0.45 -63.05
N CYS A 111 -11.25 0.61 -62.41
CA CYS A 111 -10.98 2.02 -62.68
C CYS A 111 -11.33 2.86 -61.44
N ASN A 112 -11.00 4.15 -61.48
CA ASN A 112 -11.51 5.10 -60.49
C ASN A 112 -13.02 5.34 -60.66
N ILE A 113 -13.45 5.69 -61.87
CA ILE A 113 -14.84 5.93 -62.26
C ILE A 113 -15.06 5.39 -63.69
N CYS A 114 -16.00 4.45 -63.88
CA CYS A 114 -16.35 3.91 -65.20
C CYS A 114 -17.59 2.99 -65.14
N LEU A 115 -18.17 2.72 -66.31
CA LEU A 115 -19.10 1.60 -66.52
C LEU A 115 -18.36 0.45 -67.20
N SER A 116 -18.38 -0.73 -66.58
CA SER A 116 -17.77 -1.94 -67.13
C SER A 116 -18.77 -2.73 -67.99
N PRO A 117 -18.36 -3.29 -69.14
CA PRO A 117 -19.19 -4.23 -69.90
C PRO A 117 -19.29 -5.61 -69.23
N ASP A 118 -18.33 -5.98 -68.37
CA ASP A 118 -18.46 -7.17 -67.52
C ASP A 118 -19.24 -6.79 -66.24
N PRO A 119 -20.45 -7.34 -66.04
CA PRO A 119 -21.34 -6.95 -64.95
C PRO A 119 -20.85 -7.39 -63.57
N ARG A 120 -19.79 -8.21 -63.50
CA ARG A 120 -19.19 -8.65 -62.22
C ARG A 120 -18.38 -7.54 -61.56
N PHE A 121 -17.97 -6.51 -62.28
CA PHE A 121 -17.27 -5.38 -61.68
C PHE A 121 -18.17 -4.50 -60.82
N ALA A 122 -17.57 -3.84 -59.84
CA ALA A 122 -18.26 -3.03 -58.84
C ALA A 122 -19.40 -3.81 -58.13
N SER A 123 -19.12 -5.07 -57.79
CA SER A 123 -20.11 -5.99 -57.24
C SER A 123 -19.53 -6.91 -56.17
N LEU A 124 -20.42 -7.43 -55.32
CA LEU A 124 -20.13 -8.53 -54.41
C LEU A 124 -20.72 -9.81 -54.98
N LEU A 125 -19.88 -10.83 -55.19
CA LEU A 125 -20.30 -12.13 -55.69
C LEU A 125 -20.57 -13.10 -54.53
N LYS A 126 -21.59 -13.93 -54.70
CA LYS A 126 -21.82 -15.15 -53.91
C LYS A 126 -21.31 -16.33 -54.72
N MET A 127 -20.36 -17.08 -54.18
CA MET A 127 -19.69 -18.20 -54.83
C MET A 127 -19.99 -19.52 -54.14
N ASN A 128 -20.27 -20.56 -54.92
CA ASN A 128 -20.33 -21.93 -54.43
C ASN A 128 -18.89 -22.47 -54.23
N PRO A 129 -18.46 -22.80 -52.99
CA PRO A 129 -17.09 -23.21 -52.71
C PRO A 129 -16.71 -24.58 -53.30
N ALA A 130 -17.70 -25.41 -53.70
CA ALA A 130 -17.45 -26.74 -54.23
C ALA A 130 -17.07 -26.74 -55.72
N ASN A 131 -17.60 -25.80 -56.50
CA ASN A 131 -17.44 -25.77 -57.96
C ASN A 131 -17.02 -24.40 -58.52
N GLY A 132 -16.93 -23.36 -57.69
CA GLY A 132 -16.49 -22.03 -58.10
C GLY A 132 -17.53 -21.20 -58.87
N GLU A 133 -18.77 -21.66 -58.98
CA GLU A 133 -19.85 -20.93 -59.66
C GLU A 133 -20.25 -19.68 -58.86
N THR A 134 -20.39 -18.53 -59.55
CA THR A 134 -20.68 -17.23 -58.92
C THR A 134 -21.99 -16.62 -59.40
N THR A 135 -22.75 -16.04 -58.49
CA THR A 135 -23.88 -15.14 -58.78
C THR A 135 -23.63 -13.77 -58.15
N ILE A 136 -24.10 -12.68 -58.78
CA ILE A 136 -23.97 -11.35 -58.18
C ILE A 136 -24.96 -11.21 -57.02
N TYR A 137 -24.46 -10.82 -55.85
CA TYR A 137 -25.25 -10.58 -54.65
C TYR A 137 -25.64 -9.11 -54.50
N ALA A 138 -24.70 -8.18 -54.71
CA ALA A 138 -24.98 -6.74 -54.64
C ALA A 138 -24.16 -5.99 -55.70
N HIS A 139 -24.70 -4.86 -56.17
CA HIS A 139 -24.13 -4.02 -57.22
C HIS A 139 -23.79 -2.62 -56.71
N GLY A 140 -23.05 -1.86 -57.51
CA GLY A 140 -22.76 -0.46 -57.25
C GLY A 140 -21.84 -0.26 -56.05
N ILE A 141 -20.96 -1.22 -55.78
CA ILE A 141 -19.96 -1.15 -54.73
C ILE A 141 -18.63 -0.88 -55.42
N ARG A 142 -18.07 0.33 -55.30
CA ARG A 142 -16.86 0.70 -56.06
C ARG A 142 -15.69 -0.20 -55.71
N ASN A 143 -15.38 -0.33 -54.43
CA ASN A 143 -14.28 -1.14 -53.94
C ASN A 143 -14.52 -1.51 -52.47
N THR A 144 -14.95 -2.76 -52.25
CA THR A 144 -15.08 -3.31 -50.90
C THR A 144 -13.95 -4.26 -50.57
N VAL A 145 -13.39 -4.06 -49.38
CA VAL A 145 -12.26 -4.81 -48.83
C VAL A 145 -12.58 -5.28 -47.41
N GLY A 146 -13.85 -5.23 -47.04
CA GLY A 146 -14.33 -5.66 -45.75
C GLY A 146 -15.84 -5.73 -45.75
N PHE A 147 -16.35 -6.89 -45.36
CA PHE A 147 -17.76 -7.10 -45.09
C PHE A 147 -17.92 -8.12 -43.96
N ALA A 148 -19.04 -8.04 -43.25
CA ALA A 148 -19.38 -8.94 -42.16
C ALA A 148 -20.89 -9.05 -41.99
N TRP A 149 -21.36 -10.20 -41.51
CA TRP A 149 -22.76 -10.40 -41.15
C TRP A 149 -22.98 -9.92 -39.72
N HIS A 150 -24.05 -9.15 -39.53
CA HIS A 150 -24.50 -8.76 -38.20
C HIS A 150 -24.95 -10.02 -37.43
N PRO A 151 -24.49 -10.23 -36.18
CA PRO A 151 -24.60 -11.50 -35.48
C PRO A 151 -26.04 -11.89 -35.07
N GLU A 152 -26.99 -10.95 -35.09
CA GLU A 152 -28.37 -11.20 -34.63
C GLU A 152 -29.41 -11.28 -35.75
N ASP A 153 -29.19 -10.58 -36.87
CA ASP A 153 -30.19 -10.46 -37.94
C ASP A 153 -29.68 -10.87 -39.33
N ASP A 154 -28.44 -11.36 -39.40
CA ASP A 154 -27.76 -11.81 -40.63
C ASP A 154 -27.71 -10.76 -41.75
N SER A 155 -27.92 -9.47 -41.43
CA SER A 155 -27.73 -8.40 -42.41
C SER A 155 -26.25 -8.28 -42.79
N LEU A 156 -25.95 -8.10 -44.07
CA LEU A 156 -24.58 -8.02 -44.57
C LEU A 156 -24.11 -6.58 -44.62
N TRP A 157 -23.13 -6.24 -43.80
CA TRP A 157 -22.53 -4.91 -43.74
C TRP A 157 -21.27 -4.87 -44.61
N ILE A 158 -21.11 -3.82 -45.41
CA ILE A 158 -20.13 -3.73 -46.49
C ILE A 158 -19.45 -2.37 -46.40
N SER A 159 -18.13 -2.36 -46.24
CA SER A 159 -17.33 -1.14 -46.45
C SER A 159 -17.24 -0.86 -47.96
N ASP A 160 -17.38 0.39 -48.38
CA ASP A 160 -17.15 0.77 -49.78
C ASP A 160 -16.30 2.03 -49.87
N ASN A 161 -15.26 1.97 -50.71
CA ASN A 161 -14.38 3.10 -50.91
C ASN A 161 -14.90 4.07 -51.98
N GLY A 162 -15.18 5.31 -51.60
CA GLY A 162 -15.61 6.40 -52.46
C GLY A 162 -14.61 6.73 -53.56
N ARG A 163 -15.07 7.36 -54.65
CA ARG A 163 -14.19 7.69 -55.79
C ARG A 163 -13.10 8.69 -55.44
N ASP A 164 -11.95 8.50 -56.06
CA ASP A 164 -10.84 9.44 -55.93
C ASP A 164 -11.08 10.71 -56.75
N MET A 165 -10.36 11.79 -56.40
CA MET A 165 -10.25 13.03 -57.17
C MET A 165 -11.55 13.83 -57.30
N MET A 166 -12.39 13.87 -56.26
CA MET A 166 -13.60 14.72 -56.19
C MET A 166 -13.52 15.84 -55.13
N GLY A 167 -12.35 16.01 -54.51
CA GLY A 167 -12.09 16.97 -53.43
C GLY A 167 -11.52 16.26 -52.20
N ASP A 168 -11.11 17.02 -51.18
CA ASP A 168 -10.60 16.43 -49.94
C ASP A 168 -11.75 15.76 -49.16
N ASP A 169 -12.90 16.40 -49.00
CA ASP A 169 -13.95 15.90 -48.10
C ASP A 169 -15.14 15.23 -48.80
N VAL A 170 -15.05 14.98 -50.11
CA VAL A 170 -16.12 14.40 -50.93
C VAL A 170 -15.54 13.48 -52.02
N PRO A 171 -16.20 12.36 -52.36
CA PRO A 171 -17.35 11.77 -51.66
C PRO A 171 -16.91 11.07 -50.36
N PRO A 172 -17.84 10.85 -49.41
CA PRO A 172 -17.55 10.05 -48.23
C PRO A 172 -17.21 8.60 -48.63
N GLU A 173 -16.53 7.90 -47.72
CA GLU A 173 -16.51 6.44 -47.74
C GLU A 173 -17.84 5.94 -47.17
N GLU A 174 -18.28 4.74 -47.49
CA GLU A 174 -19.61 4.26 -47.10
C GLU A 174 -19.55 2.98 -46.27
N LEU A 175 -20.48 2.87 -45.31
CA LEU A 175 -20.87 1.61 -44.70
C LEU A 175 -22.28 1.26 -45.16
N ASN A 176 -22.37 0.27 -46.04
CA ASN A 176 -23.58 -0.17 -46.69
C ASN A 176 -24.18 -1.40 -45.98
N ILE A 177 -25.51 -1.52 -45.94
CA ILE A 177 -26.20 -2.70 -45.40
C ILE A 177 -27.04 -3.35 -46.50
N ALA A 178 -26.66 -4.57 -46.88
CA ALA A 178 -27.44 -5.43 -47.76
C ALA A 178 -28.33 -6.37 -46.92
N THR A 179 -29.64 -6.15 -46.98
CA THR A 179 -30.67 -6.99 -46.35
C THR A 179 -31.13 -8.14 -47.26
N GLY A 180 -30.70 -8.15 -48.53
CA GLY A 180 -30.94 -9.24 -49.46
C GLY A 180 -30.20 -9.06 -50.80
N PRO A 181 -30.29 -10.06 -51.71
CA PRO A 181 -29.62 -10.00 -53.00
C PRO A 181 -30.26 -8.95 -53.94
N GLY A 182 -29.44 -8.36 -54.81
CA GLY A 182 -29.86 -7.46 -55.90
C GLY A 182 -29.85 -5.96 -55.57
N GLN A 183 -29.50 -5.56 -54.35
CA GLN A 183 -29.39 -4.14 -53.99
C GLN A 183 -28.22 -3.46 -54.72
N HIS A 184 -28.38 -2.16 -54.98
CA HIS A 184 -27.39 -1.33 -55.67
C HIS A 184 -27.02 -0.11 -54.82
N PHE A 185 -25.73 0.09 -54.55
CA PHE A 185 -25.21 1.12 -53.62
C PHE A 185 -24.60 2.34 -54.32
N GLY A 186 -25.23 2.77 -55.41
CA GLY A 186 -24.88 4.05 -56.04
C GLY A 186 -23.81 4.05 -57.14
N TYR A 187 -22.63 3.42 -56.96
CA TYR A 187 -21.53 3.56 -57.92
C TYR A 187 -21.88 3.05 -59.34
N PRO A 188 -21.50 3.74 -60.44
CA PRO A 188 -20.75 5.00 -60.49
C PRO A 188 -21.64 6.26 -60.49
N PHE A 189 -22.95 6.15 -60.28
CA PHE A 189 -23.92 7.21 -60.53
C PHE A 189 -24.09 8.20 -59.37
N ILE A 190 -24.19 7.70 -58.14
CA ILE A 190 -24.35 8.50 -56.92
C ILE A 190 -23.40 8.00 -55.83
N HIS A 191 -23.01 8.89 -54.92
CA HIS A 191 -22.15 8.62 -53.78
C HIS A 191 -22.78 9.18 -52.50
N GLY A 192 -22.47 8.60 -51.34
CA GLY A 192 -23.05 8.97 -50.06
C GLY A 192 -24.58 8.92 -50.08
N ASP A 193 -25.22 9.86 -49.40
CA ASP A 193 -26.68 9.90 -49.31
C ASP A 193 -27.35 10.26 -50.67
N ASP A 194 -26.81 11.25 -51.38
CA ASP A 194 -27.43 11.78 -52.61
C ASP A 194 -26.47 12.54 -53.56
N ILE A 195 -25.15 12.39 -53.42
CA ILE A 195 -24.17 13.15 -54.19
C ILE A 195 -24.06 12.59 -55.60
N ALA A 196 -24.57 13.31 -56.60
CA ALA A 196 -24.46 12.91 -58.00
C ALA A 196 -23.00 12.91 -58.49
N ASP A 197 -22.60 11.85 -59.20
CA ASP A 197 -21.28 11.78 -59.81
C ASP A 197 -21.12 12.82 -60.94
N PRO A 198 -20.01 13.56 -61.02
CA PRO A 198 -19.78 14.55 -62.07
C PRO A 198 -19.80 14.02 -63.51
N GLU A 199 -19.45 12.74 -63.71
CA GLU A 199 -19.39 12.11 -65.04
C GLU A 199 -20.63 11.25 -65.32
N PHE A 200 -21.12 10.52 -64.33
CA PHE A 200 -22.21 9.55 -64.50
C PHE A 200 -23.52 9.93 -63.84
N GLY A 201 -23.60 11.00 -63.03
CA GLY A 201 -24.81 11.41 -62.30
C GLY A 201 -26.02 11.74 -63.18
N ASP A 202 -25.78 12.17 -64.42
CA ASP A 202 -26.81 12.41 -65.45
C ASP A 202 -26.81 11.36 -66.56
N HIS A 203 -26.08 10.24 -66.39
CA HIS A 203 -26.02 9.18 -67.39
C HIS A 203 -27.40 8.51 -67.57
N LYS A 204 -27.76 8.21 -68.82
CA LYS A 204 -29.07 7.62 -69.17
C LYS A 204 -29.40 6.32 -68.42
N ASP A 205 -28.37 5.54 -68.05
CA ASP A 205 -28.54 4.25 -67.37
C ASP A 205 -28.86 4.43 -65.88
N ARG A 206 -28.60 5.60 -65.27
CA ARG A 206 -28.93 5.87 -63.87
C ARG A 206 -30.41 5.63 -63.57
N ALA A 207 -31.29 6.02 -64.49
CA ALA A 207 -32.74 5.87 -64.32
C ALA A 207 -33.23 4.42 -64.31
N ALA A 208 -32.37 3.46 -64.70
CA ALA A 208 -32.69 2.02 -64.68
C ALA A 208 -32.44 1.36 -63.32
N HIS A 209 -31.89 2.08 -62.33
CA HIS A 209 -31.49 1.54 -61.04
C HIS A 209 -32.28 2.16 -59.88
N VAL A 210 -32.53 1.35 -58.85
CA VAL A 210 -33.02 1.80 -57.54
C VAL A 210 -31.86 1.71 -56.57
N PHE A 211 -31.45 2.84 -56.01
CA PHE A 211 -30.30 2.91 -55.11
C PHE A 211 -30.72 2.73 -53.66
N THR A 212 -29.90 1.99 -52.90
CA THR A 212 -29.98 1.92 -51.45
C THR A 212 -29.03 2.95 -50.86
N ALA A 213 -29.51 3.79 -49.95
CA ALA A 213 -28.67 4.76 -49.24
C ALA A 213 -27.71 4.03 -48.28
N PRO A 214 -26.50 4.57 -48.04
CA PRO A 214 -25.59 4.02 -47.06
C PRO A 214 -26.20 4.08 -45.65
N ALA A 215 -25.81 3.13 -44.80
CA ALA A 215 -26.21 3.16 -43.41
C ALA A 215 -25.44 4.22 -42.62
N LEU A 216 -24.21 4.54 -43.07
CA LEU A 216 -23.36 5.56 -42.48
C LEU A 216 -22.35 6.08 -43.50
N ASN A 217 -22.19 7.40 -43.57
CA ASN A 217 -21.07 8.03 -44.27
C ASN A 217 -19.85 8.11 -43.33
N ILE A 218 -18.71 7.63 -43.81
CA ILE A 218 -17.42 7.65 -43.14
C ILE A 218 -16.55 8.74 -43.78
N GLN A 219 -15.58 9.28 -43.02
CA GLN A 219 -14.64 10.31 -43.47
C GLN A 219 -14.06 9.99 -44.86
N ALA A 220 -14.23 10.92 -45.81
CA ALA A 220 -13.74 10.79 -47.18
C ALA A 220 -12.23 10.51 -47.25
N HIS A 221 -11.86 9.60 -48.14
CA HIS A 221 -10.50 9.08 -48.36
C HIS A 221 -9.84 8.46 -47.14
N SER A 222 -10.58 8.08 -46.10
CA SER A 222 -10.01 7.32 -44.96
C SER A 222 -9.69 5.86 -45.33
N ALA A 223 -10.17 5.38 -46.49
CA ALA A 223 -10.02 4.01 -46.96
C ALA A 223 -10.51 2.99 -45.91
N ALA A 224 -11.81 2.94 -45.66
CA ALA A 224 -12.44 1.90 -44.85
C ALA A 224 -12.29 0.54 -45.54
N LEU A 225 -11.61 -0.41 -44.89
CA LEU A 225 -11.30 -1.74 -45.42
C LEU A 225 -11.94 -2.83 -44.55
N GLY A 226 -11.15 -3.75 -43.98
CA GLY A 226 -11.65 -4.88 -43.23
C GLY A 226 -12.55 -4.48 -42.06
N ILE A 227 -13.66 -5.20 -41.90
CA ILE A 227 -14.63 -4.98 -40.83
C ILE A 227 -14.97 -6.29 -40.11
N THR A 228 -15.27 -6.17 -38.81
CA THR A 228 -15.79 -7.29 -38.02
C THR A 228 -16.77 -6.81 -36.96
N PHE A 229 -17.82 -7.60 -36.74
CA PHE A 229 -18.66 -7.43 -35.57
C PHE A 229 -17.97 -8.01 -34.33
N TYR A 230 -18.28 -7.42 -33.18
CA TYR A 230 -17.82 -7.90 -31.89
C TYR A 230 -19.00 -8.41 -31.06
N ASN A 231 -18.96 -9.69 -30.69
CA ASN A 231 -20.03 -10.36 -29.93
C ASN A 231 -19.47 -11.19 -28.76
N ASP A 232 -18.28 -10.86 -28.29
CA ASP A 232 -17.60 -11.53 -27.18
C ASP A 232 -17.70 -10.68 -25.89
N THR A 233 -17.14 -11.15 -24.78
CA THR A 233 -17.26 -10.58 -23.43
C THR A 233 -15.99 -9.92 -22.90
N GLN A 234 -14.89 -9.98 -23.67
CA GLN A 234 -13.61 -9.44 -23.24
C GLN A 234 -13.63 -7.89 -23.16
N PHE A 235 -14.18 -7.21 -24.16
CA PHE A 235 -14.43 -5.76 -24.22
C PHE A 235 -15.73 -5.38 -23.48
N PRO A 236 -15.88 -4.12 -23.05
CA PRO A 236 -17.10 -3.58 -22.46
C PRO A 236 -18.38 -3.93 -23.21
N GLN A 237 -19.48 -4.08 -22.48
CA GLN A 237 -20.79 -4.45 -23.03
C GLN A 237 -21.29 -3.47 -24.11
N ASP A 238 -20.87 -2.21 -24.05
CA ASP A 238 -21.19 -1.19 -25.05
C ASP A 238 -20.71 -1.56 -26.46
N TYR A 239 -19.71 -2.45 -26.58
CA TYR A 239 -19.19 -2.95 -27.86
C TYR A 239 -19.93 -4.18 -28.38
N LYS A 240 -20.89 -4.73 -27.63
CA LYS A 240 -21.68 -5.87 -28.11
C LYS A 240 -22.46 -5.48 -29.36
N ASN A 241 -22.29 -6.29 -30.41
CA ASN A 241 -22.81 -6.07 -31.75
C ASN A 241 -22.29 -4.79 -32.44
N ALA A 242 -21.23 -4.17 -31.90
CA ALA A 242 -20.55 -3.08 -32.57
C ALA A 242 -19.72 -3.60 -33.76
N VAL A 243 -19.56 -2.78 -34.80
CA VAL A 243 -18.67 -3.10 -35.93
C VAL A 243 -17.40 -2.28 -35.83
N PHE A 244 -16.26 -2.97 -35.85
CA PHE A 244 -14.94 -2.37 -35.97
C PHE A 244 -14.54 -2.26 -37.43
N ILE A 245 -13.90 -1.15 -37.79
CA ILE A 245 -13.53 -0.81 -39.17
C ILE A 245 -12.05 -0.41 -39.17
N ALA A 246 -11.23 -1.09 -39.97
CA ALA A 246 -9.87 -0.67 -40.25
C ALA A 246 -9.87 0.46 -41.29
N GLU A 247 -9.29 1.61 -40.94
CA GLU A 247 -9.10 2.74 -41.84
C GLU A 247 -7.64 2.87 -42.24
N HIS A 248 -7.39 2.53 -43.49
CA HIS A 248 -6.05 2.38 -44.04
C HIS A 248 -5.37 3.72 -44.35
N GLY A 249 -6.14 4.80 -44.35
CA GLY A 249 -5.66 6.18 -44.38
C GLY A 249 -5.49 6.76 -45.79
N SER A 250 -5.66 8.07 -45.89
CA SER A 250 -5.72 8.78 -47.17
C SER A 250 -4.39 8.82 -47.91
N TRP A 251 -4.46 8.73 -49.24
CA TRP A 251 -3.31 8.80 -50.14
C TRP A 251 -3.40 9.97 -51.14
N ASN A 252 -4.60 10.49 -51.37
CA ASN A 252 -4.96 11.46 -52.41
C ASN A 252 -5.52 12.79 -51.84
N ARG A 253 -5.26 13.09 -50.56
CA ARG A 253 -5.69 14.33 -49.87
C ARG A 253 -4.55 15.30 -49.63
N THR A 254 -4.89 16.58 -49.47
CA THR A 254 -3.94 17.62 -49.03
C THR A 254 -3.44 17.36 -47.61
N GLU A 255 -4.36 17.03 -46.69
CA GLU A 255 -4.05 16.62 -45.31
C GLU A 255 -4.50 15.18 -45.07
N LYS A 256 -3.61 14.39 -44.47
CA LYS A 256 -3.82 12.98 -44.17
C LYS A 256 -4.87 12.80 -43.08
N VAL A 257 -5.77 11.84 -43.30
CA VAL A 257 -6.82 11.40 -42.36
C VAL A 257 -6.95 9.87 -42.41
N GLY A 258 -7.67 9.29 -41.45
CA GLY A 258 -7.75 7.83 -41.26
C GLY A 258 -6.56 7.33 -40.46
N TYR A 259 -5.93 6.22 -40.87
CA TYR A 259 -4.80 5.60 -40.16
C TYR A 259 -5.17 5.21 -38.72
N GLN A 260 -6.30 4.52 -38.59
CA GLN A 260 -6.90 4.19 -37.31
C GLN A 260 -7.78 2.95 -37.41
N VAL A 261 -8.22 2.43 -36.28
CA VAL A 261 -9.37 1.54 -36.20
C VAL A 261 -10.50 2.34 -35.58
N SER A 262 -11.66 2.33 -36.22
CA SER A 262 -12.86 3.00 -35.73
C SER A 262 -13.90 1.96 -35.34
N VAL A 263 -14.90 2.41 -34.58
CA VAL A 263 -16.02 1.60 -34.14
C VAL A 263 -17.33 2.31 -34.42
N VAL A 264 -18.32 1.56 -34.91
CA VAL A 264 -19.70 2.02 -35.04
C VAL A 264 -20.54 1.38 -33.95
N LEU A 265 -21.06 2.23 -33.08
CA LEU A 265 -21.95 1.86 -31.97
C LEU A 265 -23.39 2.22 -32.32
N LYS A 266 -24.34 1.42 -31.85
CA LYS A 266 -25.77 1.75 -31.93
C LYS A 266 -26.22 2.40 -30.63
N LYS A 267 -26.62 3.67 -30.69
CA LYS A 267 -27.15 4.40 -29.54
C LYS A 267 -28.54 3.86 -29.13
N ALA A 268 -28.98 4.19 -27.92
CA ALA A 268 -30.26 3.74 -27.38
C ALA A 268 -31.49 4.17 -28.21
N ASP A 269 -31.37 5.27 -28.96
CA ASP A 269 -32.39 5.78 -29.90
C ASP A 269 -32.34 5.09 -31.28
N GLY A 270 -31.43 4.14 -31.49
CA GLY A 270 -31.23 3.42 -32.74
C GLY A 270 -30.27 4.09 -33.72
N VAL A 271 -29.76 5.29 -33.42
CA VAL A 271 -28.84 6.03 -34.30
C VAL A 271 -27.44 5.41 -34.25
N LEU A 272 -26.83 5.20 -35.42
CA LEU A 272 -25.44 4.75 -35.52
C LEU A 272 -24.47 5.90 -35.21
N SER A 273 -23.45 5.60 -34.43
CA SER A 273 -22.42 6.54 -34.00
C SER A 273 -21.05 5.97 -34.33
N TYR A 274 -20.33 6.66 -35.22
CA TYR A 274 -18.97 6.31 -35.61
C TYR A 274 -17.96 7.15 -34.83
N GLN A 275 -16.93 6.51 -34.29
CA GLN A 275 -15.86 7.17 -33.53
C GLN A 275 -14.54 6.39 -33.62
N PRO A 276 -13.39 7.07 -33.48
CA PRO A 276 -12.10 6.40 -33.36
C PRO A 276 -12.05 5.45 -32.15
N PHE A 277 -11.43 4.28 -32.34
CA PHE A 277 -11.21 3.29 -31.28
C PHE A 277 -9.72 3.12 -30.96
N VAL A 278 -8.87 2.85 -31.96
CA VAL A 278 -7.40 2.85 -31.82
C VAL A 278 -6.80 3.85 -32.79
N THR A 279 -5.95 4.73 -32.30
CA THR A 279 -5.27 5.78 -33.09
C THR A 279 -3.76 5.78 -32.82
N GLY A 280 -3.01 6.63 -33.54
CA GLY A 280 -1.58 6.84 -33.29
C GLY A 280 -0.66 6.41 -34.44
N TRP A 281 -1.19 5.78 -35.49
CA TRP A 281 -0.44 5.48 -36.72
C TRP A 281 -0.11 6.73 -37.54
N LEU A 282 -0.90 7.80 -37.39
CA LEU A 282 -0.63 9.13 -37.95
C LEU A 282 -0.16 10.08 -36.84
N LYS A 283 1.03 10.65 -37.00
CA LYS A 283 1.60 11.67 -36.11
C LYS A 283 1.89 12.92 -36.93
N GLY A 284 1.07 13.96 -36.75
CA GLY A 284 1.08 15.11 -37.67
C GLY A 284 0.62 14.68 -39.06
N GLN A 285 1.51 14.75 -40.05
CA GLN A 285 1.25 14.34 -41.44
C GLN A 285 2.11 13.13 -41.87
N GLU A 286 2.82 12.52 -40.92
CA GLU A 286 3.63 11.32 -41.14
C GLU A 286 2.92 10.10 -40.57
N ASN A 287 2.78 9.07 -41.40
CA ASN A 287 2.17 7.81 -41.01
C ASN A 287 3.24 6.71 -40.97
N TRP A 288 3.27 5.92 -39.90
CA TRP A 288 4.24 4.82 -39.75
C TRP A 288 3.61 3.43 -39.95
N GLY A 289 2.29 3.32 -39.85
CA GLY A 289 1.53 2.10 -40.17
C GLY A 289 0.22 2.42 -40.89
N ARG A 290 -0.43 1.38 -41.41
CA ARG A 290 -1.67 1.43 -42.20
C ARG A 290 -2.56 0.23 -41.83
N PRO A 291 -3.51 0.41 -40.89
CA PRO A 291 -4.45 -0.64 -40.52
C PRO A 291 -5.25 -1.14 -41.73
N ASN A 292 -5.34 -2.45 -41.91
CA ASN A 292 -5.94 -3.06 -43.11
C ASN A 292 -7.14 -3.98 -42.83
N ASP A 293 -7.11 -4.75 -41.76
CA ASP A 293 -8.16 -5.70 -41.41
C ASP A 293 -8.26 -5.87 -39.90
N VAL A 294 -9.43 -6.28 -39.44
CA VAL A 294 -9.74 -6.55 -38.03
C VAL A 294 -10.42 -7.91 -37.87
N LEU A 295 -10.04 -8.64 -36.83
CA LEU A 295 -10.56 -9.98 -36.55
C LEU A 295 -10.74 -10.17 -35.05
N VAL A 296 -11.89 -10.70 -34.63
CA VAL A 296 -12.09 -11.12 -33.23
C VAL A 296 -11.49 -12.51 -33.05
N ALA A 297 -10.57 -12.64 -32.09
CA ALA A 297 -9.95 -13.89 -31.71
C ALA A 297 -10.84 -14.70 -30.74
N PRO A 298 -10.65 -16.02 -30.61
CA PRO A 298 -11.43 -16.89 -29.70
C PRO A 298 -11.40 -16.50 -28.22
N ASP A 299 -10.41 -15.72 -27.78
CA ASP A 299 -10.32 -15.19 -26.42
C ASP A 299 -11.03 -13.82 -26.25
N GLY A 300 -11.76 -13.39 -27.28
CA GLY A 300 -12.41 -12.09 -27.36
C GLY A 300 -11.47 -10.91 -27.59
N SER A 301 -10.18 -11.11 -27.86
CA SER A 301 -9.29 -10.01 -28.25
C SER A 301 -9.49 -9.58 -29.70
N LEU A 302 -9.20 -8.31 -30.02
CA LEU A 302 -9.28 -7.78 -31.39
C LEU A 302 -7.88 -7.78 -32.01
N LEU A 303 -7.72 -8.51 -33.11
CA LEU A 303 -6.51 -8.48 -33.93
C LEU A 303 -6.63 -7.41 -35.00
N ILE A 304 -5.55 -6.65 -35.24
CA ILE A 304 -5.48 -5.59 -36.25
C ILE A 304 -4.24 -5.84 -37.11
N SER A 305 -4.40 -6.07 -38.41
CA SER A 305 -3.24 -6.16 -39.32
C SER A 305 -2.83 -4.78 -39.83
N ASP A 306 -1.52 -4.56 -39.97
CA ASP A 306 -0.91 -3.36 -40.53
C ASP A 306 0.09 -3.73 -41.63
N ASP A 307 -0.22 -3.35 -42.86
CA ASP A 307 0.53 -3.78 -44.04
C ASP A 307 1.79 -2.93 -44.31
N GLN A 308 1.85 -1.70 -43.79
CA GLN A 308 3.03 -0.85 -43.87
C GLN A 308 4.05 -1.20 -42.78
N GLY A 309 3.57 -1.47 -41.56
CA GLY A 309 4.41 -1.90 -40.45
C GLY A 309 4.83 -3.37 -40.53
N GLY A 310 4.05 -4.20 -41.23
CA GLY A 310 4.28 -5.66 -41.28
C GLY A 310 3.97 -6.34 -39.95
N LEU A 311 2.96 -5.83 -39.22
CA LEU A 311 2.65 -6.23 -37.85
C LEU A 311 1.19 -6.65 -37.71
N VAL A 312 0.91 -7.48 -36.70
CA VAL A 312 -0.44 -7.73 -36.20
C VAL A 312 -0.49 -7.31 -34.74
N TYR A 313 -1.38 -6.36 -34.42
CA TYR A 313 -1.60 -5.90 -33.05
C TYR A 313 -2.73 -6.71 -32.42
N ARG A 314 -2.61 -7.02 -31.12
CA ARG A 314 -3.68 -7.62 -30.32
C ARG A 314 -4.16 -6.64 -29.27
N VAL A 315 -5.43 -6.25 -29.35
CA VAL A 315 -6.07 -5.30 -28.44
C VAL A 315 -6.95 -6.04 -27.44
N ARG A 316 -6.76 -5.74 -26.15
CA ARG A 316 -7.54 -6.30 -25.05
C ARG A 316 -7.72 -5.31 -23.91
N TYR A 317 -8.83 -5.42 -23.19
CA TYR A 317 -9.07 -4.74 -21.93
C TYR A 317 -8.48 -5.53 -20.76
N THR A 318 -7.70 -4.85 -19.93
CA THR A 318 -7.12 -5.42 -18.71
C THR A 318 -7.85 -4.87 -17.48
N ASP A 319 -8.29 -5.76 -16.59
CA ASP A 319 -8.89 -5.43 -15.30
C ASP A 319 -8.04 -6.06 -14.20
N GLY A 320 -7.35 -5.24 -13.41
CA GLY A 320 -6.44 -5.74 -12.38
C GLY A 320 -7.14 -6.46 -11.23
N LEU A 321 -8.39 -6.10 -10.91
CA LEU A 321 -9.18 -6.78 -9.90
C LEU A 321 -9.67 -8.14 -10.42
N ALA A 322 -10.19 -8.18 -11.65
CA ALA A 322 -10.65 -9.42 -12.25
C ALA A 322 -9.50 -10.43 -12.52
N GLN A 323 -8.30 -9.95 -12.86
CA GLN A 323 -7.10 -10.80 -12.98
C GLN A 323 -6.74 -11.51 -11.66
N LEU A 324 -7.05 -10.89 -10.52
CA LEU A 324 -6.88 -11.48 -9.18
C LEU A 324 -8.13 -12.28 -8.73
N GLY A 325 -9.09 -12.52 -9.61
CA GLY A 325 -10.32 -13.26 -9.32
C GLY A 325 -11.27 -12.53 -8.36
N VAL A 326 -11.20 -11.20 -8.29
CA VAL A 326 -12.15 -10.40 -7.52
C VAL A 326 -13.48 -10.32 -8.28
N GLU A 327 -14.50 -10.98 -7.73
CA GLU A 327 -15.84 -11.02 -8.34
C GLU A 327 -16.75 -9.89 -7.81
N HIS A 328 -16.50 -9.43 -6.59
CA HIS A 328 -17.33 -8.45 -5.90
C HIS A 328 -16.48 -7.39 -5.21
N VAL A 329 -16.93 -6.14 -5.26
CA VAL A 329 -16.40 -5.03 -4.45
C VAL A 329 -17.53 -4.41 -3.65
N PHE A 330 -17.25 -4.03 -2.41
CA PHE A 330 -18.15 -3.19 -1.62
C PHE A 330 -17.79 -1.73 -1.87
N ALA A 331 -18.76 -0.85 -2.09
CA ALA A 331 -18.46 0.53 -2.42
C ALA A 331 -19.50 1.54 -1.94
N ILE A 332 -19.04 2.79 -1.81
CA ILE A 332 -19.88 3.98 -1.81
C ILE A 332 -19.35 4.93 -2.88
N VAL A 333 -20.21 5.31 -3.81
CA VAL A 333 -19.87 6.25 -4.89
C VAL A 333 -19.66 7.66 -4.33
N SER A 334 -18.62 8.33 -4.82
CA SER A 334 -18.28 9.70 -4.48
C SER A 334 -17.49 10.34 -5.61
N ILE A 335 -17.46 11.67 -5.64
CA ILE A 335 -16.74 12.44 -6.68
C ILE A 335 -15.30 11.97 -6.88
N HIS A 336 -14.61 11.49 -5.83
CA HIS A 336 -13.20 11.06 -5.89
C HIS A 336 -12.97 9.60 -6.29
N ASN A 337 -14.01 8.82 -6.59
CA ASN A 337 -13.87 7.42 -7.01
C ASN A 337 -14.82 7.02 -8.17
N MET A 338 -15.61 7.95 -8.72
CA MET A 338 -16.48 7.69 -9.87
C MET A 338 -15.75 7.03 -11.06
N PRO A 339 -14.52 7.41 -11.42
CA PRO A 339 -13.81 6.79 -12.56
C PRO A 339 -13.58 5.29 -12.36
N ILE A 340 -13.25 4.88 -11.13
CA ILE A 340 -13.03 3.47 -10.79
C ILE A 340 -14.36 2.70 -10.91
N LEU A 341 -15.46 3.26 -10.40
CA LEU A 341 -16.77 2.59 -10.46
C LEU A 341 -17.33 2.55 -11.89
N ASP A 342 -17.11 3.59 -12.70
CA ASP A 342 -17.43 3.60 -14.13
C ASP A 342 -16.67 2.50 -14.87
N ALA A 343 -15.36 2.39 -14.63
CA ALA A 343 -14.53 1.35 -15.24
C ALA A 343 -15.03 -0.06 -14.89
N ILE A 344 -15.36 -0.31 -13.61
CA ILE A 344 -15.92 -1.60 -13.17
C ILE A 344 -17.24 -1.91 -13.89
N ASN A 345 -18.17 -0.95 -13.96
CA ASN A 345 -19.46 -1.15 -14.62
C ASN A 345 -19.32 -1.38 -16.13
N ARG A 346 -18.46 -0.61 -16.81
CA ARG A 346 -18.22 -0.76 -18.24
C ARG A 346 -17.60 -2.11 -18.58
N LEU A 347 -16.63 -2.55 -17.79
CA LEU A 347 -15.97 -3.84 -17.99
C LEU A 347 -16.88 -5.02 -17.65
N GLY A 348 -17.77 -4.87 -16.66
CA GLY A 348 -18.74 -5.89 -16.28
C GLY A 348 -18.13 -7.17 -15.70
N LYS A 349 -16.83 -7.18 -15.40
CA LYS A 349 -16.10 -8.35 -14.87
C LYS A 349 -16.18 -8.47 -13.34
N THR A 350 -16.45 -7.36 -12.66
CA THR A 350 -16.56 -7.26 -11.21
C THR A 350 -17.90 -6.62 -10.85
N ARG A 351 -18.59 -7.10 -9.81
CA ARG A 351 -19.88 -6.57 -9.37
C ARG A 351 -19.74 -5.63 -8.17
N ILE A 352 -20.38 -4.47 -8.24
CA ILE A 352 -20.44 -3.53 -7.13
C ILE A 352 -21.62 -3.89 -6.19
N ILE A 353 -21.32 -3.96 -4.89
CA ILE A 353 -22.29 -4.03 -3.80
C ILE A 353 -22.29 -2.68 -3.08
N ASP A 354 -23.34 -1.89 -3.32
CA ASP A 354 -23.53 -0.56 -2.75
C ASP A 354 -23.93 -0.69 -1.28
N VAL A 355 -23.05 -0.28 -0.38
CA VAL A 355 -23.31 -0.28 1.07
C VAL A 355 -23.86 1.08 1.51
N ARG A 356 -24.33 1.18 2.76
CA ARG A 356 -24.84 2.45 3.34
C ARG A 356 -23.82 3.15 4.23
N HIS A 357 -22.77 2.46 4.67
CA HIS A 357 -21.66 3.06 5.42
C HIS A 357 -20.33 2.34 5.11
N GLU A 358 -19.23 3.08 4.93
CA GLU A 358 -17.94 2.49 4.55
C GLU A 358 -17.38 1.54 5.63
N GLN A 359 -17.65 1.82 6.90
CA GLN A 359 -17.32 0.89 8.00
C GLN A 359 -17.99 -0.47 7.79
N ALA A 360 -19.29 -0.46 7.45
CA ALA A 360 -20.04 -1.68 7.18
C ALA A 360 -19.53 -2.37 5.91
N GLY A 361 -19.23 -1.64 4.85
CA GLY A 361 -18.61 -2.20 3.64
C GLY A 361 -17.24 -2.83 3.91
N THR A 362 -16.45 -2.26 4.79
CA THR A 362 -15.14 -2.83 5.17
C THR A 362 -15.32 -4.11 6.01
N HIS A 363 -16.29 -4.14 6.93
CA HIS A 363 -16.64 -5.38 7.65
C HIS A 363 -17.26 -6.44 6.74
N ALA A 364 -18.02 -6.04 5.70
CA ALA A 364 -18.53 -6.95 4.68
C ALA A 364 -17.41 -7.51 3.80
N ALA A 365 -16.43 -6.69 3.40
CA ALA A 365 -15.22 -7.17 2.73
C ALA A 365 -14.45 -8.19 3.60
N ASP A 366 -14.37 -7.95 4.91
CA ASP A 366 -13.77 -8.89 5.85
C ASP A 366 -14.57 -10.21 5.95
N GLY A 367 -15.89 -10.13 6.11
CA GLY A 367 -16.77 -11.31 6.10
C GLY A 367 -16.68 -12.10 4.79
N TYR A 368 -16.59 -11.41 3.66
CA TYR A 368 -16.38 -12.00 2.33
C TYR A 368 -15.07 -12.78 2.27
N ALA A 369 -13.97 -12.16 2.71
CA ALA A 369 -12.64 -12.77 2.71
C ALA A 369 -12.57 -14.01 3.63
N ARG A 370 -13.16 -13.94 4.83
CA ARG A 370 -13.18 -15.06 5.78
C ARG A 370 -14.01 -16.25 5.27
N ALA A 371 -15.18 -15.97 4.69
CA ALA A 371 -16.10 -17.00 4.17
C ALA A 371 -15.56 -17.70 2.91
N SER A 372 -14.96 -16.95 1.98
CA SER A 372 -14.49 -17.49 0.70
C SER A 372 -13.01 -17.91 0.69
N GLY A 373 -12.18 -17.30 1.54
CA GLY A 373 -10.72 -17.37 1.42
C GLY A 373 -10.12 -16.49 0.32
N LYS A 374 -10.95 -15.76 -0.43
CA LYS A 374 -10.53 -14.81 -1.47
C LYS A 374 -10.25 -13.42 -0.89
N LEU A 375 -9.82 -12.49 -1.75
CA LEU A 375 -9.60 -11.09 -1.40
C LEU A 375 -10.95 -10.37 -1.20
N GLY A 376 -11.15 -9.75 -0.04
CA GLY A 376 -12.24 -8.81 0.18
C GLY A 376 -11.82 -7.40 -0.25
N VAL A 377 -12.68 -6.68 -0.98
CA VAL A 377 -12.33 -5.34 -1.50
C VAL A 377 -13.40 -4.32 -1.12
N MET A 378 -12.95 -3.20 -0.55
CA MET A 378 -13.78 -2.02 -0.26
C MET A 378 -13.26 -0.82 -1.06
N ILE A 379 -14.15 -0.11 -1.75
CA ILE A 379 -13.84 1.12 -2.49
C ILE A 379 -14.50 2.30 -1.79
N ALA A 380 -13.70 3.23 -1.28
CA ALA A 380 -14.16 4.39 -0.52
C ALA A 380 -13.70 5.71 -1.17
N SER A 381 -14.37 6.80 -0.82
CA SER A 381 -13.88 8.15 -1.14
C SER A 381 -12.67 8.53 -0.26
N THR A 382 -12.07 9.69 -0.51
CA THR A 382 -11.06 10.32 0.35
C THR A 382 -11.68 10.87 1.64
N GLY A 383 -10.84 11.20 2.63
CA GLY A 383 -11.21 11.88 3.85
C GLY A 383 -12.22 11.12 4.69
N PRO A 384 -13.46 11.61 4.87
CA PRO A 384 -14.47 10.95 5.70
C PRO A 384 -14.76 9.52 5.22
N GLY A 385 -14.78 9.29 3.90
CA GLY A 385 -15.00 7.96 3.33
C GLY A 385 -13.91 6.98 3.77
N THR A 386 -12.64 7.37 3.65
CA THR A 386 -11.50 6.56 4.09
C THR A 386 -11.47 6.39 5.61
N SER A 387 -11.71 7.45 6.39
CA SER A 387 -11.68 7.35 7.86
C SER A 387 -12.72 6.37 8.40
N ASN A 388 -13.88 6.29 7.74
CA ASN A 388 -14.92 5.32 8.08
C ASN A 388 -14.49 3.86 7.82
N THR A 389 -13.49 3.60 6.97
CA THR A 389 -12.98 2.23 6.73
C THR A 389 -12.06 1.71 7.84
N VAL A 390 -11.45 2.60 8.63
CA VAL A 390 -10.35 2.26 9.56
C VAL A 390 -10.76 1.24 10.62
N THR A 391 -11.97 1.37 11.17
CA THR A 391 -12.46 0.40 12.18
C THR A 391 -12.62 -1.00 11.59
N GLY A 392 -13.04 -1.11 10.32
CA GLY A 392 -13.11 -2.38 9.61
C GLY A 392 -11.74 -2.96 9.31
N LEU A 393 -10.78 -2.12 8.91
CA LEU A 393 -9.39 -2.51 8.70
C LEU A 393 -8.72 -3.00 9.98
N TYR A 394 -8.98 -2.35 11.12
CA TYR A 394 -8.49 -2.79 12.43
C TYR A 394 -8.99 -4.20 12.78
N GLU A 395 -10.28 -4.48 12.58
CA GLU A 395 -10.85 -5.81 12.78
C GLU A 395 -10.23 -6.85 11.84
N ALA A 396 -10.08 -6.52 10.55
CA ALA A 396 -9.44 -7.40 9.57
C ALA A 396 -7.98 -7.71 9.93
N GLN A 397 -7.22 -6.72 10.40
CA GLN A 397 -5.84 -6.90 10.88
C GLN A 397 -5.78 -7.83 12.08
N TYR A 398 -6.68 -7.64 13.06
CA TYR A 398 -6.72 -8.47 14.27
C TYR A 398 -7.10 -9.93 13.95
N GLY A 399 -8.02 -10.10 12.99
CA GLY A 399 -8.50 -11.39 12.49
C GLY A 399 -7.58 -12.07 11.48
N SER A 400 -6.50 -11.42 11.05
CA SER A 400 -5.59 -11.91 9.99
C SER A 400 -6.33 -12.14 8.67
N SER A 401 -7.10 -11.14 8.23
CA SER A 401 -7.94 -11.20 7.04
C SER A 401 -7.38 -10.34 5.91
N ARG A 402 -7.62 -10.77 4.66
CA ARG A 402 -7.15 -10.11 3.44
C ARG A 402 -8.21 -9.15 2.93
N VAL A 403 -8.19 -7.94 3.46
CA VAL A 403 -9.08 -6.84 3.03
C VAL A 403 -8.26 -5.74 2.37
N LEU A 404 -8.60 -5.43 1.12
CA LEU A 404 -8.03 -4.31 0.38
C LEU A 404 -8.99 -3.12 0.43
N VAL A 405 -8.51 -1.97 0.88
CA VAL A 405 -9.22 -0.70 0.70
C VAL A 405 -8.60 0.07 -0.47
N ILE A 406 -9.37 0.31 -1.52
CA ILE A 406 -9.02 1.26 -2.56
C ILE A 406 -9.73 2.58 -2.23
N THR A 407 -8.99 3.66 -2.14
CA THR A 407 -9.56 4.94 -1.73
C THR A 407 -9.13 6.07 -2.66
N GLY A 408 -10.05 7.00 -2.92
CA GLY A 408 -9.72 8.22 -3.65
C GLY A 408 -8.80 9.15 -2.86
N GLN A 409 -8.27 10.16 -3.56
CA GLN A 409 -7.61 11.32 -2.96
C GLN A 409 -7.86 12.55 -3.84
N ALA A 410 -7.69 13.75 -3.27
CA ALA A 410 -7.60 14.98 -4.03
C ALA A 410 -6.61 14.85 -5.20
N GLU A 411 -6.86 15.57 -6.29
CA GLU A 411 -5.97 15.57 -7.45
C GLU A 411 -4.54 15.90 -7.02
N THR A 412 -3.55 15.34 -7.72
CA THR A 412 -2.13 15.53 -7.37
C THR A 412 -1.72 17.01 -7.30
N GLY A 413 -2.39 17.88 -8.06
CA GLY A 413 -2.21 19.33 -8.03
C GLY A 413 -2.68 20.03 -6.75
N PHE A 414 -3.53 19.42 -5.93
CA PHE A 414 -4.06 20.01 -4.69
C PHE A 414 -3.63 19.26 -3.42
N TYR A 415 -3.22 17.99 -3.55
CA TYR A 415 -2.84 17.16 -2.41
C TYR A 415 -1.72 17.78 -1.54
N GLY A 416 -1.95 17.81 -0.23
CA GLY A 416 -0.98 18.25 0.78
C GLY A 416 -0.68 19.76 0.79
N LYS A 417 -1.57 20.57 0.20
CA LYS A 417 -1.41 22.03 0.11
C LYS A 417 -2.24 22.81 1.13
N GLY A 418 -3.14 22.15 1.87
CA GLY A 418 -4.00 22.79 2.87
C GLY A 418 -4.95 23.83 2.25
N LEU A 419 -5.47 23.56 1.06
CA LEU A 419 -6.29 24.51 0.29
C LEU A 419 -7.80 24.36 0.53
N ALA A 420 -8.20 23.54 1.51
CA ALA A 420 -9.57 23.15 1.77
C ALA A 420 -10.23 22.53 0.52
N TYR A 421 -9.49 21.69 -0.21
CA TYR A 421 -10.07 20.90 -1.29
C TYR A 421 -11.20 20.02 -0.73
N VAL A 422 -12.21 19.73 -1.55
CA VAL A 422 -13.36 18.93 -1.10
C VAL A 422 -12.84 17.58 -0.57
N HIS A 423 -13.18 17.26 0.68
CA HIS A 423 -12.73 16.06 1.39
C HIS A 423 -11.20 15.94 1.58
N GLU A 424 -10.44 17.05 1.55
CA GLU A 424 -8.99 17.07 1.78
C GLU A 424 -8.59 16.35 3.09
N ALA A 425 -7.64 15.43 2.97
CA ALA A 425 -7.22 14.56 4.08
C ALA A 425 -5.71 14.31 4.06
N GLU A 426 -4.95 15.27 4.60
CA GLU A 426 -3.48 15.26 4.56
C GLU A 426 -2.85 14.06 5.28
N ASN A 427 -3.49 13.58 6.34
CA ASN A 427 -3.00 12.45 7.16
C ASN A 427 -3.69 11.11 6.83
N GLN A 428 -4.27 10.97 5.64
CA GLN A 428 -4.96 9.74 5.22
C GLN A 428 -4.02 8.53 5.17
N VAL A 429 -2.82 8.66 4.58
CA VAL A 429 -1.84 7.57 4.50
C VAL A 429 -1.35 7.14 5.89
N PRO A 430 -0.88 8.04 6.79
CA PRO A 430 -0.55 7.68 8.17
C PRO A 430 -1.67 6.97 8.93
N MET A 431 -2.92 7.43 8.74
CA MET A 431 -4.09 6.81 9.35
C MET A 431 -4.28 5.36 8.87
N LEU A 432 -4.25 5.12 7.56
CA LEU A 432 -4.32 3.77 6.98
C LEU A 432 -3.14 2.89 7.44
N ALA A 433 -1.93 3.43 7.48
CA ALA A 433 -0.72 2.69 7.85
C ALA A 433 -0.73 2.20 9.30
N SER A 434 -1.57 2.78 10.17
CA SER A 434 -1.75 2.31 11.54
C SER A 434 -2.46 0.96 11.64
N VAL A 435 -3.21 0.57 10.62
CA VAL A 435 -4.06 -0.65 10.60
C VAL A 435 -3.79 -1.58 9.41
N CYS A 436 -3.10 -1.10 8.37
CA CYS A 436 -2.73 -1.90 7.20
C CYS A 436 -1.27 -2.39 7.27
N ARG A 437 -1.01 -3.56 6.67
CA ARG A 437 0.35 -4.06 6.44
C ARG A 437 1.12 -3.15 5.48
N ARG A 438 0.44 -2.76 4.40
CA ARG A 438 0.99 -1.93 3.33
C ARG A 438 -0.04 -0.90 2.90
N VAL A 439 0.43 0.33 2.73
CA VAL A 439 -0.35 1.42 2.15
C VAL A 439 0.49 2.04 1.05
N GLU A 440 -0.07 2.10 -0.14
CA GLU A 440 0.55 2.81 -1.25
C GLU A 440 -0.29 4.01 -1.66
N SER A 441 0.39 5.07 -2.08
CA SER A 441 -0.24 6.27 -2.62
C SER A 441 0.55 6.80 -3.82
N PRO A 442 0.35 6.22 -5.02
CA PRO A 442 1.03 6.66 -6.23
C PRO A 442 0.75 8.14 -6.50
N ARG A 443 1.80 8.88 -6.89
CA ARG A 443 1.75 10.30 -7.25
C ARG A 443 1.93 10.54 -8.75
N HIS A 444 2.18 9.47 -9.50
CA HIS A 444 2.27 9.49 -10.95
C HIS A 444 1.66 8.20 -11.52
N VAL A 445 1.02 8.30 -12.69
CA VAL A 445 0.28 7.15 -13.28
C VAL A 445 1.16 5.92 -13.50
N SER A 446 2.44 6.13 -13.84
CA SER A 446 3.41 5.04 -14.03
C SER A 446 3.71 4.23 -12.75
N GLN A 447 3.35 4.73 -11.57
CA GLN A 447 3.54 4.04 -10.29
C GLN A 447 2.36 3.14 -9.93
N LEU A 448 1.19 3.34 -10.56
CA LEU A 448 -0.06 2.71 -10.15
C LEU A 448 0.01 1.18 -10.17
N ALA A 449 0.54 0.60 -11.25
CA ALA A 449 0.68 -0.85 -11.38
C ALA A 449 1.63 -1.42 -10.32
N SER A 450 2.81 -0.82 -10.13
CA SER A 450 3.76 -1.29 -9.13
C SER A 450 3.23 -1.14 -7.70
N ALA A 451 2.53 -0.05 -7.41
CA ALA A 451 1.92 0.21 -6.10
C ALA A 451 0.85 -0.84 -5.79
N PHE A 452 -0.04 -1.10 -6.74
CA PHE A 452 -1.07 -2.13 -6.59
C PHE A 452 -0.44 -3.51 -6.38
N ALA A 453 0.54 -3.89 -7.19
CA ALA A 453 1.23 -5.18 -7.04
C ALA A 453 1.92 -5.33 -5.66
N GLN A 454 2.56 -4.27 -5.14
CA GLN A 454 3.22 -4.30 -3.83
C GLN A 454 2.23 -4.46 -2.68
N VAL A 455 1.07 -3.78 -2.74
CA VAL A 455 0.02 -3.96 -1.73
C VAL A 455 -0.48 -5.41 -1.74
N ILE A 456 -0.73 -5.97 -2.92
CA ILE A 456 -1.18 -7.36 -3.05
C ILE A 456 -0.11 -8.36 -2.56
N ASP A 457 1.15 -8.16 -2.91
CA ASP A 457 2.26 -9.02 -2.48
C ASP A 457 2.36 -9.08 -0.93
N ASP A 458 2.37 -7.91 -0.28
CA ASP A 458 2.48 -7.81 1.18
C ASP A 458 1.25 -8.35 1.91
N MET A 459 0.05 -8.24 1.33
CA MET A 459 -1.19 -8.77 1.92
C MET A 459 -1.25 -10.31 1.90
N PHE A 460 -0.62 -10.93 0.90
CA PHE A 460 -0.64 -12.38 0.70
C PHE A 460 0.60 -13.06 1.27
N THR A 461 1.68 -12.34 1.55
CA THR A 461 2.91 -12.90 2.12
C THR A 461 2.84 -13.05 3.64
N GLY A 462 3.04 -14.27 4.13
CA GLY A 462 3.09 -14.57 5.56
C GLY A 462 1.71 -14.53 6.23
N ARG A 463 1.64 -14.03 7.46
CA ARG A 463 0.35 -13.89 8.16
C ARG A 463 -0.53 -12.87 7.42
N PRO A 464 -1.73 -13.27 6.96
CA PRO A 464 -2.57 -12.39 6.17
C PRO A 464 -2.97 -11.13 6.94
N ALA A 465 -3.04 -10.02 6.23
CA ALA A 465 -3.33 -8.71 6.81
C ALA A 465 -3.98 -7.80 5.75
N PRO A 466 -4.69 -6.74 6.17
CA PRO A 466 -5.26 -5.78 5.23
C PRO A 466 -4.20 -4.89 4.60
N GLY A 467 -4.54 -4.33 3.44
CA GLY A 467 -3.74 -3.34 2.72
C GLY A 467 -4.60 -2.21 2.16
N ALA A 468 -3.98 -1.10 1.76
CA ALA A 468 -4.70 0.00 1.15
C ALA A 468 -3.95 0.62 -0.03
N LEU A 469 -4.70 1.11 -1.01
CA LEU A 469 -4.21 1.85 -2.15
C LEU A 469 -4.98 3.17 -2.28
N GLU A 470 -4.29 4.29 -2.05
CA GLU A 470 -4.83 5.64 -2.22
C GLU A 470 -4.51 6.14 -3.64
N ILE A 471 -5.54 6.43 -4.44
CA ILE A 471 -5.39 6.87 -5.83
C ILE A 471 -5.98 8.28 -6.00
N PRO A 472 -5.15 9.31 -6.22
CA PRO A 472 -5.63 10.63 -6.64
C PRO A 472 -6.54 10.55 -7.87
N ILE A 473 -7.65 11.30 -7.86
CA ILE A 473 -8.69 11.19 -8.90
C ILE A 473 -8.17 11.48 -10.31
N ASP A 474 -7.24 12.42 -10.48
CA ASP A 474 -6.60 12.73 -11.76
C ASP A 474 -5.80 11.54 -12.31
N LEU A 475 -5.18 10.73 -11.44
CA LEU A 475 -4.51 9.50 -11.86
C LEU A 475 -5.50 8.39 -12.22
N GLN A 476 -6.73 8.39 -11.66
CA GLN A 476 -7.76 7.44 -12.05
C GLN A 476 -8.26 7.66 -13.49
N TYR A 477 -8.22 8.91 -13.97
CA TYR A 477 -8.54 9.26 -15.36
C TYR A 477 -7.37 9.09 -16.33
N ALA A 478 -6.14 9.04 -15.83
CA ALA A 478 -4.94 9.03 -16.67
C ALA A 478 -4.77 7.70 -17.42
N THR A 479 -4.23 7.77 -18.63
CA THR A 479 -3.83 6.58 -19.38
C THR A 479 -2.57 5.97 -18.76
N ALA A 480 -2.62 4.66 -18.50
CA ALA A 480 -1.51 3.88 -17.94
C ALA A 480 -1.03 2.82 -18.94
N GLU A 481 0.20 2.34 -18.75
CA GLU A 481 0.69 1.14 -19.45
C GLU A 481 -0.04 -0.10 -18.95
N ALA A 482 -0.24 -1.08 -19.84
CA ALA A 482 -0.87 -2.34 -19.49
C ALA A 482 -0.01 -3.12 -18.49
N ALA A 483 -0.64 -3.64 -17.44
CA ALA A 483 0.00 -4.47 -16.42
C ALA A 483 -0.75 -5.79 -16.23
N THR A 484 -0.04 -6.80 -15.73
CA THR A 484 -0.61 -8.10 -15.37
C THR A 484 -0.37 -8.35 -13.89
N PHE A 485 -1.38 -8.85 -13.19
CA PHE A 485 -1.33 -9.10 -11.76
C PHE A 485 -1.59 -10.58 -11.46
N SER A 486 -0.89 -11.09 -10.46
CA SER A 486 -1.06 -12.43 -9.91
C SER A 486 -0.77 -12.40 -8.40
N PHE A 487 -1.29 -13.37 -7.66
CA PHE A 487 -0.93 -13.52 -6.24
C PHE A 487 0.48 -14.11 -6.11
N PRO A 488 1.24 -13.72 -5.07
CA PRO A 488 2.57 -14.29 -4.85
C PRO A 488 2.50 -15.75 -4.40
N GLU A 489 3.54 -16.51 -4.77
CA GLU A 489 3.74 -17.88 -4.30
C GLU A 489 4.18 -17.90 -2.83
N GLN A 490 3.70 -18.90 -2.08
CA GLN A 490 4.01 -19.08 -0.64
C GLN A 490 5.30 -19.88 -0.37
N SER A 491 6.15 -20.10 -1.38
CA SER A 491 7.36 -20.95 -1.28
C SER A 491 8.35 -20.51 -0.20
N ARG A 492 8.32 -19.23 0.22
CA ARG A 492 9.16 -18.70 1.31
C ARG A 492 8.82 -19.25 2.70
N PHE A 493 7.68 -19.92 2.86
CA PHE A 493 7.21 -20.47 4.14
C PHE A 493 7.10 -22.00 4.11
N GLU A 494 7.90 -22.65 3.28
CA GLU A 494 8.13 -24.10 3.37
C GLU A 494 8.79 -24.45 4.72
N PRO A 495 8.39 -25.57 5.35
CA PRO A 495 8.96 -25.97 6.61
C PRO A 495 10.41 -26.46 6.45
N ASP A 496 11.27 -26.13 7.42
CA ASP A 496 12.61 -26.69 7.50
C ASP A 496 12.55 -28.21 7.72
N GLU A 497 13.20 -28.97 6.83
CA GLU A 497 13.19 -30.44 6.85
C GLU A 497 13.71 -31.02 8.17
N GLN A 498 14.75 -30.42 8.77
CA GLN A 498 15.30 -30.88 10.05
C GLN A 498 14.33 -30.65 11.20
N LEU A 499 13.59 -29.54 11.18
CA LEU A 499 12.57 -29.27 12.19
C LEU A 499 11.37 -30.21 12.03
N ILE A 500 11.01 -30.57 10.80
CA ILE A 500 10.00 -31.60 10.52
C ILE A 500 10.46 -32.96 11.05
N ASP A 501 11.68 -33.38 10.79
CA ASP A 501 12.24 -34.64 11.29
C ASP A 501 12.26 -34.69 12.83
N GLN A 502 12.63 -33.58 13.48
CA GLN A 502 12.57 -33.46 14.94
C GLN A 502 11.14 -33.56 15.46
N ALA A 503 10.17 -32.91 14.79
CA ALA A 503 8.77 -33.01 15.14
C ALA A 503 8.23 -34.44 14.98
N VAL A 504 8.56 -35.10 13.87
CA VAL A 504 8.21 -36.51 13.60
C VAL A 504 8.78 -37.42 14.69
N ALA A 505 10.05 -37.24 15.07
CA ALA A 505 10.68 -38.01 16.13
C ALA A 505 9.99 -37.81 17.49
N LYS A 506 9.66 -36.56 17.86
CA LYS A 506 8.93 -36.25 19.10
C LYS A 506 7.52 -36.85 19.09
N ILE A 507 6.81 -36.78 17.97
CA ILE A 507 5.48 -37.38 17.80
C ILE A 507 5.55 -38.90 17.96
N LYS A 508 6.56 -39.57 17.37
CA LYS A 508 6.76 -41.03 17.50
C LYS A 508 7.09 -41.49 18.92
N GLN A 509 7.75 -40.65 19.72
CA GLN A 509 8.14 -40.96 21.10
C GLN A 509 7.03 -40.73 22.14
N SER A 510 5.97 -40.02 21.76
CA SER A 510 4.88 -39.62 22.64
C SER A 510 3.66 -40.52 22.47
N SER A 511 2.96 -40.81 23.57
CA SER A 511 1.72 -41.61 23.55
C SER A 511 0.51 -40.90 24.15
N ARG A 512 0.66 -39.68 24.70
CA ARG A 512 -0.45 -38.88 25.23
C ARG A 512 -0.42 -37.47 24.62
N ARG A 513 -0.99 -37.37 23.43
CA ARG A 513 -0.93 -36.20 22.56
C ARG A 513 -2.24 -35.42 22.57
N ILE A 514 -2.14 -34.10 22.39
CA ILE A 514 -3.27 -33.23 22.05
C ILE A 514 -2.91 -32.32 20.88
N ILE A 515 -3.90 -31.98 20.06
CA ILE A 515 -3.77 -30.97 19.00
C ILE A 515 -4.56 -29.72 19.40
N VAL A 516 -3.96 -28.54 19.24
CA VAL A 516 -4.63 -27.25 19.38
C VAL A 516 -4.61 -26.52 18.05
N ALA A 517 -5.76 -26.47 17.37
CA ALA A 517 -5.90 -25.89 16.04
C ALA A 517 -6.53 -24.49 16.10
N GLY A 518 -5.83 -23.50 15.54
CA GLY A 518 -6.32 -22.13 15.44
C GLY A 518 -6.80 -21.74 14.03
N GLY A 519 -7.16 -20.47 13.87
CA GLY A 519 -7.64 -19.92 12.59
C GLY A 519 -6.59 -19.96 11.47
N GLY A 520 -5.30 -20.07 11.79
CA GLY A 520 -4.25 -20.25 10.79
C GLY A 520 -4.39 -21.53 9.97
N VAL A 521 -4.98 -22.60 10.53
CA VAL A 521 -5.27 -23.84 9.78
C VAL A 521 -6.34 -23.59 8.72
N ILE A 522 -7.39 -22.83 9.06
CA ILE A 522 -8.45 -22.43 8.13
C ILE A 522 -7.90 -21.52 7.04
N ALA A 523 -7.09 -20.53 7.43
CA ALA A 523 -6.49 -19.56 6.50
C ALA A 523 -5.60 -20.23 5.45
N ALA A 524 -4.81 -21.23 5.85
CA ALA A 524 -3.93 -22.02 4.98
C ALA A 524 -4.66 -23.09 4.14
N GLY A 525 -5.96 -23.32 4.37
CA GLY A 525 -6.68 -24.42 3.72
C GLY A 525 -6.23 -25.81 4.19
N ALA A 526 -5.71 -25.91 5.42
CA ALA A 526 -5.00 -27.09 5.92
C ALA A 526 -5.89 -28.09 6.70
N SER A 527 -7.22 -27.93 6.65
CA SER A 527 -8.17 -28.77 7.41
C SER A 527 -8.03 -30.26 7.08
N GLU A 528 -7.91 -30.62 5.80
CA GLU A 528 -7.77 -32.02 5.38
C GLU A 528 -6.45 -32.64 5.87
N ALA A 529 -5.33 -31.90 5.73
CA ALA A 529 -4.03 -32.34 6.20
C ALA A 529 -4.01 -32.51 7.73
N LEU A 530 -4.68 -31.62 8.47
CA LEU A 530 -4.84 -31.73 9.93
C LEU A 530 -5.65 -32.98 10.31
N GLN A 531 -6.80 -33.19 9.67
CA GLN A 531 -7.66 -34.34 9.94
C GLN A 531 -6.93 -35.66 9.65
N LYS A 532 -6.17 -35.72 8.56
CA LYS A 532 -5.31 -36.87 8.23
C LYS A 532 -4.29 -37.16 9.34
N LEU A 533 -3.62 -36.12 9.84
CA LEU A 533 -2.67 -36.24 10.95
C LEU A 533 -3.37 -36.75 12.22
N ALA A 534 -4.48 -36.13 12.60
CA ALA A 534 -5.22 -36.50 13.80
C ALA A 534 -5.74 -37.94 13.76
N ARG A 535 -6.23 -38.41 12.60
CA ARG A 535 -6.67 -39.80 12.38
C ARG A 535 -5.51 -40.79 12.46
N LYS A 536 -4.35 -40.48 11.85
CA LYS A 536 -3.14 -41.32 11.96
C LYS A 536 -2.71 -41.51 13.42
N LEU A 537 -2.91 -40.48 14.25
CA LEU A 537 -2.48 -40.46 15.64
C LEU A 537 -3.55 -40.90 16.64
N ASP A 538 -4.81 -41.08 16.23
CA ASP A 538 -5.98 -41.15 17.11
C ASP A 538 -6.01 -40.00 18.15
N CYS A 539 -5.67 -38.78 17.71
CA CYS A 539 -5.38 -37.66 18.60
C CYS A 539 -6.58 -36.69 18.73
N PRO A 540 -6.94 -36.27 19.96
CA PRO A 540 -7.98 -35.27 20.18
C PRO A 540 -7.59 -33.89 19.64
N ILE A 541 -8.55 -33.22 19.00
CA ILE A 541 -8.41 -31.87 18.47
C ILE A 541 -9.22 -30.89 19.31
N LEU A 542 -8.53 -29.96 19.95
CA LEU A 542 -9.12 -28.74 20.53
C LEU A 542 -9.02 -27.61 19.51
N THR A 543 -10.07 -26.82 19.39
CA THR A 543 -10.11 -25.66 18.50
C THR A 543 -10.10 -24.37 19.29
N THR A 544 -9.52 -23.31 18.73
CA THR A 544 -9.85 -21.95 19.17
C THR A 544 -11.20 -21.53 18.58
N VAL A 545 -11.76 -20.39 19.01
CA VAL A 545 -12.98 -19.82 18.40
C VAL A 545 -12.84 -19.68 16.88
N ASP A 546 -11.68 -19.24 16.40
CA ASP A 546 -11.39 -19.02 14.97
C ASP A 546 -10.98 -20.30 14.23
N GLY A 547 -10.61 -21.35 14.97
CA GLY A 547 -10.30 -22.67 14.41
C GLY A 547 -11.51 -23.59 14.29
N ARG A 548 -12.71 -23.15 14.70
CA ARG A 548 -13.93 -23.97 14.60
C ARG A 548 -14.27 -24.25 13.13
N GLY A 549 -14.62 -25.50 12.84
CA GLY A 549 -14.84 -26.00 11.48
C GLY A 549 -13.61 -26.60 10.81
N VAL A 550 -12.44 -26.60 11.45
CA VAL A 550 -11.26 -27.34 10.95
C VAL A 550 -11.51 -28.85 10.89
N ILE A 551 -12.36 -29.33 11.80
CA ILE A 551 -12.96 -30.66 11.85
C ILE A 551 -14.41 -30.46 12.30
N ALA A 552 -15.32 -31.29 11.79
CA ALA A 552 -16.72 -31.22 12.15
C ALA A 552 -16.92 -31.48 13.66
N GLU A 553 -17.78 -30.72 14.35
CA GLU A 553 -17.95 -30.85 15.81
C GLU A 553 -18.73 -32.09 16.27
N ASP A 554 -19.31 -32.83 15.33
CA ASP A 554 -19.87 -34.18 15.50
C ASP A 554 -18.83 -35.30 15.27
N ASP A 555 -17.60 -34.96 14.88
CA ASP A 555 -16.52 -35.91 14.75
C ASP A 555 -16.04 -36.41 16.13
N PRO A 556 -15.79 -37.72 16.31
CA PRO A 556 -15.35 -38.27 17.59
C PRO A 556 -14.02 -37.67 18.07
N LEU A 557 -13.12 -37.25 17.18
CA LEU A 557 -11.83 -36.64 17.54
C LEU A 557 -11.96 -35.15 17.90
N CYS A 558 -13.10 -34.52 17.63
CA CYS A 558 -13.31 -33.12 17.98
C CYS A 558 -13.67 -32.97 19.45
N VAL A 559 -12.82 -32.26 20.20
CA VAL A 559 -13.15 -31.75 21.54
C VAL A 559 -14.00 -30.49 21.40
N GLY A 560 -13.59 -29.58 20.51
CA GLY A 560 -14.21 -28.27 20.28
C GLY A 560 -13.54 -27.15 21.07
N ASN A 561 -14.19 -25.98 21.11
CA ASN A 561 -13.66 -24.75 21.71
C ASN A 561 -13.83 -24.71 23.24
N TYR A 562 -13.20 -25.68 23.91
CA TYR A 562 -13.29 -25.89 25.36
C TYR A 562 -11.94 -25.93 26.06
N TYR A 563 -10.83 -25.63 25.38
CA TYR A 563 -9.47 -25.64 25.94
C TYR A 563 -9.40 -24.89 27.28
N ASN A 564 -10.06 -23.75 27.37
CA ASN A 564 -10.04 -22.89 28.55
C ASN A 564 -11.00 -23.32 29.69
N SER A 565 -11.84 -24.34 29.47
CA SER A 565 -12.76 -24.83 30.49
C SER A 565 -12.02 -25.65 31.55
N ALA A 566 -12.36 -25.48 32.82
CA ALA A 566 -11.66 -26.17 33.92
C ALA A 566 -11.69 -27.70 33.79
N GLY A 567 -12.81 -28.27 33.31
CA GLY A 567 -12.95 -29.72 33.11
C GLY A 567 -11.99 -30.25 32.04
N ILE A 568 -11.96 -29.63 30.86
CA ILE A 568 -11.04 -30.02 29.78
C ILE A 568 -9.60 -29.74 30.17
N TYR A 569 -9.31 -28.56 30.72
CA TYR A 569 -7.95 -28.19 31.10
C TYR A 569 -7.33 -29.19 32.09
N ASN A 570 -8.13 -29.69 33.05
CA ASN A 570 -7.71 -30.76 33.97
C ASN A 570 -7.51 -32.10 33.25
N ALA A 571 -8.42 -32.48 32.34
CA ALA A 571 -8.36 -33.74 31.61
C ALA A 571 -7.12 -33.83 30.69
N ILE A 572 -6.66 -32.71 30.14
CA ILE A 572 -5.49 -32.68 29.25
C ILE A 572 -4.14 -32.62 29.99
N GLN A 573 -4.09 -32.41 31.31
CA GLN A 573 -2.82 -32.27 32.06
C GLN A 573 -1.89 -33.50 31.95
N GLY A 574 -2.45 -34.67 31.62
CA GLY A 574 -1.67 -35.89 31.39
C GLY A 574 -0.95 -35.95 30.04
N ALA A 575 -1.14 -34.97 29.15
CA ALA A 575 -0.47 -34.94 27.85
C ALA A 575 1.05 -34.81 28.01
N ASP A 576 1.81 -35.60 27.26
CA ASP A 576 3.26 -35.48 27.14
C ASP A 576 3.68 -34.62 25.93
N LEU A 577 2.77 -34.39 24.97
CA LEU A 577 2.99 -33.54 23.80
C LEU A 577 1.75 -32.75 23.38
N THR A 578 1.92 -31.44 23.19
CA THR A 578 0.96 -30.54 22.54
C THR A 578 1.44 -30.14 21.15
N ILE A 579 0.58 -30.30 20.14
CA ILE A 579 0.82 -29.85 18.76
C ILE A 579 -0.09 -28.65 18.49
N ALA A 580 0.46 -27.44 18.59
CA ALA A 580 -0.23 -26.17 18.39
C ALA A 580 -0.02 -25.65 16.96
N ILE A 581 -1.10 -25.37 16.24
CA ILE A 581 -1.02 -25.05 14.80
C ILE A 581 -1.86 -23.81 14.50
N GLY A 582 -1.21 -22.77 13.98
CA GLY A 582 -1.84 -21.53 13.54
C GLY A 582 -2.66 -20.84 14.63
N THR A 583 -2.15 -20.84 15.87
CA THR A 583 -2.85 -20.32 17.05
C THR A 583 -1.97 -19.35 17.85
N LYS A 584 -2.56 -18.22 18.23
CA LYS A 584 -1.93 -17.16 19.04
C LYS A 584 -2.11 -17.34 20.56
N PHE A 585 -2.85 -18.38 20.99
CA PHE A 585 -3.28 -18.56 22.38
C PHE A 585 -3.82 -17.26 22.99
N ALA A 586 -4.91 -16.74 22.43
CA ALA A 586 -5.44 -15.44 22.79
C ALA A 586 -5.71 -15.32 24.31
N VAL A 587 -5.21 -14.24 24.91
CA VAL A 587 -5.39 -13.91 26.33
C VAL A 587 -6.57 -12.94 26.45
N GLY A 588 -7.47 -13.21 27.40
CA GLY A 588 -8.63 -12.35 27.67
C GLY A 588 -8.31 -11.18 28.60
N VAL A 589 -9.35 -10.48 29.04
CA VAL A 589 -9.26 -9.33 29.98
C VAL A 589 -8.58 -9.76 31.29
N ASP A 590 -7.77 -8.91 31.90
CA ASP A 590 -7.03 -9.18 33.15
C ASP A 590 -6.07 -10.39 33.09
N GLY A 591 -5.55 -10.72 31.90
CA GLY A 591 -4.65 -11.88 31.72
C GLY A 591 -5.38 -13.23 31.74
N GLN A 592 -6.70 -13.22 31.48
CA GLN A 592 -7.51 -14.42 31.51
C GLN A 592 -6.95 -15.51 30.58
N PHE A 593 -6.86 -16.73 31.12
CA PHE A 593 -6.28 -17.91 30.48
C PHE A 593 -4.76 -17.87 30.27
N GLN A 594 -4.07 -16.78 30.59
CA GLN A 594 -2.61 -16.70 30.50
C GLN A 594 -1.92 -17.78 31.37
N ALA A 595 -2.52 -18.12 32.51
CA ALA A 595 -2.01 -19.15 33.42
C ALA A 595 -2.30 -20.60 32.96
N GLN A 596 -3.12 -20.80 31.93
CA GLN A 596 -3.46 -22.13 31.40
C GLN A 596 -2.44 -22.57 30.33
N THR A 597 -1.26 -22.96 30.79
CA THR A 597 -0.15 -23.39 29.92
C THR A 597 -0.46 -24.72 29.22
N PRO A 598 -0.16 -24.86 27.92
CA PRO A 598 -0.22 -26.13 27.22
C PRO A 598 0.58 -27.22 27.94
N PRO A 599 0.01 -28.41 28.18
CA PRO A 599 0.69 -29.50 28.87
C PRO A 599 1.75 -30.18 27.99
N GLY A 600 2.73 -30.82 28.63
CA GLY A 600 3.80 -31.55 27.95
C GLY A 600 4.81 -30.66 27.21
N GLU A 601 5.60 -31.27 26.33
CA GLU A 601 6.37 -30.50 25.36
C GLU A 601 5.44 -29.89 24.31
N MET A 602 5.81 -28.75 23.72
CA MET A 602 4.99 -28.07 22.72
C MET A 602 5.72 -27.93 21.39
N ILE A 603 5.12 -28.48 20.34
CA ILE A 603 5.43 -28.16 18.95
C ILE A 603 4.48 -27.05 18.53
N GLN A 604 5.01 -25.91 18.10
CA GLN A 604 4.20 -24.79 17.61
C GLN A 604 4.54 -24.50 16.15
N ILE A 605 3.54 -24.63 15.28
CA ILE A 605 3.61 -24.35 13.84
C ILE A 605 2.86 -23.04 13.60
N ASP A 606 3.56 -22.02 13.10
CA ASP A 606 2.94 -20.75 12.73
C ASP A 606 3.68 -20.11 11.56
N ILE A 607 2.93 -19.39 10.71
CA ILE A 607 3.51 -18.69 9.55
C ILE A 607 4.16 -17.36 9.96
N ASP A 608 3.84 -16.85 11.16
CA ASP A 608 4.46 -15.66 11.74
C ASP A 608 5.39 -16.06 12.89
N GLY A 609 6.70 -15.91 12.66
CA GLY A 609 7.72 -16.24 13.65
C GLY A 609 7.57 -15.46 14.97
N ASN A 610 6.91 -14.29 14.95
CA ASN A 610 6.63 -13.53 16.17
C ASN A 610 5.55 -14.16 17.05
N MET A 611 4.79 -15.14 16.55
CA MET A 611 3.78 -15.87 17.33
C MET A 611 4.37 -17.09 18.04
N ILE A 612 5.47 -17.64 17.52
CA ILE A 612 6.16 -18.79 18.09
C ILE A 612 6.75 -18.41 19.45
N GLY A 613 6.34 -19.10 20.51
CA GLY A 613 6.85 -18.84 21.85
C GLY A 613 6.31 -17.58 22.54
N ARG A 614 5.43 -16.81 21.87
CA ARG A 614 4.98 -15.48 22.35
C ARG A 614 4.16 -15.54 23.64
N THR A 615 3.17 -16.43 23.67
CA THR A 615 2.27 -16.58 24.83
C THR A 615 2.75 -17.69 25.77
N HIS A 616 3.19 -18.80 25.20
CA HIS A 616 3.68 -19.97 25.93
C HIS A 616 4.96 -20.48 25.27
N ARG A 617 5.88 -21.05 26.05
CA ARG A 617 7.16 -21.56 25.55
C ARG A 617 6.94 -22.68 24.52
N ALA A 618 7.36 -22.45 23.28
CA ALA A 618 7.50 -23.49 22.28
C ALA A 618 8.80 -24.29 22.53
N HIS A 619 8.68 -25.61 22.65
CA HIS A 619 9.84 -26.50 22.76
C HIS A 619 10.44 -26.79 21.39
N LEU A 620 9.58 -26.81 20.36
CA LEU A 620 9.96 -26.84 18.95
C LEU A 620 9.06 -25.87 18.20
N GLY A 621 9.64 -24.80 17.66
CA GLY A 621 8.94 -23.83 16.82
C GLY A 621 9.21 -24.10 15.35
N ILE A 622 8.17 -24.16 14.53
CA ILE A 622 8.27 -24.37 13.08
C ILE A 622 7.65 -23.16 12.40
N LEU A 623 8.49 -22.32 11.80
CA LEU A 623 8.06 -21.19 10.97
C LEU A 623 7.67 -21.73 9.59
N ALA A 624 6.38 -21.91 9.36
CA ALA A 624 5.88 -22.47 8.11
C ALA A 624 4.40 -22.19 7.89
N ASP A 625 3.96 -22.25 6.64
CA ASP A 625 2.55 -22.40 6.32
C ASP A 625 2.00 -23.71 6.92
N ALA A 626 0.80 -23.64 7.50
CA ALA A 626 0.22 -24.78 8.21
C ALA A 626 -0.06 -25.97 7.28
N ASN A 627 -0.47 -25.74 6.02
CA ASN A 627 -0.77 -26.81 5.08
C ASN A 627 0.51 -27.53 4.64
N LEU A 628 1.56 -26.75 4.32
CA LEU A 628 2.86 -27.29 3.93
C LEU A 628 3.49 -28.11 5.08
N ALA A 629 3.49 -27.56 6.31
CA ALA A 629 4.02 -28.25 7.48
C ALA A 629 3.24 -29.54 7.81
N LEU A 630 1.90 -29.49 7.79
CA LEU A 630 1.07 -30.68 8.05
C LEU A 630 1.23 -31.74 6.96
N THR A 631 1.42 -31.33 5.69
CA THR A 631 1.69 -32.26 4.59
C THR A 631 3.03 -32.96 4.79
N ALA A 632 4.08 -32.21 5.12
CA ALA A 632 5.41 -32.75 5.40
C ALA A 632 5.40 -33.70 6.62
N LEU A 633 4.73 -33.31 7.71
CA LEU A 633 4.55 -34.17 8.88
C LEU A 633 3.83 -35.48 8.52
N ASN A 634 2.74 -35.42 7.77
CA ASN A 634 2.00 -36.61 7.35
C ASN A 634 2.85 -37.57 6.49
N ALA A 635 3.83 -37.06 5.74
CA ALA A 635 4.73 -37.86 4.91
C ALA A 635 5.80 -38.59 5.74
N GLY A 636 6.33 -38.00 6.81
CA GLY A 636 7.35 -38.64 7.68
C GLY A 636 6.79 -39.60 8.73
N LEU A 637 5.46 -39.67 8.85
CA LEU A 637 4.73 -40.36 9.91
C LEU A 637 4.19 -41.73 9.46
N ASP A 638 5.10 -42.72 9.42
CA ASP A 638 4.83 -44.16 9.25
C ASP A 638 5.16 -44.95 10.54
N ASP A 639 4.51 -46.12 10.72
CA ASP A 639 4.65 -47.05 11.86
C ASP A 639 4.47 -46.40 13.26
N LEU A 640 3.28 -45.84 13.50
CA LEU A 640 2.96 -45.07 14.71
C LEU A 640 2.15 -45.87 15.74
N LEU A 641 2.42 -45.59 17.02
CA LEU A 641 1.51 -45.97 18.10
C LEU A 641 0.30 -45.02 18.12
N PRO A 642 -0.94 -45.52 18.26
CA PRO A 642 -2.09 -44.67 18.49
C PRO A 642 -1.94 -43.90 19.80
N ASN A 643 -2.77 -42.88 20.01
CA ASN A 643 -2.84 -42.21 21.30
C ASN A 643 -3.29 -43.19 22.39
N ASP A 644 -2.90 -42.93 23.64
CA ASP A 644 -3.31 -43.74 24.77
C ASP A 644 -4.85 -43.72 24.92
N GLY A 645 -5.46 -44.90 24.83
CA GLY A 645 -6.92 -45.02 24.81
C GLY A 645 -7.59 -44.56 26.10
N GLN A 646 -6.94 -44.75 27.26
CA GLN A 646 -7.48 -44.29 28.54
C GLN A 646 -7.42 -42.76 28.66
N PHE A 647 -6.33 -42.16 28.20
CA PHE A 647 -6.17 -40.71 28.12
C PHE A 647 -7.21 -40.07 27.19
N ASN A 648 -7.41 -40.65 26.01
CA ASN A 648 -8.49 -40.27 25.08
C ASN A 648 -9.85 -40.32 25.77
N GLN A 649 -10.18 -41.46 26.41
CA GLN A 649 -11.45 -41.64 27.10
C GLN A 649 -11.69 -40.58 28.18
N THR A 650 -10.67 -40.23 28.98
CA THR A 650 -10.76 -39.14 29.98
C THR A 650 -11.08 -37.79 29.34
N ILE A 651 -10.50 -37.48 28.19
CA ILE A 651 -10.80 -36.24 27.45
C ILE A 651 -12.23 -36.25 26.90
N TRP A 652 -12.70 -37.39 26.38
CA TRP A 652 -14.07 -37.52 25.85
C TRP A 652 -15.13 -37.38 26.93
N GLU A 653 -14.92 -38.02 28.09
CA GLU A 653 -15.81 -37.87 29.25
C GLU A 653 -15.85 -36.42 29.74
N ALA A 654 -14.70 -35.73 29.78
CA ALA A 654 -14.64 -34.32 30.14
C ALA A 654 -15.33 -33.42 29.10
N ARG A 655 -15.18 -33.72 27.80
CA ARG A 655 -15.87 -33.03 26.70
C ARG A 655 -17.38 -33.14 26.85
N ASP A 656 -17.88 -34.36 26.97
CA ASP A 656 -19.32 -34.61 27.04
C ASP A 656 -19.92 -34.06 28.33
N GLY A 657 -19.18 -34.16 29.44
CA GLY A 657 -19.51 -33.53 30.72
C GLY A 657 -19.59 -32.01 30.64
N VAL A 658 -18.61 -31.34 30.02
CA VAL A 658 -18.62 -29.88 29.84
C VAL A 658 -19.75 -29.44 28.92
N ARG A 659 -19.97 -30.13 27.79
CA ARG A 659 -21.10 -29.87 26.88
C ARG A 659 -22.44 -29.98 27.60
N GLY A 660 -22.65 -31.08 28.34
CA GLY A 660 -23.88 -31.29 29.11
C GLY A 660 -24.09 -30.24 30.21
N ALA A 661 -23.03 -29.90 30.95
CA ALA A 661 -23.10 -28.88 32.00
C ALA A 661 -23.40 -27.49 31.44
N MET A 662 -22.74 -27.08 30.36
CA MET A 662 -22.99 -25.79 29.71
C MET A 662 -24.40 -25.72 29.14
N ARG A 663 -24.84 -26.77 28.44
CA ARG A 663 -26.20 -26.84 27.90
C ARG A 663 -27.27 -26.72 28.98
N LYS A 664 -27.06 -27.31 30.16
CA LYS A 664 -27.98 -27.19 31.31
C LYS A 664 -28.06 -25.76 31.86
N ARG A 665 -26.95 -25.00 31.83
CA ARG A 665 -26.90 -23.60 32.32
C ARG A 665 -27.63 -22.61 31.42
N LEU A 666 -27.90 -23.00 30.17
CA LEU A 666 -28.68 -22.18 29.24
C LEU A 666 -30.17 -22.11 29.61
N GLY A 667 -30.66 -22.90 30.57
CA GLY A 667 -32.09 -22.96 30.89
C GLY A 667 -32.88 -23.82 29.89
N GLU A 668 -34.22 -23.77 29.97
CA GLU A 668 -35.09 -24.66 29.20
C GLU A 668 -35.27 -24.23 27.73
N ASP A 669 -35.34 -22.92 27.46
CA ASP A 669 -35.72 -22.42 26.14
C ASP A 669 -34.57 -22.36 25.13
N TRP A 670 -33.40 -21.83 25.53
CA TRP A 670 -32.31 -21.53 24.62
C TRP A 670 -31.65 -22.76 23.95
N PRO A 671 -31.52 -23.93 24.61
CA PRO A 671 -31.13 -25.15 23.91
C PRO A 671 -32.10 -25.51 22.77
N GLN A 672 -33.40 -25.27 22.94
CA GLN A 672 -34.40 -25.57 21.91
C GLN A 672 -34.31 -24.57 20.74
N VAL A 673 -34.08 -23.28 21.02
CA VAL A 673 -33.80 -22.26 19.99
C VAL A 673 -32.57 -22.65 19.16
N MET A 674 -31.47 -23.01 19.84
CA MET A 674 -30.23 -23.44 19.20
C MET A 674 -30.42 -24.68 18.32
N ASP A 675 -31.14 -25.68 18.84
CA ASP A 675 -31.45 -26.91 18.10
C ASP A 675 -32.35 -26.64 16.89
N ALA A 676 -33.33 -25.74 17.03
CA ALA A 676 -34.22 -25.35 15.92
C ALA A 676 -33.43 -24.72 14.76
N ILE A 677 -32.46 -23.85 15.05
CA ILE A 677 -31.55 -23.31 14.04
C ILE A 677 -30.76 -24.45 13.40
N ARG A 678 -30.11 -25.30 14.20
CA ARG A 678 -29.18 -26.30 13.67
C ARG A 678 -29.86 -27.38 12.85
N ALA A 679 -31.06 -27.81 13.25
CA ALA A 679 -31.84 -28.84 12.57
C ALA A 679 -32.27 -28.43 11.14
N LYS A 680 -32.46 -27.12 10.92
CA LYS A 680 -32.96 -26.58 9.65
C LYS A 680 -31.85 -26.00 8.77
N LEU A 681 -30.76 -25.55 9.38
CA LEU A 681 -29.65 -24.94 8.65
C LEU A 681 -28.77 -26.02 7.97
N PRO A 682 -28.44 -25.88 6.67
CA PRO A 682 -27.45 -26.73 6.00
C PRO A 682 -26.09 -26.76 6.70
N ARG A 683 -25.34 -27.86 6.56
CA ARG A 683 -24.02 -28.03 7.23
C ARG A 683 -23.00 -26.99 6.77
N ASP A 684 -23.11 -26.57 5.52
CA ASP A 684 -22.19 -25.67 4.82
C ASP A 684 -22.64 -24.19 4.83
N SER A 685 -23.73 -23.89 5.54
CA SER A 685 -24.20 -22.53 5.81
C SER A 685 -23.26 -21.77 6.74
N VAL A 686 -23.07 -20.48 6.46
CA VAL A 686 -22.25 -19.61 7.30
C VAL A 686 -23.05 -19.16 8.53
N PHE A 687 -22.47 -19.36 9.70
CA PHE A 687 -22.97 -18.93 10.99
C PHE A 687 -22.10 -17.80 11.54
N VAL A 688 -22.65 -16.60 11.53
CA VAL A 688 -22.00 -15.37 11.97
C VAL A 688 -22.50 -14.99 13.35
N ARG A 689 -21.61 -14.47 14.20
CA ARG A 689 -21.96 -13.98 15.53
C ARG A 689 -21.43 -12.58 15.72
N ASP A 690 -22.16 -11.77 16.47
CA ASP A 690 -21.62 -10.54 17.07
C ASP A 690 -21.29 -10.77 18.56
N GLN A 691 -20.87 -9.72 19.27
CA GLN A 691 -20.48 -9.80 20.69
C GLN A 691 -21.70 -9.64 21.61
N THR A 692 -22.33 -10.77 21.95
CA THR A 692 -23.65 -10.81 22.61
C THR A 692 -23.71 -11.89 23.69
N ILE A 693 -24.70 -11.81 24.60
CA ILE A 693 -24.94 -12.86 25.60
C ILE A 693 -25.11 -14.23 24.91
N SER A 694 -25.95 -14.31 23.88
CA SER A 694 -26.21 -15.53 23.13
C SER A 694 -24.94 -16.09 22.46
N ALA A 695 -24.14 -15.22 21.85
CA ALA A 695 -22.88 -15.63 21.21
C ALA A 695 -21.86 -16.17 22.22
N TYR A 696 -21.69 -15.52 23.37
CA TYR A 696 -20.75 -15.97 24.40
C TYR A 696 -21.21 -17.26 25.11
N ASN A 697 -22.50 -17.39 25.41
CA ASN A 697 -22.98 -18.53 26.20
C ASN A 697 -23.15 -19.80 25.36
N TRP A 698 -23.62 -19.69 24.11
CA TRP A 698 -23.85 -20.86 23.26
C TRP A 698 -23.30 -20.73 21.84
N GLY A 699 -23.29 -19.55 21.22
CA GLY A 699 -22.82 -19.41 19.82
C GLY A 699 -21.36 -19.80 19.60
N ASN A 700 -20.46 -19.45 20.51
CA ASN A 700 -19.01 -19.69 20.40
C ASN A 700 -18.57 -21.09 20.88
N GLN A 701 -19.46 -21.85 21.54
CA GLN A 701 -19.09 -23.11 22.19
C GLN A 701 -20.08 -24.24 21.93
N GLN A 702 -21.39 -24.00 22.01
CA GLN A 702 -22.43 -25.04 21.94
C GLN A 702 -23.04 -25.23 20.54
N PHE A 703 -23.16 -24.17 19.72
CA PHE A 703 -23.77 -24.29 18.39
C PHE A 703 -22.86 -25.07 17.43
N PRO A 704 -23.24 -26.25 16.92
CA PRO A 704 -22.33 -27.09 16.14
C PRO A 704 -21.88 -26.47 14.82
N ILE A 705 -20.57 -26.48 14.59
CA ILE A 705 -19.91 -26.09 13.33
C ILE A 705 -19.36 -27.33 12.63
N TYR A 706 -19.62 -27.45 11.32
CA TYR A 706 -19.32 -28.67 10.57
C TYR A 706 -18.28 -28.50 9.48
N GLU A 707 -18.27 -27.35 8.80
CA GLU A 707 -17.40 -27.10 7.64
C GLU A 707 -16.43 -25.94 7.92
N PRO A 708 -15.23 -25.92 7.31
CA PRO A 708 -14.31 -24.79 7.45
C PRO A 708 -14.94 -23.51 6.88
N ARG A 709 -14.52 -22.34 7.39
CA ARG A 709 -14.99 -21.01 6.95
C ARG A 709 -16.49 -20.73 7.14
N THR A 710 -17.21 -21.59 7.85
CA THR A 710 -18.63 -21.37 8.20
C THR A 710 -18.84 -20.72 9.56
N SER A 711 -17.76 -20.41 10.29
CA SER A 711 -17.83 -19.82 11.63
C SER A 711 -17.14 -18.46 11.63
N ILE A 712 -17.91 -17.37 11.60
CA ILE A 712 -17.37 -16.00 11.58
C ILE A 712 -17.79 -15.20 12.82
N ASN A 713 -16.86 -14.41 13.37
CA ASN A 713 -17.10 -13.51 14.50
C ASN A 713 -16.10 -12.33 14.50
N PRO A 714 -16.44 -11.19 15.13
CA PRO A 714 -15.49 -10.10 15.40
C PRO A 714 -14.42 -10.57 16.37
N THR A 715 -13.20 -10.74 15.89
CA THR A 715 -12.09 -11.29 16.66
C THR A 715 -11.46 -10.30 17.62
N SER A 716 -11.57 -8.99 17.35
CA SER A 716 -11.06 -7.94 18.24
C SER A 716 -11.92 -7.73 19.49
N GLY A 717 -13.12 -8.31 19.53
CA GLY A 717 -14.12 -8.04 20.57
C GLY A 717 -14.98 -6.79 20.29
N ALA A 718 -14.90 -6.20 19.09
CA ALA A 718 -15.77 -5.10 18.68
C ALA A 718 -17.25 -5.53 18.59
N ILE A 719 -18.16 -4.63 19.03
CA ILE A 719 -19.61 -4.78 18.89
C ILE A 719 -20.07 -4.19 17.56
N GLY A 720 -20.98 -4.88 16.86
CA GLY A 720 -21.55 -4.42 15.59
C GLY A 720 -21.07 -5.13 14.31
N PRO A 721 -19.78 -5.53 14.14
CA PRO A 721 -19.32 -6.07 12.85
C PRO A 721 -20.03 -7.33 12.37
N GLY A 722 -20.67 -8.10 13.26
CA GLY A 722 -21.32 -9.37 12.92
C GLY A 722 -22.36 -9.23 11.81
N PHE A 723 -23.20 -8.20 11.83
CA PHE A 723 -24.20 -7.99 10.76
C PHE A 723 -23.56 -7.72 9.40
N PRO A 724 -22.70 -6.71 9.20
CA PRO A 724 -22.05 -6.50 7.90
C PRO A 724 -21.13 -7.66 7.49
N MET A 725 -20.45 -8.34 8.40
CA MET A 725 -19.70 -9.57 8.06
C MET A 725 -20.61 -10.65 7.46
N SER A 726 -21.86 -10.76 7.95
CA SER A 726 -22.84 -11.70 7.39
C SER A 726 -23.34 -11.31 6.01
N VAL A 727 -23.47 -10.01 5.72
CA VAL A 727 -23.72 -9.48 4.36
C VAL A 727 -22.59 -9.93 3.43
N GLY A 728 -21.34 -9.72 3.85
CA GLY A 728 -20.16 -10.14 3.11
C GLY A 728 -20.11 -11.64 2.82
N ALA A 729 -20.37 -12.46 3.84
CA ALA A 729 -20.37 -13.91 3.72
C ALA A 729 -21.50 -14.44 2.81
N ALA A 730 -22.68 -13.83 2.87
CA ALA A 730 -23.80 -14.16 1.99
C ALA A 730 -23.48 -13.82 0.52
N VAL A 731 -22.85 -12.67 0.26
CA VAL A 731 -22.37 -12.30 -1.08
C VAL A 731 -21.30 -13.28 -1.57
N ALA A 732 -20.34 -13.65 -0.71
CA ALA A 732 -19.23 -14.50 -1.08
C ALA A 732 -19.63 -15.94 -1.43
N THR A 733 -20.63 -16.47 -0.74
CA THR A 733 -21.00 -17.88 -0.84
C THR A 733 -22.29 -18.12 -1.61
N GLY A 734 -23.19 -17.14 -1.69
CA GLY A 734 -24.56 -17.32 -2.19
C GLY A 734 -25.41 -18.27 -1.33
N ARG A 735 -24.92 -18.68 -0.15
CA ARG A 735 -25.57 -19.66 0.74
C ARG A 735 -26.38 -18.98 1.82
N LYS A 736 -27.38 -19.70 2.34
CA LYS A 736 -28.12 -19.29 3.54
C LYS A 736 -27.15 -19.03 4.69
N THR A 737 -27.11 -17.77 5.10
CA THR A 737 -26.23 -17.26 6.15
C THR A 737 -27.09 -16.81 7.33
N VAL A 738 -26.75 -17.23 8.54
CA VAL A 738 -27.45 -16.83 9.76
C VAL A 738 -26.52 -15.97 10.59
N VAL A 739 -27.01 -14.83 11.06
CA VAL A 739 -26.30 -14.01 12.06
C VAL A 739 -27.08 -13.95 13.35
N ILE A 740 -26.39 -14.21 14.47
CA ILE A 740 -26.90 -13.92 15.80
C ILE A 740 -26.31 -12.61 16.31
N HIS A 741 -27.18 -11.66 16.63
CA HIS A 741 -26.82 -10.30 16.96
C HIS A 741 -27.56 -9.81 18.21
N GLY A 742 -26.95 -8.89 18.96
CA GLY A 742 -27.61 -8.17 20.04
C GLY A 742 -28.18 -6.88 19.50
N ASP A 743 -29.27 -6.41 20.08
CA ASP A 743 -29.93 -5.14 19.76
C ASP A 743 -28.98 -3.92 19.79
N GLY A 744 -28.18 -3.77 20.84
CA GLY A 744 -27.29 -2.62 21.01
C GLY A 744 -26.19 -2.54 19.95
N GLY A 745 -25.61 -3.68 19.57
CA GLY A 745 -24.63 -3.74 18.48
C GLY A 745 -25.28 -3.62 17.10
N PHE A 746 -26.48 -4.16 16.91
CA PHE A 746 -27.14 -4.20 15.59
C PHE A 746 -27.40 -2.79 15.06
N MET A 747 -27.74 -1.86 15.95
CA MET A 747 -27.99 -0.47 15.62
C MET A 747 -26.80 0.27 14.99
N PHE A 748 -25.55 -0.19 15.15
CA PHE A 748 -24.39 0.42 14.50
C PHE A 748 -24.48 0.32 12.97
N HIS A 749 -25.09 -0.74 12.45
CA HIS A 749 -25.12 -1.05 11.03
C HIS A 749 -26.51 -1.47 10.52
N ALA A 750 -27.58 -1.17 11.26
CA ALA A 750 -28.95 -1.55 10.90
C ALA A 750 -29.39 -1.02 9.52
N THR A 751 -28.77 0.07 9.05
CA THR A 751 -29.00 0.63 7.70
C THR A 751 -28.63 -0.35 6.57
N GLU A 752 -27.76 -1.33 6.82
CA GLU A 752 -27.40 -2.36 5.82
C GLU A 752 -28.52 -3.38 5.58
N LEU A 753 -29.63 -3.34 6.32
CA LEU A 753 -30.86 -4.03 5.93
C LEU A 753 -31.32 -3.58 4.53
N ALA A 754 -31.15 -2.30 4.20
CA ALA A 754 -31.45 -1.79 2.86
C ALA A 754 -30.52 -2.37 1.79
N THR A 755 -29.25 -2.59 2.11
CA THR A 755 -28.28 -3.27 1.23
C THR A 755 -28.69 -4.73 1.01
N ALA A 756 -29.00 -5.45 2.10
CA ALA A 756 -29.45 -6.83 2.01
C ALA A 756 -30.73 -6.98 1.17
N ALA A 757 -31.68 -6.05 1.31
CA ALA A 757 -32.90 -6.00 0.50
C ALA A 757 -32.61 -5.68 -0.98
N GLN A 758 -31.78 -4.67 -1.26
CA GLN A 758 -31.43 -4.28 -2.63
C GLN A 758 -30.85 -5.44 -3.44
N TYR A 759 -30.01 -6.26 -2.80
CA TYR A 759 -29.34 -7.39 -3.45
C TYR A 759 -29.99 -8.76 -3.19
N GLN A 760 -31.14 -8.79 -2.48
CA GLN A 760 -31.87 -10.01 -2.12
C GLN A 760 -30.96 -11.09 -1.50
N LEU A 761 -30.13 -10.68 -0.54
CA LEU A 761 -29.14 -11.58 0.06
C LEU A 761 -29.82 -12.68 0.89
N PRO A 762 -29.36 -13.95 0.82
CA PRO A 762 -29.95 -15.08 1.54
C PRO A 762 -29.56 -15.08 3.03
N LEU A 763 -29.97 -14.03 3.75
CA LEU A 763 -29.53 -13.73 5.11
C LEU A 763 -30.67 -13.83 6.13
N ILE A 764 -30.44 -14.55 7.23
CA ILE A 764 -31.35 -14.61 8.37
C ILE A 764 -30.71 -13.88 9.55
N VAL A 765 -31.34 -12.79 9.97
CA VAL A 765 -30.84 -11.92 11.05
C VAL A 765 -31.64 -12.17 12.31
N CYS A 766 -31.03 -12.81 13.31
CA CYS A 766 -31.65 -13.01 14.62
C CYS A 766 -31.12 -11.95 15.60
N VAL A 767 -31.96 -10.99 15.97
CA VAL A 767 -31.65 -9.94 16.94
C VAL A 767 -32.19 -10.35 18.30
N PHE A 768 -31.31 -10.68 19.23
CA PHE A 768 -31.63 -10.99 20.62
C PHE A 768 -31.75 -9.69 21.40
N ASN A 769 -33.00 -9.30 21.69
CA ASN A 769 -33.38 -7.98 22.16
C ASN A 769 -33.70 -8.01 23.66
N ASP A 770 -32.74 -7.59 24.49
CA ASP A 770 -32.92 -7.36 25.93
C ASP A 770 -32.88 -5.86 26.29
N SER A 771 -33.02 -4.99 25.29
CA SER A 771 -33.00 -3.53 25.41
C SER A 771 -31.77 -3.03 26.17
N GLY A 772 -30.58 -3.53 25.82
CA GLY A 772 -29.38 -3.22 26.58
C GLY A 772 -28.05 -3.75 26.07
N TYR A 773 -26.98 -3.24 26.65
CA TYR A 773 -25.67 -3.89 26.58
C TYR A 773 -25.59 -5.01 27.64
N GLY A 774 -26.32 -6.10 27.40
CA GLY A 774 -26.57 -7.15 28.40
C GLY A 774 -25.32 -7.76 29.07
N VAL A 775 -24.22 -7.94 28.31
CA VAL A 775 -22.94 -8.42 28.89
C VAL A 775 -22.39 -7.43 29.91
N LEU A 776 -22.42 -6.13 29.59
CA LEU A 776 -21.93 -5.07 30.47
C LEU A 776 -22.87 -4.87 31.67
N ARG A 777 -24.19 -4.94 31.44
CA ARG A 777 -25.22 -4.89 32.49
C ARG A 777 -24.94 -5.96 33.55
N TRP A 778 -24.73 -7.20 33.13
CA TRP A 778 -24.39 -8.32 34.02
C TRP A 778 -23.03 -8.12 34.72
N LEU A 779 -22.00 -7.62 34.02
CA LEU A 779 -20.69 -7.35 34.62
C LEU A 779 -20.76 -6.27 35.71
N GLN A 780 -21.51 -5.20 35.46
CA GLN A 780 -21.68 -4.10 36.40
C GLN A 780 -22.48 -4.53 37.64
N ASP A 781 -23.54 -5.31 37.46
CA ASP A 781 -24.31 -5.84 38.59
C ASP A 781 -23.46 -6.75 39.48
N ASN A 782 -22.70 -7.68 38.88
CA ASN A 782 -21.83 -8.57 39.67
C ASN A 782 -20.65 -7.86 40.35
N ARG A 783 -20.08 -6.82 39.73
CA ARG A 783 -18.91 -6.10 40.26
C ARG A 783 -19.28 -4.98 41.23
N PHE A 784 -20.35 -4.25 40.92
CA PHE A 784 -20.70 -3.00 41.61
C PHE A 784 -22.06 -3.07 42.32
N GLY A 785 -22.90 -4.07 42.05
CA GLY A 785 -24.28 -4.15 42.56
C GLY A 785 -25.19 -3.05 42.04
N ARG A 786 -24.83 -2.42 40.92
CA ARG A 786 -25.59 -1.34 40.27
C ARG A 786 -25.32 -1.29 38.78
N ILE A 787 -26.32 -0.87 38.01
CA ILE A 787 -26.30 -0.72 36.56
C ILE A 787 -26.08 0.76 36.20
N ASN A 788 -25.21 1.05 35.23
CA ASN A 788 -24.89 2.40 34.73
C ASN A 788 -24.81 2.39 33.21
N GLU A 789 -25.67 3.16 32.53
CA GLU A 789 -25.61 3.45 31.08
C GLU A 789 -25.56 2.22 30.16
N THR A 790 -26.13 1.09 30.59
CA THR A 790 -26.24 -0.13 29.76
C THR A 790 -27.67 -0.47 29.36
N ASP A 791 -28.66 0.27 29.85
CA ASP A 791 -30.05 0.12 29.44
C ASP A 791 -30.33 1.01 28.23
N LEU A 792 -30.88 0.41 27.17
CA LEU A 792 -31.17 1.07 25.91
C LEU A 792 -32.68 1.24 25.74
N GLY A 793 -33.09 2.20 24.90
CA GLY A 793 -34.49 2.35 24.53
C GLY A 793 -34.99 1.16 23.69
N LYS A 794 -36.25 0.73 23.90
CA LYS A 794 -36.85 -0.35 23.11
C LYS A 794 -36.95 0.05 21.64
N VAL A 795 -36.50 -0.82 20.74
CA VAL A 795 -36.62 -0.67 19.29
C VAL A 795 -37.44 -1.84 18.73
N ALA A 796 -38.42 -1.54 17.87
CA ALA A 796 -39.21 -2.54 17.17
C ALA A 796 -38.49 -2.98 15.88
N PHE A 797 -37.49 -3.87 16.01
CA PHE A 797 -36.62 -4.24 14.88
C PHE A 797 -37.37 -4.91 13.73
N ALA A 798 -38.41 -5.69 14.02
CA ALA A 798 -39.26 -6.27 12.97
C ALA A 798 -39.92 -5.20 12.08
N GLN A 799 -40.43 -4.11 12.67
CA GLN A 799 -41.01 -3.00 11.92
C GLN A 799 -39.95 -2.18 11.17
N MET A 800 -38.76 -2.01 11.77
CA MET A 800 -37.61 -1.38 11.12
C MET A 800 -37.15 -2.18 9.88
N ALA A 801 -37.09 -3.50 9.97
CA ALA A 801 -36.77 -4.36 8.84
C ALA A 801 -37.78 -4.16 7.69
N GLN A 802 -39.08 -4.20 8.04
CA GLN A 802 -40.16 -4.02 7.06
C GLN A 802 -40.08 -2.68 6.33
N SER A 803 -39.72 -1.59 7.04
CA SER A 803 -39.57 -0.27 6.42
C SER A 803 -38.40 -0.18 5.43
N MET A 804 -37.41 -1.08 5.53
CA MET A 804 -36.27 -1.19 4.62
C MET A 804 -36.45 -2.29 3.56
N GLY A 805 -37.64 -2.88 3.45
CA GLY A 805 -37.94 -3.93 2.47
C GLY A 805 -37.50 -5.35 2.87
N VAL A 806 -37.21 -5.57 4.16
CA VAL A 806 -36.85 -6.87 4.71
C VAL A 806 -38.04 -7.42 5.54
N PRO A 807 -38.60 -8.59 5.22
CA PRO A 807 -39.57 -9.25 6.08
C PRO A 807 -39.04 -9.39 7.52
N GLY A 808 -39.85 -8.97 8.49
CA GLY A 808 -39.48 -8.92 9.89
C GLY A 808 -40.60 -9.45 10.78
N GLU A 809 -40.25 -10.28 11.77
CA GLU A 809 -41.17 -10.86 12.74
C GLU A 809 -40.59 -10.77 14.16
N ARG A 810 -41.42 -10.40 15.14
CA ARG A 810 -41.04 -10.40 16.56
C ARG A 810 -41.59 -11.66 17.21
N VAL A 811 -40.75 -12.34 17.99
CA VAL A 811 -41.08 -13.62 18.65
C VAL A 811 -40.84 -13.54 20.15
N ALA A 812 -41.73 -14.14 20.94
CA ALA A 812 -41.72 -14.12 22.39
C ALA A 812 -41.74 -15.54 23.02
N SER A 813 -41.64 -16.60 22.20
CA SER A 813 -41.54 -17.98 22.67
C SER A 813 -40.71 -18.86 21.73
N VAL A 814 -40.30 -20.05 22.21
CA VAL A 814 -39.56 -21.05 21.41
C VAL A 814 -40.38 -21.51 20.19
N GLU A 815 -41.69 -21.70 20.34
CA GLU A 815 -42.58 -22.13 19.25
C GLU A 815 -42.65 -21.06 18.16
N GLU A 816 -42.88 -19.80 18.56
CA GLU A 816 -42.88 -18.65 17.64
C GLU A 816 -41.53 -18.50 16.94
N PHE A 817 -40.41 -18.63 17.66
CA PHE A 817 -39.08 -18.60 17.06
C PHE A 817 -38.91 -19.70 16.01
N SER A 818 -39.31 -20.94 16.30
CA SER A 818 -39.19 -22.05 15.36
C SER A 818 -40.00 -21.80 14.09
N ASN A 819 -41.23 -21.29 14.22
CA ASN A 819 -42.10 -20.97 13.08
C ASN A 819 -41.54 -19.81 12.25
N ALA A 820 -41.05 -18.74 12.90
CA ALA A 820 -40.41 -17.62 12.21
C ALA A 820 -39.14 -18.08 11.48
N PHE A 821 -38.37 -19.01 12.05
CA PHE A 821 -37.19 -19.56 11.40
C PHE A 821 -37.54 -20.43 10.18
N ASP A 822 -38.67 -21.15 10.18
CA ASP A 822 -39.17 -21.84 8.98
C ASP A 822 -39.48 -20.85 7.85
N SER A 823 -40.17 -19.76 8.18
CA SER A 823 -40.46 -18.68 7.24
C SER A 823 -39.18 -18.06 6.67
N ALA A 824 -38.18 -17.81 7.54
CA ALA A 824 -36.89 -17.26 7.14
C ALA A 824 -36.06 -18.21 6.25
N MET A 825 -36.15 -19.51 6.49
CA MET A 825 -35.52 -20.53 5.65
C MET A 825 -36.20 -20.62 4.28
N ALA A 826 -37.53 -20.48 4.22
CA ALA A 826 -38.31 -20.51 2.99
C ALA A 826 -38.16 -19.23 2.13
N ALA A 827 -37.85 -18.09 2.74
CA ALA A 827 -37.62 -16.84 2.02
C ALA A 827 -36.41 -16.95 1.07
N SER A 828 -36.47 -16.36 -0.12
CA SER A 828 -35.30 -16.32 -1.03
C SER A 828 -34.30 -15.23 -0.64
N GLY A 829 -34.79 -14.09 -0.18
CA GLY A 829 -34.00 -12.93 0.25
C GLY A 829 -33.78 -12.86 1.77
N PRO A 830 -33.49 -11.65 2.31
CA PRO A 830 -33.19 -11.48 3.73
C PRO A 830 -34.44 -11.60 4.60
N TYR A 831 -34.27 -11.99 5.86
CA TYR A 831 -35.35 -12.08 6.86
C TYR A 831 -34.82 -11.69 8.24
N LEU A 832 -35.59 -10.91 9.02
CA LEU A 832 -35.22 -10.52 10.38
C LEU A 832 -36.17 -11.14 11.42
N ILE A 833 -35.59 -11.73 12.46
CA ILE A 833 -36.29 -12.26 13.63
C ILE A 833 -35.86 -11.43 14.85
N ASP A 834 -36.77 -10.64 15.40
CA ASP A 834 -36.61 -9.84 16.63
C ASP A 834 -37.03 -10.71 17.83
N VAL A 835 -36.05 -11.26 18.55
CA VAL A 835 -36.26 -12.18 19.68
C VAL A 835 -36.40 -11.37 20.97
N ASP A 836 -37.62 -11.31 21.50
CA ASP A 836 -37.95 -10.60 22.74
C ASP A 836 -37.46 -11.39 23.96
N MET A 837 -36.24 -11.10 24.43
CA MET A 837 -35.61 -11.87 25.50
C MET A 837 -36.33 -11.76 26.85
N GLU A 838 -37.19 -10.76 27.08
CA GLU A 838 -37.93 -10.61 28.34
C GLU A 838 -38.94 -11.76 28.58
N HIS A 839 -39.37 -12.44 27.50
CA HIS A 839 -40.38 -13.50 27.55
C HIS A 839 -39.80 -14.91 27.56
N PHE A 840 -38.48 -15.04 27.37
CA PHE A 840 -37.78 -16.33 27.43
C PHE A 840 -37.24 -16.57 28.85
N ALA A 841 -37.08 -17.84 29.24
CA ALA A 841 -36.41 -18.21 30.47
C ALA A 841 -35.00 -17.58 30.54
N PRO A 842 -34.58 -16.99 31.67
CA PRO A 842 -33.28 -16.33 31.75
C PRO A 842 -32.14 -17.35 31.57
N MET A 843 -31.13 -16.98 30.77
CA MET A 843 -29.87 -17.74 30.71
C MET A 843 -29.05 -17.46 31.96
N GLU A 844 -28.39 -18.49 32.51
CA GLU A 844 -27.32 -18.25 33.49
C GLU A 844 -26.10 -17.67 32.75
N ILE A 845 -25.98 -16.34 32.75
CA ILE A 845 -24.88 -15.65 32.07
C ILE A 845 -23.56 -16.02 32.73
N SER A 846 -22.67 -16.64 31.95
CA SER A 846 -21.35 -17.08 32.40
C SER A 846 -20.21 -16.26 31.79
N VAL A 847 -20.27 -14.93 31.88
CA VAL A 847 -19.26 -14.03 31.30
C VAL A 847 -18.29 -13.50 32.37
N MET A 848 -17.62 -14.41 33.08
CA MET A 848 -16.60 -14.19 34.15
C MET A 848 -16.93 -13.23 35.32
N PRO A 849 -16.90 -13.78 36.56
CA PRO A 849 -16.36 -13.09 37.73
C PRO A 849 -15.27 -13.91 38.44
N LYS A 850 -14.21 -13.25 38.97
CA LYS A 850 -13.47 -13.67 40.19
C LYS A 850 -12.47 -12.61 40.70
N GLN A 851 -12.98 -11.60 41.40
CA GLN A 851 -12.56 -11.16 42.74
C GLN A 851 -13.42 -9.94 43.12
N LYS A 852 -14.27 -10.05 44.15
CA LYS A 852 -14.50 -8.89 45.01
C LYS A 852 -13.16 -8.66 45.71
N LYS A 853 -12.29 -7.82 45.17
CA LYS A 853 -11.36 -7.12 46.05
C LYS A 853 -12.22 -6.11 46.79
N GLU A 854 -12.55 -6.42 48.04
CA GLU A 854 -12.74 -5.33 49.00
C GLU A 854 -11.45 -4.53 48.95
N VAL A 855 -11.49 -3.39 48.27
CA VAL A 855 -10.42 -2.41 48.41
C VAL A 855 -10.64 -1.83 49.79
N ASP A 856 -9.93 -2.38 50.78
CA ASP A 856 -9.75 -1.67 52.03
C ASP A 856 -8.95 -0.41 51.69
N LEU A 857 -9.64 0.73 51.66
CA LEU A 857 -9.01 2.04 51.46
C LEU A 857 -7.95 2.37 52.53
N ARG A 858 -7.80 1.54 53.57
CA ARG A 858 -6.75 1.64 54.59
C ARG A 858 -5.43 0.95 54.18
N GLU A 859 -5.45 -0.02 53.26
CA GLU A 859 -4.23 -0.72 52.79
C GLU A 859 -3.48 0.03 51.65
N VAL A 860 -4.09 1.05 51.05
CA VAL A 860 -3.43 1.89 50.02
C VAL A 860 -2.26 2.70 50.60
N THR A 861 -2.09 2.71 51.92
CA THR A 861 -0.99 3.41 52.61
C THR A 861 0.29 2.58 52.78
N THR A 862 0.37 1.32 52.35
CA THR A 862 1.56 0.46 52.59
C THR A 862 2.08 -0.36 51.41
N MET A 863 1.71 -0.02 50.16
CA MET A 863 2.28 -0.66 48.96
C MET A 863 3.43 0.11 48.29
N SER A 864 4.08 1.07 48.97
CA SER A 864 5.28 1.74 48.44
C SER A 864 6.60 0.97 48.65
N GLU A 865 6.61 -0.16 49.39
CA GLU A 865 7.86 -0.81 49.82
C GLU A 865 8.10 -2.24 49.31
N LYS A 866 7.22 -2.83 48.47
CA LYS A 866 7.37 -4.23 48.01
C LYS A 866 7.67 -4.45 46.52
N LEU A 867 7.97 -3.40 45.76
CA LEU A 867 8.35 -3.50 44.33
C LEU A 867 9.87 -3.53 44.07
N ALA A 868 10.69 -3.79 45.09
CA ALA A 868 12.15 -3.82 44.98
C ALA A 868 12.75 -5.22 44.72
N GLY A 869 11.99 -6.22 44.28
CA GLY A 869 12.55 -7.55 44.09
C GLY A 869 11.73 -8.46 43.20
N SER A 870 11.97 -8.43 41.89
CA SER A 870 11.61 -9.52 40.99
C SER A 870 12.62 -9.62 39.87
N ILE A 871 13.32 -10.74 39.88
CA ILE A 871 14.37 -11.18 38.97
C ILE A 871 13.84 -11.19 37.53
N PHE A 872 14.49 -10.42 36.64
CA PHE A 872 14.34 -10.58 35.20
C PHE A 872 15.18 -11.77 34.74
N VAL A 873 14.53 -12.80 34.20
CA VAL A 873 15.17 -13.90 33.49
C VAL A 873 15.67 -13.37 32.14
N ARG A 874 16.99 -13.31 31.97
CA ARG A 874 17.65 -13.07 30.68
C ARG A 874 17.46 -14.28 29.78
N VAL A 875 16.85 -14.06 28.62
CA VAL A 875 17.06 -14.92 27.44
C VAL A 875 18.31 -14.38 26.74
N GLU A 876 19.38 -15.17 26.74
CA GLU A 876 20.57 -14.87 25.94
C GLU A 876 20.24 -15.06 24.46
N ILE A 877 19.97 -13.95 23.79
CA ILE A 877 20.17 -13.84 22.34
C ILE A 877 21.61 -13.39 22.18
N THR A 878 22.44 -14.22 21.56
CA THR A 878 23.79 -13.87 21.12
C THR A 878 23.69 -12.77 20.07
N THR A 879 23.74 -11.52 20.52
CA THR A 879 23.96 -10.36 19.67
C THR A 879 25.27 -9.72 20.11
N ALA A 880 26.31 -9.88 19.29
CA ALA A 880 27.49 -9.04 19.41
C ALA A 880 27.04 -7.57 19.28
N TYR A 881 27.58 -6.70 20.14
CA TYR A 881 27.30 -5.26 20.30
C TYR A 881 26.05 -4.89 21.13
N LEU A 882 26.08 -5.16 22.44
CA LEU A 882 25.26 -4.44 23.42
C LEU A 882 26.14 -3.46 24.20
N MET A 883 25.91 -2.15 23.98
CA MET A 883 26.52 -1.07 24.75
C MET A 883 25.96 -1.10 26.19
N ASN A 884 26.84 -1.10 27.20
CA ASN A 884 26.41 -1.05 28.61
C ASN A 884 26.00 0.38 28.97
N LEU A 885 24.71 0.60 29.26
CA LEU A 885 24.10 1.93 29.41
C LEU A 885 24.08 2.47 30.85
N ASN A 886 24.60 1.73 31.82
CA ASN A 886 24.77 2.26 33.17
C ASN A 886 26.01 3.15 33.20
N LEU A 887 25.86 4.37 33.76
CA LEU A 887 27.02 5.20 34.06
C LEU A 887 27.98 4.40 34.93
N THR A 888 29.27 4.46 34.60
CA THR A 888 30.30 3.96 35.52
C THR A 888 30.25 4.79 36.81
N PRO A 889 30.69 4.25 37.96
CA PRO A 889 30.75 5.02 39.20
C PRO A 889 31.54 6.33 39.08
N GLU A 890 32.58 6.34 38.23
CA GLU A 890 33.37 7.53 37.92
C GLU A 890 32.57 8.55 37.11
N GLN A 891 31.88 8.11 36.05
CA GLN A 891 30.98 8.98 35.28
C GLN A 891 29.89 9.57 36.17
N ASP A 892 29.23 8.77 37.00
CA ASP A 892 28.17 9.25 37.89
C ASP A 892 28.68 10.31 38.88
N LEU A 893 29.89 10.13 39.43
CA LEU A 893 30.54 11.11 40.30
C LEU A 893 30.85 12.42 39.58
N ILE A 894 31.45 12.36 38.39
CA ILE A 894 31.79 13.55 37.59
C ILE A 894 30.52 14.32 37.19
N ILE A 895 29.49 13.62 36.71
CA ILE A 895 28.21 14.21 36.34
C ILE A 895 27.52 14.82 37.57
N GLY A 896 27.58 14.17 38.72
CA GLY A 896 27.12 14.73 39.99
C GLY A 896 27.82 16.04 40.37
N MET A 897 29.15 16.12 40.19
CA MET A 897 29.93 17.34 40.46
C MET A 897 29.53 18.49 39.53
N VAL A 898 29.38 18.24 38.23
CA VAL A 898 28.97 19.26 37.24
C VAL A 898 27.55 19.72 37.50
N ARG A 899 26.62 18.80 37.78
CA ARG A 899 25.24 19.13 38.13
C ARG A 899 25.16 20.03 39.37
N LYS A 900 25.96 19.73 40.39
CA LYS A 900 26.07 20.57 41.59
C LYS A 900 26.59 21.97 41.24
N PHE A 901 27.65 22.06 40.43
CA PHE A 901 28.18 23.34 39.97
C PHE A 901 27.14 24.17 39.20
N VAL A 902 26.39 23.56 38.27
CA VAL A 902 25.33 24.27 37.54
C VAL A 902 24.23 24.78 38.49
N ARG A 903 23.77 23.93 39.42
CA ARG A 903 22.67 24.26 40.33
C ARG A 903 23.04 25.26 41.43
N GLU A 904 24.25 25.17 41.98
CA GLU A 904 24.67 25.97 43.14
C GLU A 904 25.48 27.23 42.77
N GLU A 905 26.13 27.25 41.60
CA GLU A 905 26.98 28.38 41.20
C GLU A 905 26.42 29.15 40.00
N ILE A 906 25.94 28.46 38.96
CA ILE A 906 25.49 29.11 37.72
C ILE A 906 24.07 29.67 37.85
N ILE A 907 23.09 28.83 38.17
CA ILE A 907 21.66 29.23 38.20
C ILE A 907 21.40 30.43 39.15
N PRO A 908 21.98 30.49 40.38
CA PRO A 908 21.77 31.64 41.26
C PRO A 908 22.27 32.97 40.68
N LEU A 909 23.35 32.97 39.89
CA LEU A 909 23.83 34.18 39.23
C LEU A 909 22.88 34.63 38.11
N GLU A 910 22.29 33.69 37.36
CA GLU A 910 21.36 34.00 36.27
C GLU A 910 20.12 34.78 36.73
N MET A 911 19.69 34.60 37.99
CA MET A 911 18.54 35.31 38.58
C MET A 911 18.74 36.83 38.65
N HIS A 912 19.99 37.30 38.61
CA HIS A 912 20.33 38.73 38.71
C HIS A 912 20.83 39.32 37.39
N LEU A 913 20.91 38.52 36.34
CA LEU A 913 21.34 38.94 35.01
C LEU A 913 20.15 39.23 34.11
N ASP A 914 20.34 40.15 33.16
CA ASP A 914 19.40 40.33 32.06
C ASP A 914 19.03 38.97 31.42
N PRO A 915 17.75 38.68 31.13
CA PRO A 915 17.27 37.43 30.48
C PRO A 915 18.11 36.97 29.29
N ASP A 916 18.63 37.93 28.54
CA ASP A 916 19.37 37.72 27.31
C ASP A 916 20.90 37.74 27.50
N ALA A 917 21.41 38.03 28.70
CA ALA A 917 22.85 38.06 28.98
C ALA A 917 23.56 36.71 28.71
N ASP A 918 24.75 36.77 28.13
CA ASP A 918 25.63 35.65 27.78
C ASP A 918 27.03 35.72 28.42
N GLU A 919 27.29 36.75 29.24
CA GLU A 919 28.54 36.93 29.97
C GLU A 919 28.26 37.17 31.46
N LEU A 920 29.20 36.73 32.31
CA LEU A 920 29.20 37.01 33.75
C LEU A 920 30.08 38.23 34.05
N ALA A 921 29.88 38.84 35.22
CA ALA A 921 30.80 39.83 35.75
C ALA A 921 32.24 39.24 35.82
N PRO A 922 33.29 40.02 35.50
CA PRO A 922 34.66 39.51 35.45
C PRO A 922 35.12 38.77 36.71
N ASP A 923 34.75 39.29 37.89
CA ASP A 923 35.14 38.69 39.19
C ASP A 923 34.45 37.34 39.43
N ASP A 924 33.16 37.23 39.10
CA ASP A 924 32.43 35.96 39.16
C ASP A 924 32.99 34.95 38.17
N LYS A 925 33.27 35.40 36.94
CA LYS A 925 33.86 34.54 35.90
C LYS A 925 35.22 34.00 36.34
N ALA A 926 36.09 34.86 36.89
CA ALA A 926 37.41 34.47 37.37
C ALA A 926 37.31 33.47 38.54
N ARG A 927 36.43 33.73 39.51
CA ARG A 927 36.16 32.82 40.64
C ARG A 927 35.67 31.46 40.17
N LEU A 928 34.76 31.41 39.21
CA LEU A 928 34.21 30.15 38.70
C LEU A 928 35.22 29.38 37.83
N ILE A 929 36.07 30.07 37.08
CA ILE A 929 37.20 29.44 36.37
C ILE A 929 38.16 28.77 37.36
N GLU A 930 38.43 29.40 38.51
CA GLU A 930 39.30 28.77 39.52
C GLU A 930 38.65 27.51 40.10
N LYS A 931 37.34 27.53 40.35
CA LYS A 931 36.59 26.34 40.78
C LYS A 931 36.65 25.20 39.75
N THR A 932 36.49 25.49 38.45
CA THR A 932 36.55 24.42 37.43
C THR A 932 37.97 23.86 37.28
N LYS A 933 39.02 24.65 37.54
CA LYS A 933 40.40 24.15 37.66
C LYS A 933 40.58 23.26 38.88
N GLU A 934 40.08 23.66 40.05
CA GLU A 934 40.10 22.83 41.28
C GLU A 934 39.35 21.50 41.11
N MET A 935 38.27 21.51 40.33
CA MET A 935 37.52 20.30 39.96
C MET A 935 38.27 19.39 38.98
N GLY A 936 39.38 19.86 38.39
CA GLY A 936 40.11 19.13 37.34
C GLY A 936 39.37 19.07 36.00
N LEU A 937 38.39 19.94 35.77
CA LEU A 937 37.54 19.94 34.57
C LEU A 937 37.76 21.17 33.68
N TYR A 938 38.77 22.01 33.94
CA TYR A 938 39.08 23.14 33.07
C TYR A 938 39.79 22.66 31.79
N GLY A 939 39.33 23.14 30.64
CA GLY A 939 39.90 22.81 29.33
C GLY A 939 39.39 21.51 28.73
N LEU A 940 38.12 21.14 28.93
CA LEU A 940 37.55 19.85 28.49
C LEU A 940 37.74 19.52 27.01
N ASP A 941 37.91 20.50 26.13
CA ASP A 941 38.14 20.30 24.69
C ASP A 941 39.61 20.36 24.27
N ILE A 942 40.52 20.61 25.21
CA ILE A 942 41.97 20.64 25.02
C ILE A 942 42.49 19.20 25.18
N PRO A 943 43.29 18.68 24.24
CA PRO A 943 43.92 17.37 24.41
C PRO A 943 44.87 17.35 25.62
N PRO A 944 45.05 16.21 26.31
CA PRO A 944 45.95 16.09 27.47
C PRO A 944 47.38 16.57 27.21
N ALA A 945 47.90 16.32 26.01
CA ALA A 945 49.23 16.79 25.57
C ALA A 945 49.41 18.33 25.60
N TYR A 946 48.31 19.08 25.64
CA TYR A 946 48.29 20.55 25.70
C TYR A 946 47.71 21.08 27.03
N GLY A 947 47.58 20.22 28.05
CA GLY A 947 47.16 20.62 29.40
C GLY A 947 45.65 20.52 29.68
N GLY A 948 44.88 19.81 28.84
CA GLY A 948 43.49 19.46 29.14
C GLY A 948 43.36 18.20 30.00
N PRO A 949 42.15 17.90 30.53
CA PRO A 949 41.94 16.75 31.40
C PRO A 949 41.83 15.43 30.63
N GLU A 950 42.31 14.34 31.23
CA GLU A 950 42.24 12.98 30.67
C GLU A 950 40.83 12.38 30.84
N ILE A 951 39.87 12.86 30.05
CA ILE A 951 38.47 12.41 30.08
C ILE A 951 38.04 11.95 28.68
N ASP A 952 37.46 10.76 28.60
CA ASP A 952 36.98 10.18 27.35
C ASP A 952 35.80 10.97 26.74
N LEU A 953 35.57 10.82 25.44
CA LEU A 953 34.56 11.59 24.72
C LEU A 953 33.12 11.29 25.16
N VAL A 954 32.82 10.08 25.63
CA VAL A 954 31.47 9.73 26.12
C VAL A 954 31.20 10.48 27.42
N THR A 955 32.14 10.47 28.36
CA THR A 955 32.06 11.20 29.62
C THR A 955 32.00 12.72 29.37
N ARG A 956 32.82 13.25 28.44
CA ARG A 956 32.73 14.66 28.02
C ARG A 956 31.38 15.03 27.41
N THR A 957 30.76 14.12 26.66
CA THR A 957 29.43 14.33 26.09
C THR A 957 28.38 14.44 27.19
N LEU A 958 28.44 13.58 28.21
CA LEU A 958 27.57 13.65 29.38
C LEU A 958 27.79 14.94 30.18
N ILE A 959 29.05 15.37 30.37
CA ILE A 959 29.37 16.64 31.01
C ILE A 959 28.75 17.81 30.23
N ALA A 960 28.83 17.79 28.90
CA ALA A 960 28.22 18.82 28.04
C ALA A 960 26.69 18.86 28.17
N VAL A 961 26.02 17.71 28.33
CA VAL A 961 24.57 17.66 28.61
C VAL A 961 24.26 18.39 29.93
N GLU A 962 25.00 18.11 31.00
CA GLU A 962 24.78 18.76 32.30
C GLU A 962 25.12 20.27 32.27
N MET A 963 26.25 20.64 31.66
CA MET A 963 26.69 22.03 31.54
C MET A 963 25.67 22.93 30.83
N SER A 964 24.80 22.37 30.00
CA SER A 964 23.78 23.12 29.26
C SER A 964 22.43 23.24 29.98
N GLN A 965 22.25 22.67 31.18
CA GLN A 965 20.97 22.69 31.90
C GLN A 965 20.69 24.01 32.66
N HIS A 966 20.87 25.15 32.00
CA HIS A 966 20.60 26.50 32.55
C HIS A 966 20.20 27.48 31.43
N ARG A 967 19.78 28.72 31.77
CA ARG A 967 19.15 29.65 30.82
C ARG A 967 20.00 29.94 29.58
N ALA A 968 21.29 30.19 29.74
CA ALA A 968 22.22 30.45 28.62
C ALA A 968 22.86 29.19 28.01
N GLY A 969 22.46 27.99 28.46
CA GLY A 969 23.22 26.75 28.28
C GLY A 969 23.38 26.24 26.85
N LEU A 970 22.55 26.68 25.90
CA LEU A 970 22.71 26.32 24.49
C LEU A 970 23.97 26.92 23.89
N TYR A 971 24.31 28.19 24.17
CA TYR A 971 25.39 28.88 23.47
C TYR A 971 26.51 29.40 24.37
N ALA A 972 26.23 29.57 25.66
CA ALA A 972 27.21 29.90 26.68
C ALA A 972 27.09 28.88 27.82
N PRO A 973 27.37 27.58 27.57
CA PRO A 973 27.31 26.54 28.61
C PRO A 973 28.24 26.93 29.77
N CYS A 974 27.66 26.99 30.96
CA CYS A 974 28.24 27.55 32.18
C CYS A 974 28.98 28.88 31.99
N TYR A 975 28.56 29.73 31.05
CA TYR A 975 29.20 31.01 30.71
C TYR A 975 30.69 30.89 30.35
N GLY A 976 31.11 29.73 29.83
CA GLY A 976 32.48 29.46 29.39
C GLY A 976 33.49 29.25 30.53
N THR A 977 33.03 29.01 31.76
CA THR A 977 33.90 28.81 32.94
C THR A 977 34.73 27.53 32.90
N PHE A 978 34.33 26.54 32.10
CA PHE A 978 35.08 25.31 31.85
C PHE A 978 36.21 25.50 30.82
N GLY A 979 36.35 26.69 30.23
CA GLY A 979 37.41 27.00 29.27
C GLY A 979 37.32 26.23 27.96
N GLY A 980 38.28 26.49 27.07
CA GLY A 980 38.49 25.68 25.87
C GLY A 980 39.35 26.33 24.81
N ALA A 981 39.77 25.55 23.81
CA ALA A 981 40.68 26.02 22.77
C ALA A 981 40.02 26.94 21.74
N GLY A 982 38.70 26.84 21.54
CA GLY A 982 37.91 27.69 20.62
C GLY A 982 38.15 27.45 19.12
N LEU A 983 39.37 27.07 18.72
CA LEU A 983 39.80 26.76 17.34
C LEU A 983 40.70 25.52 17.33
N ALA A 984 40.10 24.34 17.51
CA ALA A 984 40.82 23.07 17.58
C ALA A 984 41.68 22.73 16.33
N GLN A 985 41.47 23.41 15.20
CA GLN A 985 42.29 23.29 14.00
C GLN A 985 43.75 23.72 14.24
N LEU A 986 44.01 24.58 15.22
CA LEU A 986 45.36 25.03 15.57
C LEU A 986 46.24 23.93 16.15
N PHE A 987 45.69 22.78 16.55
CA PHE A 987 46.50 21.61 16.93
C PHE A 987 47.30 21.03 15.75
N GLU A 988 46.93 21.35 14.51
CA GLU A 988 47.66 20.99 13.29
C GLU A 988 48.69 22.04 12.85
N ALA A 989 48.81 23.13 13.62
CA ALA A 989 49.75 24.20 13.32
C ALA A 989 51.21 23.76 13.48
N THR A 990 52.12 24.44 12.78
CA THR A 990 53.56 24.29 13.01
C THR A 990 53.96 24.86 14.37
N GLU A 991 55.14 24.52 14.89
CA GLU A 991 55.57 25.00 16.21
C GLU A 991 55.64 26.55 16.29
N ASP A 992 56.08 27.23 15.23
CA ASP A 992 56.05 28.70 15.14
C ASP A 992 54.62 29.25 15.25
N GLN A 993 53.69 28.66 14.48
CA GLN A 993 52.29 29.05 14.53
C GLN A 993 51.66 28.73 15.90
N LYS A 994 52.04 27.65 16.57
CA LYS A 994 51.55 27.32 17.91
C LYS A 994 51.97 28.35 18.94
N GLU A 995 53.22 28.80 18.91
CA GLU A 995 53.72 29.88 19.78
C GLU A 995 53.00 31.21 19.54
N ARG A 996 52.68 31.52 18.27
CA ARG A 996 52.01 32.78 17.90
C ARG A 996 50.50 32.80 18.14
N TYR A 997 49.83 31.65 18.05
CA TYR A 997 48.37 31.56 18.00
C TYR A 997 47.79 30.55 19.01
N LEU A 998 48.24 29.30 19.01
CA LEU A 998 47.66 28.26 19.88
C LEU A 998 47.89 28.53 21.37
N TYR A 999 49.14 28.63 21.81
CA TYR A 999 49.45 28.79 23.23
C TYR A 999 48.93 30.10 23.83
N PRO A 1000 49.01 31.26 23.14
CA PRO A 1000 48.33 32.47 23.59
C PRO A 1000 46.82 32.30 23.75
N THR A 1001 46.15 31.56 22.85
CA THR A 1001 44.72 31.26 22.99
C THR A 1001 44.44 30.34 24.19
N LEU A 1002 45.25 29.31 24.43
CA LEU A 1002 45.10 28.45 25.62
C LEU A 1002 45.32 29.20 26.93
N ARG A 1003 46.15 30.26 26.94
CA ARG A 1003 46.34 31.16 28.09
C ARG A 1003 45.25 32.25 28.21
N GLY A 1004 44.35 32.35 27.24
CA GLY A 1004 43.31 33.38 27.19
C GLY A 1004 43.81 34.77 26.75
N GLU A 1005 45.01 34.87 26.20
CA GLU A 1005 45.66 36.11 25.75
C GLU A 1005 45.18 36.55 24.36
N LYS A 1006 44.81 35.59 23.49
CA LYS A 1006 44.31 35.86 22.13
C LYS A 1006 42.99 35.13 21.85
N ARG A 1007 42.11 35.79 21.10
CA ARG A 1007 40.82 35.27 20.62
C ARG A 1007 40.84 35.10 19.11
N GLY A 1008 40.35 33.96 18.63
CA GLY A 1008 40.29 33.65 17.21
C GLY A 1008 38.85 33.57 16.67
N PHE A 1009 38.67 33.81 15.37
CA PHE A 1009 37.42 33.53 14.66
C PHE A 1009 37.57 32.43 13.58
N PHE A 1010 36.46 31.81 13.17
CA PHE A 1010 36.42 30.79 12.12
C PHE A 1010 35.65 31.27 10.88
N GLY A 1011 36.38 31.66 9.83
CA GLY A 1011 35.87 32.31 8.61
C GLY A 1011 35.66 31.35 7.44
N LEU A 1012 34.64 30.49 7.48
CA LEU A 1012 34.33 29.54 6.41
C LEU A 1012 33.21 30.01 5.49
N SER A 1013 32.04 30.31 6.05
CA SER A 1013 30.77 30.54 5.33
C SER A 1013 30.75 31.81 4.48
N GLU A 1014 30.08 31.74 3.33
CA GLU A 1014 29.96 32.81 2.33
C GLU A 1014 28.53 32.95 1.80
N PRO A 1015 28.14 34.13 1.26
CA PRO A 1015 26.85 34.31 0.60
C PRO A 1015 26.61 33.34 -0.57
N SER A 1016 27.68 32.90 -1.24
CA SER A 1016 27.65 32.03 -2.42
C SER A 1016 27.24 30.57 -2.13
N GLY A 1017 27.21 30.14 -0.87
CA GLY A 1017 26.65 28.83 -0.52
C GLY A 1017 27.07 28.32 0.86
N GLY A 1018 26.16 28.41 1.84
CA GLY A 1018 26.36 27.93 3.20
C GLY A 1018 26.21 26.41 3.39
N SER A 1019 25.52 25.71 2.48
CA SER A 1019 25.18 24.28 2.61
C SER A 1019 26.20 23.32 1.98
N ASP A 1020 27.05 23.82 1.06
CA ASP A 1020 28.15 23.08 0.43
C ASP A 1020 29.41 23.97 0.29
N PRO A 1021 30.04 24.34 1.41
CA PRO A 1021 31.21 25.22 1.39
C PRO A 1021 32.38 24.64 0.56
N ALA A 1022 32.44 23.33 0.36
CA ALA A 1022 33.50 22.68 -0.41
C ALA A 1022 33.54 23.19 -1.86
N ARG A 1023 32.36 23.35 -2.48
CA ARG A 1023 32.21 23.79 -3.87
C ARG A 1023 31.91 25.29 -3.97
N ALA A 1024 31.27 25.88 -2.96
CA ALA A 1024 30.71 27.23 -3.05
C ALA A 1024 31.65 28.38 -2.62
N ILE A 1025 32.77 28.11 -1.94
CA ILE A 1025 33.74 29.16 -1.56
C ILE A 1025 34.27 29.89 -2.80
N GLN A 1026 34.07 31.20 -2.84
CA GLN A 1026 34.48 32.15 -3.86
C GLN A 1026 35.57 33.12 -3.38
N THR A 1027 35.78 33.32 -2.07
CA THR A 1027 36.95 34.08 -1.58
C THR A 1027 38.22 33.49 -2.20
N LYS A 1028 39.01 34.31 -2.90
CA LYS A 1028 40.20 33.86 -3.64
C LYS A 1028 41.46 34.27 -2.90
N ALA A 1029 42.47 33.41 -2.96
CA ALA A 1029 43.83 33.73 -2.57
C ALA A 1029 44.75 33.45 -3.76
N VAL A 1030 45.46 34.47 -4.24
CA VAL A 1030 46.39 34.36 -5.37
C VAL A 1030 47.81 34.56 -4.87
N GLN A 1031 48.72 33.67 -5.27
CA GLN A 1031 50.12 33.78 -4.88
C GLN A 1031 50.79 34.95 -5.62
N ASP A 1032 51.50 35.80 -4.87
CA ASP A 1032 52.27 36.94 -5.38
C ASP A 1032 53.62 37.01 -4.63
N GLY A 1033 54.66 36.45 -5.24
CA GLY A 1033 55.96 36.25 -4.58
C GLY A 1033 55.91 35.18 -3.48
N GLU A 1034 56.38 35.53 -2.28
CA GLU A 1034 56.33 34.68 -1.08
C GLU A 1034 55.00 34.82 -0.30
N ASP A 1035 54.15 35.78 -0.70
CA ASP A 1035 52.89 36.10 -0.05
C ASP A 1035 51.68 35.63 -0.87
N TRP A 1036 50.51 35.64 -0.23
CA TRP A 1036 49.21 35.41 -0.82
C TRP A 1036 48.34 36.66 -0.68
N VAL A 1037 47.71 37.07 -1.77
CA VAL A 1037 46.74 38.19 -1.77
C VAL A 1037 45.34 37.61 -1.69
N ILE A 1038 44.63 37.89 -0.60
CA ILE A 1038 43.27 37.39 -0.32
C ILE A 1038 42.24 38.47 -0.66
N ASN A 1039 41.26 38.11 -1.49
CA ASN A 1039 40.16 38.95 -1.92
C ASN A 1039 38.83 38.20 -1.85
N GLY A 1040 37.82 38.80 -1.21
CA GLY A 1040 36.48 38.20 -1.10
C GLY A 1040 35.75 38.63 0.16
N GLY A 1041 34.83 37.78 0.64
CA GLY A 1041 34.03 38.09 1.82
C GLY A 1041 33.52 36.85 2.52
N LYS A 1042 33.21 36.99 3.80
CA LYS A 1042 32.62 35.94 4.64
C LYS A 1042 31.36 36.47 5.30
N LEU A 1043 30.40 35.58 5.52
CA LEU A 1043 29.13 35.91 6.15
C LEU A 1043 28.80 34.88 7.23
N TRP A 1044 28.12 35.32 8.28
CA TRP A 1044 27.75 34.51 9.45
C TRP A 1044 28.92 34.17 10.38
N ILE A 1045 29.95 35.02 10.45
CA ILE A 1045 31.17 34.73 11.23
C ILE A 1045 31.04 35.27 12.66
N SER A 1046 30.99 34.40 13.65
CA SER A 1046 30.84 34.81 15.05
C SER A 1046 32.11 35.44 15.62
N GLY A 1047 31.97 36.62 16.25
CA GLY A 1047 32.99 37.23 17.11
C GLY A 1047 34.23 37.79 16.41
N ALA A 1048 34.23 37.92 15.07
CA ALA A 1048 35.41 38.40 14.33
C ALA A 1048 35.74 39.89 14.55
N ASP A 1049 34.78 40.69 15.03
CA ASP A 1049 34.97 42.08 15.43
C ASP A 1049 35.73 42.26 16.75
N ARG A 1050 35.82 41.19 17.55
CA ARG A 1050 36.51 41.15 18.85
C ARG A 1050 37.67 40.15 18.87
N ALA A 1051 38.10 39.68 17.70
CA ALA A 1051 39.16 38.69 17.55
C ALA A 1051 40.50 39.34 17.22
N ASP A 1052 41.59 38.72 17.67
CA ASP A 1052 42.97 39.13 17.36
C ASP A 1052 43.46 38.47 16.06
N PHE A 1053 42.91 37.31 15.72
CA PHE A 1053 43.22 36.58 14.49
C PHE A 1053 42.04 35.69 14.04
N GLY A 1054 42.15 35.03 12.90
CA GLY A 1054 41.17 34.03 12.48
C GLY A 1054 41.67 33.03 11.45
N LEU A 1055 40.89 31.97 11.27
CA LEU A 1055 41.12 30.95 10.23
C LEU A 1055 40.23 31.26 9.03
N VAL A 1056 40.82 31.70 7.92
CA VAL A 1056 40.10 32.07 6.70
C VAL A 1056 40.33 31.02 5.62
N PHE A 1057 39.23 30.51 5.07
CA PHE A 1057 39.28 29.50 4.00
C PHE A 1057 39.09 30.17 2.65
N ALA A 1058 40.10 30.08 1.78
CA ALA A 1058 40.09 30.72 0.46
C ALA A 1058 40.42 29.72 -0.65
N ARG A 1059 39.85 29.97 -1.83
CA ARG A 1059 40.11 29.23 -3.07
C ARG A 1059 41.48 29.64 -3.61
N THR A 1060 42.39 28.67 -3.65
CA THR A 1060 43.74 28.82 -4.21
C THR A 1060 43.87 28.12 -5.56
N ASP A 1061 42.95 27.20 -5.88
CA ASP A 1061 42.87 26.51 -7.17
C ASP A 1061 41.38 26.26 -7.51
N SER A 1062 40.90 26.75 -8.66
CA SER A 1062 39.51 26.58 -9.10
C SER A 1062 39.19 25.18 -9.62
N ASP A 1063 40.18 24.47 -10.13
CA ASP A 1063 39.98 23.27 -10.95
C ASP A 1063 39.90 22.00 -10.08
N GLN A 1064 40.37 22.09 -8.83
CA GLN A 1064 40.40 20.96 -7.89
C GLN A 1064 39.16 20.85 -6.97
N GLY A 1065 38.12 21.65 -7.19
CA GLY A 1065 36.88 21.63 -6.41
C GLY A 1065 37.18 21.71 -4.90
N ARG A 1066 36.71 20.75 -4.10
CA ARG A 1066 36.96 20.71 -2.64
C ARG A 1066 38.45 20.65 -2.25
N ASN A 1067 39.31 20.13 -3.14
CA ASN A 1067 40.75 20.07 -2.95
C ASN A 1067 41.45 21.34 -3.46
N GLY A 1068 40.71 22.41 -3.78
CA GLY A 1068 41.27 23.71 -4.19
C GLY A 1068 41.18 24.79 -3.12
N VAL A 1069 40.85 24.43 -1.88
CA VAL A 1069 40.66 25.36 -0.75
C VAL A 1069 41.82 25.25 0.23
N THR A 1070 42.36 26.39 0.64
CA THR A 1070 43.44 26.52 1.63
C THR A 1070 42.95 27.26 2.87
N CYS A 1071 43.47 26.88 4.04
CA CYS A 1071 43.20 27.55 5.32
C CYS A 1071 44.38 28.49 5.64
N PHE A 1072 44.09 29.77 5.86
CA PHE A 1072 45.06 30.79 6.23
C PHE A 1072 44.79 31.28 7.65
N ILE A 1073 45.85 31.44 8.46
CA ILE A 1073 45.80 32.18 9.72
C ILE A 1073 45.99 33.66 9.40
N VAL A 1074 45.02 34.49 9.73
CA VAL A 1074 45.04 35.93 9.44
C VAL A 1074 44.97 36.74 10.73
N ASP A 1075 45.88 37.68 10.93
CA ASP A 1075 45.79 38.65 12.04
C ASP A 1075 44.78 39.76 11.65
N THR A 1076 43.92 40.18 12.58
CA THR A 1076 42.81 41.12 12.29
C THR A 1076 43.28 42.56 12.08
N ASP A 1077 44.53 42.87 12.41
CA ASP A 1077 45.19 44.16 12.17
C ASP A 1077 45.94 44.23 10.83
N THR A 1078 45.94 43.14 10.05
CA THR A 1078 46.58 43.10 8.74
C THR A 1078 45.82 43.99 7.74
N PRO A 1079 46.49 44.89 7.00
CA PRO A 1079 45.85 45.74 6.00
C PRO A 1079 45.02 44.93 5.00
N GLY A 1080 43.79 45.39 4.74
CA GLY A 1080 42.82 44.71 3.87
C GLY A 1080 41.77 43.87 4.61
N PHE A 1081 41.91 43.67 5.93
CA PHE A 1081 40.86 43.05 6.77
C PHE A 1081 39.79 44.07 7.16
N HIS A 1082 38.52 43.79 6.85
CA HIS A 1082 37.41 44.67 7.18
C HIS A 1082 36.21 43.91 7.76
N VAL A 1083 35.75 44.33 8.94
CA VAL A 1083 34.41 43.97 9.44
C VAL A 1083 33.40 44.94 8.80
N ARG A 1084 32.60 44.45 7.85
CA ARG A 1084 31.63 45.27 7.11
C ARG A 1084 30.44 45.66 7.96
N ARG A 1085 29.90 44.71 8.72
CA ARG A 1085 28.82 44.96 9.69
C ARG A 1085 28.68 43.81 10.70
N ILE A 1086 28.03 44.15 11.81
CA ILE A 1086 27.44 43.17 12.72
C ILE A 1086 26.08 42.74 12.16
N VAL A 1087 25.79 41.43 12.22
CA VAL A 1087 24.55 40.81 11.76
C VAL A 1087 23.78 40.26 12.96
N HIS A 1088 22.74 41.00 13.36
CA HIS A 1088 21.83 40.58 14.42
C HIS A 1088 20.87 39.49 13.90
N THR A 1089 20.63 38.47 14.73
CA THR A 1089 19.76 37.33 14.40
C THR A 1089 18.72 37.15 15.51
N LEU A 1090 17.92 36.07 15.45
CA LEU A 1090 17.00 35.69 16.53
C LEU A 1090 17.72 35.41 17.87
N ARG A 1091 19.05 35.27 17.86
CA ARG A 1091 19.91 35.07 19.04
C ARG A 1091 20.10 36.39 19.78
N SER A 1092 19.99 36.36 21.11
CA SER A 1092 19.92 37.59 21.90
C SER A 1092 21.24 38.35 22.07
N ALA A 1093 22.29 37.68 22.56
CA ALA A 1093 23.53 38.37 22.94
C ALA A 1093 24.76 38.02 22.06
N HIS A 1094 24.71 36.89 21.37
CA HIS A 1094 25.75 36.53 20.41
C HIS A 1094 25.29 36.80 18.97
N TYR A 1095 26.08 37.58 18.25
CA TYR A 1095 25.83 37.95 16.86
C TYR A 1095 26.88 37.36 15.91
N ALA A 1096 26.55 37.40 14.62
CA ALA A 1096 27.50 37.12 13.57
C ALA A 1096 28.02 38.42 12.95
N THR A 1097 29.07 38.34 12.14
CA THR A 1097 29.64 39.45 11.40
C THR A 1097 29.73 39.10 9.91
N GLU A 1098 29.74 40.16 9.09
CA GLU A 1098 30.10 40.10 7.69
C GLU A 1098 31.51 40.66 7.52
N LEU A 1099 32.39 39.88 6.89
CA LEU A 1099 33.79 40.23 6.68
C LEU A 1099 34.05 40.49 5.20
N GLN A 1100 34.95 41.41 4.90
CA GLN A 1100 35.49 41.63 3.57
C GLN A 1100 37.01 41.70 3.61
N PHE A 1101 37.64 41.08 2.63
CA PHE A 1101 39.08 41.12 2.41
C PHE A 1101 39.36 41.83 1.09
N GLU A 1102 40.18 42.86 1.13
CA GLU A 1102 40.53 43.70 -0.02
C GLU A 1102 42.05 43.82 -0.12
N ASP A 1103 42.64 43.14 -1.12
CA ASP A 1103 44.08 43.05 -1.36
C ASP A 1103 44.92 42.70 -0.12
N MET A 1104 44.35 41.86 0.75
CA MET A 1104 44.96 41.49 2.03
C MET A 1104 46.15 40.55 1.81
N ARG A 1105 47.36 41.00 2.17
CA ARG A 1105 48.60 40.23 2.01
C ARG A 1105 48.89 39.37 3.23
N VAL A 1106 49.04 38.06 3.01
CA VAL A 1106 49.29 37.05 4.05
C VAL A 1106 50.47 36.18 3.63
N PRO A 1107 51.52 36.00 4.46
CA PRO A 1107 52.70 35.24 4.08
C PRO A 1107 52.40 33.75 3.93
N ALA A 1108 53.13 33.02 3.09
CA ALA A 1108 52.97 31.57 2.93
C ALA A 1108 53.16 30.78 4.25
N SER A 1109 53.95 31.32 5.20
CA SER A 1109 54.12 30.76 6.55
C SER A 1109 52.83 30.72 7.38
N ASN A 1110 51.80 31.48 6.97
CA ASN A 1110 50.51 31.53 7.65
C ASN A 1110 49.49 30.54 7.06
N ILE A 1111 49.88 29.67 6.13
CA ILE A 1111 49.05 28.53 5.71
C ILE A 1111 48.97 27.51 6.86
N LEU A 1112 47.75 27.19 7.30
CA LEU A 1112 47.51 26.14 8.29
C LEU A 1112 47.36 24.80 7.57
N GLY A 1113 48.25 23.86 7.89
CA GLY A 1113 48.33 22.54 7.24
C GLY A 1113 49.01 22.61 5.87
N LYS A 1114 48.41 22.00 4.84
CA LYS A 1114 48.96 21.96 3.48
C LYS A 1114 48.14 22.81 2.51
N LEU A 1115 48.81 23.44 1.55
CA LEU A 1115 48.18 24.10 0.41
C LEU A 1115 47.13 23.16 -0.22
N ASN A 1116 45.97 23.70 -0.58
CA ASN A 1116 44.87 22.97 -1.24
C ASN A 1116 44.20 21.87 -0.36
N ARG A 1117 44.53 21.79 0.93
CA ARG A 1117 43.96 20.80 1.88
C ARG A 1117 43.21 21.43 3.05
N GLY A 1118 42.90 22.72 2.99
CA GLY A 1118 42.19 23.45 4.05
C GLY A 1118 40.80 22.90 4.35
N PHE A 1119 40.04 22.47 3.33
CA PHE A 1119 38.68 21.95 3.57
C PHE A 1119 38.64 20.65 4.39
N ALA A 1120 39.68 19.81 4.29
CA ALA A 1120 39.79 18.59 5.09
C ALA A 1120 39.91 18.91 6.59
N ILE A 1121 40.73 19.93 6.91
CA ILE A 1121 40.93 20.45 8.27
C ILE A 1121 39.61 20.98 8.86
N ALA A 1122 38.81 21.68 8.05
CA ALA A 1122 37.48 22.12 8.47
C ALA A 1122 36.53 20.92 8.72
N ASN A 1123 36.40 20.01 7.75
CA ASN A 1123 35.38 18.96 7.79
C ASN A 1123 35.59 17.90 8.90
N ASP A 1124 36.83 17.52 9.21
CA ASP A 1124 37.10 16.57 10.31
C ASP A 1124 36.60 17.15 11.65
N ARG A 1125 37.00 18.39 11.95
CA ARG A 1125 36.68 19.04 13.22
C ARG A 1125 35.19 19.37 13.34
N LEU A 1126 34.53 19.83 12.27
CA LEU A 1126 33.07 20.04 12.27
C LEU A 1126 32.31 18.74 12.53
N THR A 1127 32.82 17.60 12.05
CA THR A 1127 32.18 16.29 12.31
C THR A 1127 32.24 15.93 13.80
N ARG A 1128 33.38 16.16 14.46
CA ARG A 1128 33.55 15.93 15.91
C ARG A 1128 32.72 16.90 16.75
N GLN A 1129 32.64 18.17 16.35
CA GLN A 1129 31.90 19.20 17.08
C GLN A 1129 30.37 18.98 17.10
N ARG A 1130 29.82 18.16 16.20
CA ARG A 1130 28.39 17.81 16.18
C ARG A 1130 27.94 17.07 17.43
N ILE A 1131 28.83 16.31 18.09
CA ILE A 1131 28.52 15.54 19.29
C ILE A 1131 28.22 16.47 20.48
N PRO A 1132 29.14 17.37 20.91
CA PRO A 1132 28.83 18.34 21.96
C PRO A 1132 27.74 19.34 21.52
N TYR A 1133 27.59 19.59 20.22
CA TYR A 1133 26.50 20.42 19.70
C TYR A 1133 25.11 19.80 19.97
N ALA A 1134 24.98 18.49 19.78
CA ALA A 1134 23.77 17.72 20.08
C ALA A 1134 23.55 17.60 21.60
N ALA A 1135 24.61 17.36 22.36
CA ALA A 1135 24.56 17.28 23.83
C ALA A 1135 23.97 18.55 24.46
N GLY A 1136 24.38 19.74 23.99
CA GLY A 1136 23.85 20.99 24.52
C GLY A 1136 22.35 21.18 24.27
N CYS A 1137 21.81 20.69 23.14
CA CYS A 1137 20.37 20.68 22.88
C CYS A 1137 19.63 19.76 23.86
N ILE A 1138 20.21 18.59 24.14
CA ILE A 1138 19.63 17.61 25.06
C ILE A 1138 19.59 18.16 26.48
N GLY A 1139 20.64 18.84 26.95
CA GLY A 1139 20.69 19.46 28.28
C GLY A 1139 19.54 20.44 28.50
N VAL A 1140 19.33 21.36 27.56
CA VAL A 1140 18.20 22.31 27.66
C VAL A 1140 16.84 21.59 27.59
N ALA A 1141 16.71 20.55 26.76
CA ALA A 1141 15.47 19.76 26.70
C ALA A 1141 15.16 19.04 28.03
N ILE A 1142 16.19 18.46 28.67
CA ILE A 1142 16.07 17.86 30.01
C ILE A 1142 15.62 18.92 31.02
N LYS A 1143 16.26 20.10 31.03
CA LYS A 1143 15.88 21.15 31.97
C LYS A 1143 14.45 21.66 31.74
N ALA A 1144 14.03 21.80 30.49
CA ALA A 1144 12.66 22.15 30.13
C ALA A 1144 11.65 21.11 30.62
N GLN A 1145 11.96 19.82 30.49
CA GLN A 1145 11.14 18.71 30.98
C GLN A 1145 11.09 18.70 32.52
N GLU A 1146 12.21 18.89 33.22
CA GLU A 1146 12.24 19.00 34.69
C GLU A 1146 11.31 20.11 35.18
N MET A 1147 11.39 21.29 34.56
CA MET A 1147 10.53 22.43 34.90
C MET A 1147 9.04 22.11 34.66
N ALA A 1148 8.71 21.42 33.56
CA ALA A 1148 7.34 21.01 33.27
C ALA A 1148 6.81 19.98 34.28
N LEU A 1149 7.62 18.99 34.65
CA LEU A 1149 7.27 17.99 35.67
C LEU A 1149 7.03 18.61 37.04
N GLU A 1150 7.75 19.70 37.38
CA GLU A 1150 7.52 20.46 38.61
C GLU A 1150 6.24 21.32 38.53
N TYR A 1151 6.00 21.99 37.41
CA TYR A 1151 4.90 22.95 37.26
C TYR A 1151 3.52 22.32 37.07
N VAL A 1152 3.42 21.29 36.22
CA VAL A 1152 2.17 20.68 35.77
C VAL A 1152 1.31 20.12 36.94
N PRO A 1153 1.88 19.51 38.00
CA PRO A 1153 1.12 19.10 39.19
C PRO A 1153 0.60 20.27 40.03
N GLN A 1154 1.22 21.44 39.98
CA GLN A 1154 0.88 22.61 40.79
C GLN A 1154 -0.16 23.51 40.10
N ARG A 1155 -0.21 23.49 38.77
CA ARG A 1155 -1.09 24.35 38.00
C ARG A 1155 -2.48 23.75 37.85
N GLU A 1156 -3.48 24.40 38.45
CA GLU A 1156 -4.88 24.02 38.26
C GLU A 1156 -5.58 24.83 37.16
N THR A 1157 -6.34 24.14 36.31
CA THR A 1157 -7.28 24.74 35.37
C THR A 1157 -8.56 23.91 35.34
N PHE A 1158 -9.71 24.58 35.26
CA PHE A 1158 -11.03 23.93 35.29
C PHE A 1158 -11.19 22.94 36.47
N GLY A 1159 -10.73 23.35 37.66
CA GLY A 1159 -10.90 22.62 38.91
C GLY A 1159 -10.04 21.36 39.09
N ALA A 1160 -9.02 21.13 38.26
CA ALA A 1160 -8.06 20.04 38.48
C ALA A 1160 -6.64 20.41 38.03
N PRO A 1161 -5.59 19.79 38.61
CA PRO A 1161 -4.21 19.95 38.17
C PRO A 1161 -4.03 19.58 36.70
N LEU A 1162 -3.13 20.27 35.98
CA LEU A 1162 -2.79 19.93 34.60
C LEU A 1162 -2.27 18.49 34.48
N SER A 1163 -1.59 17.97 35.51
CA SER A 1163 -1.10 16.58 35.56
C SER A 1163 -2.19 15.52 35.44
N SER A 1164 -3.45 15.86 35.74
CA SER A 1164 -4.60 14.96 35.59
C SER A 1164 -5.16 14.90 34.17
N ARG A 1165 -4.70 15.77 33.26
CA ARG A 1165 -5.20 15.89 31.89
C ARG A 1165 -4.38 14.99 30.96
N GLN A 1166 -5.03 14.03 30.29
CA GLN A 1166 -4.35 13.07 29.41
C GLN A 1166 -3.48 13.73 28.33
N ALA A 1167 -3.96 14.81 27.71
CA ALA A 1167 -3.18 15.55 26.71
C ALA A 1167 -1.84 16.09 27.24
N ILE A 1168 -1.79 16.50 28.52
CA ILE A 1168 -0.56 16.97 29.16
C ILE A 1168 0.36 15.80 29.52
N GLN A 1169 -0.22 14.68 29.99
CA GLN A 1169 0.54 13.45 30.24
C GLN A 1169 1.24 12.95 28.97
N TRP A 1170 0.55 12.99 27.83
CA TRP A 1170 1.13 12.62 26.54
C TRP A 1170 2.28 13.54 26.14
N MET A 1171 2.15 14.86 26.30
CA MET A 1171 3.25 15.79 26.03
C MET A 1171 4.49 15.51 26.89
N LEU A 1172 4.31 15.20 28.17
CA LEU A 1172 5.40 14.81 29.06
C LEU A 1172 6.06 13.49 28.65
N VAL A 1173 5.28 12.51 28.19
CA VAL A 1173 5.78 11.23 27.68
C VAL A 1173 6.54 11.41 26.36
N ASP A 1174 5.98 12.17 25.41
CA ASP A 1174 6.63 12.47 24.14
C ASP A 1174 7.97 13.18 24.35
N ASN A 1175 8.04 14.09 25.33
CA ASN A 1175 9.29 14.75 25.70
C ASN A 1175 10.34 13.76 26.21
N ASP A 1176 9.95 12.81 27.07
CA ASP A 1176 10.84 11.78 27.60
C ASP A 1176 11.38 10.86 26.50
N ILE A 1177 10.52 10.50 25.53
CA ILE A 1177 10.92 9.72 24.33
C ILE A 1177 11.94 10.51 23.50
N ASP A 1178 11.62 11.77 23.16
CA ASP A 1178 12.48 12.65 22.35
C ASP A 1178 13.87 12.86 23.00
N ILE A 1179 13.91 13.05 24.33
CA ILE A 1179 15.15 13.20 25.11
C ILE A 1179 15.97 11.91 25.08
N LYS A 1180 15.36 10.76 25.41
CA LYS A 1180 16.06 9.47 25.50
C LYS A 1180 16.64 9.05 24.16
N GLN A 1181 15.85 9.16 23.08
CA GLN A 1181 16.31 8.86 21.73
C GLN A 1181 17.50 9.73 21.32
N SER A 1182 17.41 11.03 21.58
CA SER A 1182 18.49 11.98 21.25
C SER A 1182 19.77 11.68 22.04
N LEU A 1183 19.63 11.37 23.33
CA LEU A 1183 20.76 11.01 24.19
C LEU A 1183 21.45 9.74 23.69
N TRP A 1184 20.70 8.68 23.39
CA TRP A 1184 21.27 7.42 22.91
C TRP A 1184 22.05 7.57 21.61
N LEU A 1185 21.46 8.24 20.61
CA LEU A 1185 22.12 8.46 19.33
C LEU A 1185 23.39 9.33 19.46
N THR A 1186 23.38 10.28 20.41
CA THR A 1186 24.54 11.12 20.68
C THR A 1186 25.65 10.37 21.40
N LEU A 1187 25.33 9.52 22.37
CA LEU A 1187 26.30 8.68 23.07
C LEU A 1187 26.88 7.60 22.17
N GLU A 1188 26.08 7.03 21.26
CA GLU A 1188 26.58 6.11 20.23
C GLU A 1188 27.65 6.80 19.36
N ALA A 1189 27.35 8.01 18.86
CA ALA A 1189 28.29 8.78 18.06
C ALA A 1189 29.58 9.11 18.84
N ALA A 1190 29.47 9.45 20.12
CA ALA A 1190 30.61 9.69 21.01
C ALA A 1190 31.48 8.45 21.20
N ASN A 1191 30.86 7.29 21.44
CA ASN A 1191 31.59 6.05 21.66
C ASN A 1191 32.30 5.56 20.40
N LYS A 1192 31.66 5.62 19.23
CA LYS A 1192 32.32 5.29 17.96
C LYS A 1192 33.51 6.21 17.69
N ALA A 1193 33.35 7.50 17.97
CA ALA A 1193 34.43 8.47 17.83
C ALA A 1193 35.60 8.21 18.80
N GLU A 1194 35.32 7.80 20.04
CA GLU A 1194 36.32 7.40 21.05
C GLU A 1194 37.09 6.14 20.62
N GLN A 1195 36.38 5.16 20.06
CA GLN A 1195 36.96 3.91 19.57
C GLN A 1195 37.73 4.05 18.24
N GLY A 1196 37.74 5.25 17.64
CA GLY A 1196 38.39 5.51 16.36
C GLY A 1196 37.64 4.92 15.15
N GLU A 1197 36.38 4.53 15.31
CA GLU A 1197 35.53 4.02 14.24
C GLU A 1197 35.06 5.15 13.30
N VAL A 1198 34.51 4.79 12.14
CA VAL A 1198 33.88 5.77 11.24
C VAL A 1198 32.54 6.21 11.85
N PHE A 1199 32.46 7.47 12.31
CA PHE A 1199 31.30 8.01 13.03
C PHE A 1199 30.63 9.21 12.33
N ARG A 1200 31.00 9.53 11.09
CA ARG A 1200 30.50 10.72 10.36
C ARG A 1200 28.98 10.71 10.22
N LYS A 1201 28.42 9.54 9.90
CA LYS A 1201 26.98 9.31 9.75
C LYS A 1201 26.27 9.46 11.10
N GLU A 1202 26.79 8.83 12.14
CA GLU A 1202 26.26 8.84 13.49
C GLU A 1202 26.26 10.26 14.09
N ALA A 1203 27.35 11.02 13.90
CA ALA A 1203 27.39 12.43 14.30
C ALA A 1203 26.38 13.31 13.56
N ALA A 1204 26.10 13.02 12.27
CA ALA A 1204 25.05 13.71 11.51
C ALA A 1204 23.64 13.34 12.02
N ILE A 1205 23.40 12.07 12.36
CA ILE A 1205 22.15 11.60 12.97
C ILE A 1205 21.95 12.26 14.33
N ALA A 1206 22.97 12.25 15.21
CA ALA A 1206 22.91 12.85 16.53
C ALA A 1206 22.53 14.33 16.45
N LYS A 1207 23.20 15.11 15.59
CA LYS A 1207 22.87 16.54 15.40
C LYS A 1207 21.46 16.74 14.87
N LEU A 1208 21.06 15.96 13.85
CA LEU A 1208 19.73 16.07 13.26
C LEU A 1208 18.64 15.78 14.30
N VAL A 1209 18.73 14.66 15.00
CA VAL A 1209 17.71 14.22 15.95
C VAL A 1209 17.67 15.15 17.16
N ALA A 1210 18.81 15.44 17.80
CA ALA A 1210 18.83 16.26 19.01
C ALA A 1210 18.34 17.70 18.80
N THR A 1211 18.64 18.31 17.64
CA THR A 1211 18.20 19.69 17.36
C THR A 1211 16.70 19.77 17.02
N GLU A 1212 16.16 18.78 16.32
CA GLU A 1212 14.72 18.70 16.01
C GLU A 1212 13.90 18.32 17.25
N ALA A 1213 14.36 17.31 18.00
CA ALA A 1213 13.72 16.84 19.24
C ALA A 1213 13.76 17.90 20.34
N GLY A 1214 14.92 18.53 20.57
CA GLY A 1214 15.04 19.61 21.55
C GLY A 1214 14.10 20.78 21.25
N GLY A 1215 13.88 21.11 19.96
CA GLY A 1215 12.89 22.10 19.55
C GLY A 1215 11.46 21.71 19.91
N ARG A 1216 11.05 20.46 19.64
CA ARG A 1216 9.72 19.95 20.02
C ARG A 1216 9.51 19.93 21.53
N VAL A 1217 10.52 19.53 22.29
CA VAL A 1217 10.45 19.48 23.76
C VAL A 1217 10.23 20.86 24.34
N VAL A 1218 11.04 21.84 23.93
CA VAL A 1218 10.90 23.24 24.39
C VAL A 1218 9.53 23.79 24.02
N ASP A 1219 9.05 23.56 22.79
CA ASP A 1219 7.74 24.03 22.32
C ASP A 1219 6.56 23.45 23.12
N ARG A 1220 6.56 22.13 23.36
CA ARG A 1220 5.55 21.49 24.22
C ARG A 1220 5.61 22.03 25.65
N CYS A 1221 6.81 22.25 26.20
CA CYS A 1221 6.95 22.87 27.52
C CYS A 1221 6.42 24.31 27.54
N MET A 1222 6.68 25.12 26.53
CA MET A 1222 6.07 26.45 26.40
C MET A 1222 4.55 26.39 26.45
N GLN A 1223 3.96 25.44 25.70
CA GLN A 1223 2.52 25.24 25.67
C GLN A 1223 1.95 24.87 27.04
N MET A 1224 2.63 24.00 27.80
CA MET A 1224 2.21 23.60 29.16
C MET A 1224 2.23 24.78 30.15
N PHE A 1225 3.12 25.76 29.95
CA PHE A 1225 3.22 26.97 30.79
C PHE A 1225 2.33 28.12 30.31
N GLY A 1226 1.68 28.00 29.15
CA GLY A 1226 0.80 29.02 28.58
C GLY A 1226 1.51 30.37 28.42
N GLY A 1227 0.88 31.46 28.88
CA GLY A 1227 1.45 32.81 28.78
C GLY A 1227 2.82 32.96 29.47
N LEU A 1228 3.10 32.19 30.52
CA LEU A 1228 4.41 32.21 31.20
C LEU A 1228 5.50 31.52 30.36
N GLY A 1229 5.12 30.60 29.47
CA GLY A 1229 6.04 29.92 28.55
C GLY A 1229 6.64 30.85 27.49
N VAL A 1230 5.99 31.98 27.20
CA VAL A 1230 6.48 32.99 26.25
C VAL A 1230 7.02 34.25 26.93
N ALA A 1231 7.04 34.28 28.27
CA ALA A 1231 7.54 35.39 29.05
C ALA A 1231 9.05 35.26 29.30
N LYS A 1232 9.76 36.39 29.42
CA LYS A 1232 11.20 36.42 29.74
C LYS A 1232 11.52 36.02 31.18
N ASP A 1233 10.49 35.90 32.02
CA ASP A 1233 10.60 35.38 33.39
C ASP A 1233 11.10 33.93 33.41
N LEU A 1234 10.83 33.16 32.35
CA LEU A 1234 11.30 31.80 32.16
C LEU A 1234 12.20 31.70 30.92
N PRO A 1235 13.12 30.72 30.88
CA PRO A 1235 14.10 30.60 29.81
C PRO A 1235 13.52 30.05 28.49
N PHE A 1236 12.26 29.61 28.46
CA PHE A 1236 11.67 28.89 27.33
C PHE A 1236 11.69 29.67 26.01
N GLU A 1237 11.32 30.96 26.04
CA GLU A 1237 11.28 31.79 24.82
C GLU A 1237 12.68 31.92 24.19
N ARG A 1238 13.70 32.08 25.03
CA ARG A 1238 15.10 32.15 24.60
C ARG A 1238 15.55 30.81 24.02
N TRP A 1239 15.26 29.72 24.72
CA TRP A 1239 15.58 28.37 24.25
C TRP A 1239 14.90 28.06 22.91
N PHE A 1240 13.66 28.47 22.70
CA PHE A 1240 12.95 28.29 21.44
C PHE A 1240 13.64 29.04 20.29
N ARG A 1241 13.97 30.33 20.49
CA ARG A 1241 14.70 31.14 19.50
C ARG A 1241 16.06 30.54 19.17
N GLU A 1242 16.80 30.09 20.19
CA GLU A 1242 18.14 29.53 20.02
C GLU A 1242 18.13 28.13 19.39
N MET A 1243 17.16 27.27 19.73
CA MET A 1243 16.95 25.96 19.10
C MET A 1243 16.66 26.10 17.60
N ARG A 1244 15.86 27.11 17.21
CA ARG A 1244 15.58 27.38 15.80
C ARG A 1244 16.86 27.63 15.01
N ILE A 1245 17.83 28.33 15.60
CA ILE A 1245 19.14 28.59 14.99
C ILE A 1245 19.99 27.31 14.97
N ARG A 1246 19.92 26.50 16.03
CA ARG A 1246 20.68 25.23 16.14
C ARG A 1246 20.32 24.21 15.06
N ARG A 1247 19.09 24.26 14.53
CA ARG A 1247 18.71 23.47 13.35
C ARG A 1247 19.49 23.85 12.09
N ILE A 1248 19.94 25.10 11.97
CA ILE A 1248 20.67 25.62 10.79
C ILE A 1248 22.19 25.56 10.99
N GLY A 1249 22.67 25.94 12.18
CA GLY A 1249 24.10 25.98 12.51
C GLY A 1249 24.80 24.63 12.31
N GLU A 1250 26.10 24.67 11.98
CA GLU A 1250 26.94 23.48 11.73
C GLU A 1250 26.39 22.53 10.62
N GLY A 1251 25.59 23.10 9.72
CA GLY A 1251 24.93 22.44 8.59
C GLY A 1251 23.45 22.15 8.89
N PRO A 1252 22.51 22.64 8.05
CA PRO A 1252 21.08 22.51 8.31
C PRO A 1252 20.63 21.04 8.30
N SER A 1253 19.45 20.77 8.86
CA SER A 1253 18.86 19.43 8.95
C SER A 1253 18.85 18.69 7.60
N GLU A 1254 18.58 19.41 6.51
CA GLU A 1254 18.59 18.89 5.13
C GLU A 1254 19.98 18.44 4.69
N VAL A 1255 21.02 19.19 5.06
CA VAL A 1255 22.41 18.81 4.78
C VAL A 1255 22.81 17.58 5.58
N GLN A 1256 22.36 17.44 6.83
CA GLN A 1256 22.61 16.22 7.59
C GLN A 1256 21.93 15.01 6.95
N ARG A 1257 20.68 15.15 6.46
CA ARG A 1257 20.00 14.11 5.69
C ARG A 1257 20.77 13.74 4.43
N HIS A 1258 21.34 14.70 3.71
CA HIS A 1258 22.22 14.41 2.57
C HIS A 1258 23.50 13.66 2.97
N VAL A 1259 24.11 13.99 4.11
CA VAL A 1259 25.27 13.24 4.63
C VAL A 1259 24.89 11.80 4.93
N ILE A 1260 23.75 11.58 5.59
CA ILE A 1260 23.24 10.26 5.94
C ILE A 1260 22.89 9.45 4.68
N ALA A 1261 22.14 10.04 3.75
CA ALA A 1261 21.74 9.38 2.50
C ALA A 1261 22.94 8.92 1.66
N ARG A 1262 24.00 9.73 1.58
CA ARG A 1262 25.24 9.37 0.87
C ARG A 1262 25.97 8.18 1.48
N GLU A 1263 25.92 8.03 2.80
CA GLU A 1263 26.52 6.89 3.50
C GLU A 1263 25.64 5.63 3.36
N LEU A 1264 24.31 5.77 3.36
CA LEU A 1264 23.38 4.64 3.21
C LEU A 1264 23.36 4.05 1.80
N LEU A 1265 23.40 4.89 0.76
CA LEU A 1265 23.25 4.46 -0.64
C LEU A 1265 24.57 4.08 -1.32
N GLY A 1266 25.71 4.23 -0.63
CA GLY A 1266 27.03 3.95 -1.18
C GLY A 1266 27.53 5.01 -2.18
N ALA A 1267 28.83 4.95 -2.48
CA ALA A 1267 29.54 5.99 -3.24
C ALA A 1267 29.18 6.08 -4.73
N SER A 1268 28.30 5.22 -5.26
CA SER A 1268 27.96 5.14 -6.69
C SER A 1268 27.01 6.25 -7.19
N LEU A 1269 26.46 7.07 -6.29
CA LEU A 1269 25.58 8.21 -6.61
C LEU A 1269 26.29 9.58 -6.56
N ARG A 1270 27.63 9.62 -6.62
CA ARG A 1270 28.42 10.87 -6.50
C ARG A 1270 28.51 11.72 -7.75
#